data_AF-Q27571-F1
#
_entry.id   AF-Q27571-F1
#
_cell.length_a   1.000
_cell.length_b   1.000
_cell.length_c   1.000
_cell.angle_alpha   90.00
_cell.angle_beta   90.00
_cell.angle_gamma   90.00
#
_symmetry.space_group_name_H-M   'P 1'
#
loop_
_entity.id
_entity.type
_entity.pdbx_description
1 polymer ?
#
loop_
_entity_poly.entity_id
_entity_poly.type
_entity_poly.pdbx_seq_one_letter_code
_entity_poly.pdbx_strand_id
1 'polypeptide(L)'
;MSQHFTSIFENLRFVTIKRSTNAQQQQQQQQQQLQQQQQQLQQQKAQTQQQNSRKIKTQATPTLNGNGLLSGNPNGGGGDSSPSHEVDHPGGAQGAQAAGGLPSSSGTPLRHHKRASISTASPPIRERRGTNTSIVVELDGSGSGSGSGGGGVGVGQGAGCPPSGSCTASGKSSRELSPSPKNQQQPRKMSQDYRSRAGSFMHLDDEGRSLLMRKPMRLKNIEGRPEVYDTLHCKGREILSCSKATCTSSIMNIGNAAVEARKSDLILEHAKDFLEQYFTSIKRTSSTAHETRWKQVRQSIETTGHYQLTETELIYGAKLAWRNSSRCIGRIQWSKLQVFDCRYVTTTSGMFEAICNHIKYATNKGNLRSAITIFPQRTDAKHDYRIWNNQLISYAGYKQADGKIIGDPMNVEFTEVCTKLGWKSKGSEWDILPLVVSANGHDPDYFDYPPELILEVPLTHPKFEWFSDLGLRWYALPAVSSMLFDVGGIQFTATTFSGWYMSTEIGSRNLCDTNRRNMLETVALKMQLDTRTPTSLWKDKAVVEMNIAVLHSYQSRNVTIVDHHTASESFMKHFENESKLRNGCPADWIWIVPPLSGSITPVFHQEMALYYLKPSFEYQDPAWRTHVWKKGRGESKGKKPRRKFNFKQIARAVKFTSKLFGRALSKRIKATVLYATETGKSEQYAKQLCELLGHAFNAQIYCMSDYDISSIEHEALLIVVASTFGNGDPPENGELFSQELYAMRVQESSEHGLQDSSIGSSKSFMKASSRQEFMKLPLQQVKRIDRWDSLRGSTSDTFTEETFGPLSNVRFAVFALGSSAYPNFCAFGQYVDNILGELGGERLLRVAYGDEMCGQEQSFRKWAPEVFKLACETFCLDPEESLSDASLALQNDSLTVNTVRLVPSANKGSLDSSLSKYHNKKVHCCKAKAKPHNLTRLSEGAKTTMLLEICAPGLEYEPGDHVGIFPANRTELVDGLLNRLVGVDNPDEVLQLQLLKEKQTSNGIFKCWEPHDKIPPDTLRNLLARFFDLTTPPSRQLLTLLAGFCEDTADKERLELLVNDSSAYEDWRHWRLPHLLDVLEEFPSCRPPAPLLLAQLTPLQPRFYSISSSPRRVSDEIHLTVAIVKYRCEDGQGDERYGVCSNYLSGLRADDELFMFVRSALGFHLPSDRSRPIILIGPGTGIAPFRSFWQEFQVLSDLDPTAKLPKMWLFFGCRNRDVDLYAEEKAELQKDQILDRVFLALSREQAIPKTYVQDLIEQEFDSLYQLIVQERGHIYVCGDVTMAEHVYQTIRKCIAGKEQKSEAEVETFLLTLRDESRYHEDIFGITLRTAEIHTKSRATARIRMASQP
;
A
#
# COMPACT_ATOMS: atom_id res chain seq x y z
N MET A 1 35.90 41.04 -53.46
CA MET A 1 35.31 41.78 -52.31
C MET A 1 34.21 42.74 -52.76
N SER A 2 34.50 43.75 -53.60
CA SER A 2 33.49 44.74 -54.07
C SER A 2 32.20 44.12 -54.64
N GLN A 3 32.28 43.16 -55.57
CA GLN A 3 31.09 42.50 -56.15
C GLN A 3 30.23 41.73 -55.13
N HIS A 4 30.83 41.21 -54.06
CA HIS A 4 30.10 40.43 -53.05
C HIS A 4 29.23 41.32 -52.16
N PHE A 5 29.67 42.56 -51.91
CA PHE A 5 28.87 43.54 -51.17
C PHE A 5 27.71 44.07 -52.01
N THR A 6 27.90 44.31 -53.32
CA THR A 6 26.83 44.79 -54.20
C THR A 6 25.67 43.78 -54.28
N SER A 7 25.97 42.48 -54.35
CA SER A 7 24.95 41.42 -54.35
C SER A 7 24.15 41.35 -53.04
N ILE A 8 24.79 41.56 -51.89
CA ILE A 8 24.10 41.59 -50.59
C ILE A 8 23.18 42.80 -50.50
N PHE A 9 23.64 43.98 -50.96
CA PHE A 9 22.82 45.20 -50.95
C PHE A 9 21.64 45.11 -51.91
N GLU A 10 21.80 44.53 -53.11
CA GLU A 10 20.68 44.31 -54.03
C GLU A 10 19.66 43.31 -53.48
N ASN A 11 20.12 42.21 -52.86
CA ASN A 11 19.23 41.25 -52.22
C ASN A 11 18.44 41.87 -51.05
N LEU A 12 19.10 42.68 -50.22
CA LEU A 12 18.42 43.42 -49.15
C LEU A 12 17.39 44.41 -49.72
N ARG A 13 17.70 45.09 -50.83
CA ARG A 13 16.76 46.00 -51.50
C ARG A 13 15.53 45.26 -52.04
N PHE A 14 15.73 44.10 -52.66
CA PHE A 14 14.62 43.25 -53.14
C PHE A 14 13.75 42.70 -52.01
N VAL A 15 14.34 42.28 -50.90
CA VAL A 15 13.61 41.81 -49.72
C VAL A 15 12.80 42.95 -49.09
N THR A 16 13.35 44.16 -49.04
CA THR A 16 12.65 45.33 -48.48
C THR A 16 11.47 45.75 -49.35
N ILE A 17 11.63 45.74 -50.68
CA ILE A 17 10.54 46.04 -51.62
C ILE A 17 9.43 45.00 -51.51
N LYS A 18 9.74 43.69 -51.50
CA LYS A 18 8.73 42.63 -51.34
C LYS A 18 7.97 42.69 -50.02
N ARG A 19 8.63 43.07 -48.92
CA ARG A 19 7.94 43.26 -47.63
C ARG A 19 6.98 44.44 -47.66
N SER A 20 7.34 45.53 -48.33
CA SER A 20 6.47 46.71 -48.43
C SER A 20 5.21 46.46 -49.28
N THR A 21 5.33 45.71 -50.39
CA THR A 21 4.16 45.36 -51.22
C THR A 21 3.25 44.33 -50.54
N ASN A 22 3.79 43.33 -49.84
CA ASN A 22 2.96 42.40 -49.07
C ASN A 22 2.26 43.09 -47.90
N ALA A 23 2.92 44.03 -47.22
CA ALA A 23 2.29 44.81 -46.14
C ALA A 23 1.13 45.67 -46.68
N GLN A 24 1.30 46.33 -47.84
CA GLN A 24 0.22 47.10 -48.48
C GLN A 24 -0.95 46.21 -48.92
N GLN A 25 -0.70 45.02 -49.48
CA GLN A 25 -1.76 44.08 -49.84
C GLN A 25 -2.50 43.53 -48.61
N GLN A 26 -1.79 43.19 -47.53
CA GLN A 26 -2.44 42.78 -46.27
C GLN A 26 -3.29 43.90 -45.68
N GLN A 27 -2.80 45.15 -45.72
CA GLN A 27 -3.55 46.29 -45.21
C GLN A 27 -4.81 46.56 -46.05
N GLN A 28 -4.74 46.41 -47.38
CA GLN A 28 -5.92 46.49 -48.26
C GLN A 28 -6.92 45.37 -48.01
N GLN A 29 -6.48 44.11 -47.83
CA GLN A 29 -7.38 43.00 -47.51
C GLN A 29 -8.06 43.18 -46.15
N GLN A 30 -7.31 43.64 -45.14
CA GLN A 30 -7.84 43.88 -43.80
C GLN A 30 -8.87 45.02 -43.82
N GLN A 31 -8.65 46.05 -44.64
CA GLN A 31 -9.58 47.18 -44.80
C GLN A 31 -10.86 46.77 -45.58
N GLN A 32 -10.74 45.87 -46.57
CA GLN A 32 -11.91 45.27 -47.25
C GLN A 32 -12.73 44.36 -46.33
N GLN A 33 -12.09 43.54 -45.49
CA GLN A 33 -12.79 42.72 -44.49
C GLN A 33 -13.56 43.59 -43.49
N LEU A 34 -12.95 44.69 -43.03
CA LEU A 34 -13.59 45.61 -42.10
C LEU A 34 -14.83 46.30 -42.73
N GLN A 35 -14.75 46.66 -44.01
CA GLN A 35 -15.90 47.23 -44.76
C GLN A 35 -17.03 46.22 -44.95
N GLN A 36 -16.73 44.95 -45.29
CA GLN A 36 -17.74 43.89 -45.38
C GLN A 36 -18.43 43.64 -44.04
N GLN A 37 -17.66 43.64 -42.94
CA GLN A 37 -18.21 43.42 -41.61
C GLN A 37 -19.11 44.58 -41.16
N GLN A 38 -18.76 45.83 -41.50
CA GLN A 38 -19.64 46.99 -41.26
C GLN A 38 -20.93 46.95 -42.09
N GLN A 39 -20.87 46.51 -43.36
CA GLN A 39 -22.07 46.33 -44.20
C GLN A 39 -23.01 45.25 -43.65
N GLN A 40 -22.49 44.12 -43.19
CA GLN A 40 -23.30 43.08 -42.55
C GLN A 40 -23.98 43.59 -41.27
N LEU A 41 -23.25 44.37 -40.46
CA LEU A 41 -23.81 44.94 -39.23
C LEU A 41 -24.94 45.96 -39.52
N GLN A 42 -24.81 46.74 -40.59
CA GLN A 42 -25.87 47.66 -41.04
C GLN A 42 -27.10 46.92 -41.57
N GLN A 43 -26.93 45.84 -42.35
CA GLN A 43 -28.05 45.00 -42.80
C GLN A 43 -28.78 44.33 -41.64
N GLN A 44 -28.06 43.82 -40.64
CA GLN A 44 -28.68 43.27 -39.43
C GLN A 44 -29.50 44.34 -38.69
N LYS A 45 -28.95 45.55 -38.48
CA LYS A 45 -29.70 46.65 -37.85
C LYS A 45 -30.97 47.03 -38.62
N ALA A 46 -30.91 47.06 -39.95
CA ALA A 46 -32.09 47.35 -40.78
C ALA A 46 -33.17 46.26 -40.66
N GLN A 47 -32.77 44.99 -40.61
CA GLN A 47 -33.71 43.86 -40.39
C GLN A 47 -34.35 43.91 -39.00
N THR A 48 -33.58 44.24 -37.95
CA THR A 48 -34.11 44.37 -36.59
C THR A 48 -35.09 45.54 -36.46
N GLN A 49 -34.85 46.66 -37.15
CA GLN A 49 -35.80 47.78 -37.19
C GLN A 49 -37.11 47.45 -37.91
N GLN A 50 -37.05 46.70 -39.02
CA GLN A 50 -38.27 46.25 -39.70
C GLN A 50 -39.09 45.28 -38.85
N GLN A 51 -38.45 44.35 -38.13
CA GLN A 51 -39.15 43.43 -37.22
C GLN A 51 -39.84 44.15 -36.06
N ASN A 52 -39.21 45.19 -35.49
CA ASN A 52 -39.82 45.94 -34.39
C ASN A 52 -41.01 46.81 -34.83
N SER A 53 -41.05 47.28 -36.08
CA SER A 53 -42.22 48.04 -36.58
C SER A 53 -43.47 47.19 -36.81
N ARG A 54 -43.34 45.86 -36.95
CA ARG A 54 -44.48 44.96 -37.20
C ARG A 54 -45.20 44.48 -35.93
N LYS A 55 -44.68 44.77 -34.73
CA LYS A 55 -45.30 44.32 -33.46
C LYS A 55 -46.17 45.35 -32.74
N ILE A 56 -46.36 46.56 -33.29
CA ILE A 56 -47.14 47.63 -32.65
C ILE A 56 -48.45 47.94 -33.43
N LYS A 57 -49.20 46.91 -33.84
CA LYS A 57 -50.57 47.08 -34.37
C LYS A 57 -51.46 45.86 -34.09
N THR A 58 -51.76 45.59 -32.82
CA THR A 58 -52.92 44.75 -32.42
C THR A 58 -53.24 44.97 -30.93
N GLN A 59 -53.90 46.09 -30.62
CA GLN A 59 -54.61 46.31 -29.35
C GLN A 59 -55.96 46.98 -29.66
N ALA A 60 -57.04 46.23 -29.49
CA ALA A 60 -58.44 46.66 -29.50
C ALA A 60 -59.25 45.42 -29.07
N THR A 61 -60.21 45.37 -28.14
CA THR A 61 -60.80 46.21 -27.09
C THR A 61 -61.69 45.23 -26.27
N PRO A 62 -61.99 45.43 -24.98
CA PRO A 62 -62.64 44.42 -24.13
C PRO A 62 -64.17 44.58 -24.03
N THR A 63 -64.85 43.46 -23.78
CA THR A 63 -66.27 43.29 -23.42
C THR A 63 -66.33 42.14 -22.39
N LEU A 64 -67.22 41.97 -21.42
CA LEU A 64 -68.28 42.71 -20.70
C LEU A 64 -68.97 41.63 -19.82
N ASN A 65 -69.43 41.95 -18.59
CA ASN A 65 -70.44 41.22 -17.78
C ASN A 65 -70.05 39.84 -17.19
N GLY A 66 -70.41 39.44 -15.96
CA GLY A 66 -71.29 40.03 -14.94
C GLY A 66 -72.11 38.94 -14.23
N ASN A 67 -72.15 38.98 -12.89
CA ASN A 67 -73.15 38.45 -11.95
C ASN A 67 -73.24 36.94 -11.59
N GLY A 68 -73.45 36.71 -10.28
CA GLY A 68 -74.10 35.52 -9.69
C GLY A 68 -73.33 34.90 -8.52
N LEU A 69 -73.36 35.45 -7.30
CA LEU A 69 -74.23 35.02 -6.17
C LEU A 69 -74.18 33.51 -5.86
N LEU A 70 -73.62 33.15 -4.70
CA LEU A 70 -74.27 32.27 -3.70
C LEU A 70 -73.49 32.25 -2.37
N SER A 71 -74.30 32.23 -1.32
CA SER A 71 -74.07 32.44 0.11
C SER A 71 -73.61 31.21 0.89
N GLY A 72 -72.88 31.42 2.00
CA GLY A 72 -72.73 30.43 3.07
C GLY A 72 -71.64 30.77 4.10
N ASN A 73 -72.05 31.37 5.22
CA ASN A 73 -71.32 31.55 6.49
C ASN A 73 -72.30 31.03 7.57
N PRO A 74 -71.95 30.35 8.70
CA PRO A 74 -71.22 31.00 9.81
C PRO A 74 -70.47 30.10 10.84
N ASN A 75 -69.76 30.76 11.78
CA ASN A 75 -69.50 30.44 13.20
C ASN A 75 -68.07 30.12 13.70
N GLY A 76 -67.64 30.98 14.64
CA GLY A 76 -66.46 30.92 15.54
C GLY A 76 -65.43 32.02 15.20
N GLY A 77 -65.47 33.28 15.66
CA GLY A 77 -65.63 33.78 17.04
C GLY A 77 -64.30 33.58 17.79
N GLY A 78 -63.46 34.56 18.16
CA GLY A 78 -63.58 36.00 18.36
C GLY A 78 -62.82 36.32 19.66
N GLY A 79 -61.93 37.31 19.68
CA GLY A 79 -61.32 37.79 20.94
C GLY A 79 -59.90 38.33 20.82
N ASP A 80 -59.79 39.57 20.36
CA ASP A 80 -58.60 40.43 20.44
C ASP A 80 -59.06 41.74 21.12
N SER A 81 -58.40 42.18 22.19
CA SER A 81 -58.58 43.45 22.96
C SER A 81 -57.94 43.28 24.35
N SER A 82 -57.20 44.18 25.00
CA SER A 82 -56.69 45.55 24.79
C SER A 82 -55.62 45.79 25.88
N PRO A 83 -54.77 46.84 25.79
CA PRO A 83 -53.69 47.11 26.75
C PRO A 83 -54.02 48.17 27.83
N SER A 84 -53.06 48.36 28.75
CA SER A 84 -52.80 49.49 29.66
C SER A 84 -53.51 49.51 31.04
N HIS A 85 -52.70 49.44 32.10
CA HIS A 85 -52.86 50.22 33.33
C HIS A 85 -51.57 50.19 34.16
N GLU A 86 -50.94 51.35 34.31
CA GLU A 86 -49.96 51.67 35.37
C GLU A 86 -50.67 51.67 36.73
N VAL A 87 -50.02 51.10 37.74
CA VAL A 87 -50.33 51.33 39.17
C VAL A 87 -49.02 51.42 39.94
N ASP A 88 -48.88 52.54 40.64
CA ASP A 88 -47.77 52.99 41.45
C ASP A 88 -47.50 52.18 42.74
N HIS A 89 -46.26 52.34 43.23
CA HIS A 89 -45.72 51.92 44.53
C HIS A 89 -46.55 52.40 45.74
N PRO A 90 -46.56 51.65 46.87
CA PRO A 90 -45.80 52.12 48.05
C PRO A 90 -45.30 51.04 49.06
N GLY A 91 -44.22 51.39 49.79
CA GLY A 91 -43.91 50.95 51.18
C GLY A 91 -43.45 49.50 51.40
N GLY A 92 -42.40 49.14 52.13
CA GLY A 92 -41.73 49.81 53.25
C GLY A 92 -41.82 48.93 54.50
N ALA A 93 -40.80 48.07 54.76
CA ALA A 93 -40.50 47.43 56.06
C ALA A 93 -39.10 46.78 55.95
N GLN A 94 -38.02 47.37 56.47
CA GLN A 94 -37.53 47.38 57.87
C GLN A 94 -37.20 45.99 58.47
N GLY A 95 -35.90 45.79 58.71
CA GLY A 95 -35.26 44.64 59.36
C GLY A 95 -33.78 44.62 58.96
N ALA A 96 -32.94 45.57 59.39
CA ALA A 96 -32.28 45.69 60.70
C ALA A 96 -31.10 44.70 60.91
N GLN A 97 -29.90 45.30 61.05
CA GLN A 97 -28.71 44.87 61.82
C GLN A 97 -27.89 43.69 61.24
N ALA A 98 -26.55 43.63 61.30
CA ALA A 98 -25.45 44.44 61.83
C ALA A 98 -24.17 44.03 61.05
N ALA A 99 -23.40 44.95 60.48
CA ALA A 99 -22.15 45.51 61.02
C ALA A 99 -21.01 44.49 61.27
N GLY A 100 -19.94 44.62 60.49
CA GLY A 100 -18.65 43.93 60.70
C GLY A 100 -17.69 44.23 59.55
N GLY A 101 -17.02 45.38 59.61
CA GLY A 101 -16.16 45.89 58.55
C GLY A 101 -14.68 45.51 58.66
N LEU A 102 -14.03 45.59 57.48
CA LEU A 102 -12.64 46.01 57.18
C LEU A 102 -11.48 45.08 57.63
N PRO A 103 -10.28 45.17 57.02
CA PRO A 103 -9.93 45.73 55.71
C PRO A 103 -8.98 44.85 54.86
N SER A 104 -8.90 45.23 53.57
CA SER A 104 -7.86 44.86 52.62
C SER A 104 -6.46 45.25 53.10
N SER A 105 -5.60 44.26 53.36
CA SER A 105 -4.16 44.45 53.56
C SER A 105 -3.41 44.34 52.24
N SER A 106 -2.84 45.47 51.82
CA SER A 106 -1.76 45.56 50.85
C SER A 106 -0.44 45.06 51.43
N GLY A 107 0.29 44.23 50.66
CA GLY A 107 1.75 44.16 50.71
C GLY A 107 2.36 42.90 51.31
N THR A 108 2.91 42.01 50.48
CA THR A 108 4.38 41.87 50.32
C THR A 108 4.73 40.92 49.15
N PRO A 109 5.83 41.15 48.41
CA PRO A 109 6.20 40.37 47.23
C PRO A 109 6.93 39.07 47.61
N LEU A 110 6.62 38.00 46.87
CA LEU A 110 7.27 36.69 46.94
C LEU A 110 8.79 36.81 46.72
N ARG A 111 9.54 36.47 47.77
CA ARG A 111 11.00 36.33 47.77
C ARG A 111 11.45 35.30 46.73
N HIS A 112 12.46 35.69 45.97
CA HIS A 112 13.33 34.82 45.18
C HIS A 112 13.82 33.60 45.99
N HIS A 113 13.26 32.43 45.72
CA HIS A 113 13.93 31.18 46.07
C HIS A 113 15.05 30.91 45.06
N LYS A 114 16.27 30.98 45.59
CA LYS A 114 17.53 30.67 44.90
C LYS A 114 17.44 29.28 44.29
N ARG A 115 17.62 29.24 42.97
CA ARG A 115 17.83 28.04 42.16
C ARG A 115 19.18 27.44 42.59
N ALA A 116 19.15 26.41 43.43
CA ALA A 116 20.34 25.63 43.76
C ALA A 116 20.75 24.82 42.52
N SER A 117 21.91 25.13 41.99
CA SER A 117 22.58 24.39 40.92
C SER A 117 22.95 23.00 41.44
N ILE A 118 22.24 21.98 40.96
CA ILE A 118 22.63 20.58 41.16
C ILE A 118 23.79 20.31 40.19
N SER A 119 24.98 20.23 40.78
CA SER A 119 26.24 19.93 40.11
C SER A 119 26.22 18.51 39.55
N THR A 120 26.54 18.40 38.28
CA THR A 120 26.81 17.16 37.55
C THR A 120 28.06 16.49 38.13
N ALA A 121 27.88 15.45 38.94
CA ALA A 121 28.93 14.51 39.29
C ALA A 121 28.62 13.17 38.61
N SER A 122 29.23 12.97 37.43
CA SER A 122 29.20 11.69 36.74
C SER A 122 30.00 10.66 37.53
N PRO A 123 29.44 9.47 37.83
CA PRO A 123 30.13 8.44 38.60
C PRO A 123 31.24 7.74 37.77
N PRO A 124 32.24 7.12 38.44
CA PRO A 124 33.45 6.62 37.79
C PRO A 124 33.20 5.32 37.02
N ILE A 125 33.65 5.29 35.77
CA ILE A 125 33.66 4.10 34.93
C ILE A 125 34.66 3.10 35.51
N ARG A 126 34.13 1.98 35.98
CA ARG A 126 34.87 0.87 36.59
C ARG A 126 35.60 0.08 35.51
N GLU A 127 36.94 0.11 35.55
CA GLU A 127 37.84 -0.67 34.71
C GLU A 127 37.50 -2.17 34.74
N ARG A 128 37.03 -2.73 33.62
CA ARG A 128 37.01 -4.17 33.40
C ARG A 128 38.32 -4.59 32.75
N ARG A 129 39.14 -5.28 33.55
CA ARG A 129 40.35 -6.00 33.15
C ARG A 129 40.04 -6.95 31.99
N GLY A 130 40.59 -6.68 30.82
CA GLY A 130 40.67 -7.63 29.71
C GLY A 130 41.79 -8.63 29.98
N THR A 131 41.45 -9.92 30.02
CA THR A 131 42.39 -11.03 30.10
C THR A 131 43.05 -11.26 28.75
N ASN A 132 44.38 -11.14 28.73
CA ASN A 132 45.26 -11.50 27.62
C ASN A 132 45.08 -12.96 27.20
N THR A 133 44.65 -13.20 25.96
CA THR A 133 44.98 -14.42 25.22
C THR A 133 45.92 -14.05 24.08
N SER A 134 47.20 -14.34 24.32
CA SER A 134 48.31 -14.23 23.38
C SER A 134 48.13 -15.20 22.22
N ILE A 135 48.01 -14.68 21.00
CA ILE A 135 48.27 -15.45 19.78
C ILE A 135 49.65 -15.02 19.29
N VAL A 136 50.59 -15.96 19.38
CA VAL A 136 51.95 -15.88 18.88
C VAL A 136 51.87 -15.93 17.35
N VAL A 137 52.32 -14.87 16.69
CA VAL A 137 52.58 -14.86 15.24
C VAL A 137 54.09 -14.75 15.09
N GLU A 138 54.71 -15.83 14.64
CA GLU A 138 56.13 -15.90 14.31
C GLU A 138 56.48 -14.92 13.18
N LEU A 139 57.51 -14.13 13.44
CA LEU A 139 58.15 -13.21 12.52
C LEU A 139 59.38 -13.92 11.92
N ASP A 140 59.23 -14.49 10.73
CA ASP A 140 60.39 -14.92 9.93
C ASP A 140 60.76 -13.83 8.90
N GLY A 141 61.82 -13.11 9.25
CA GLY A 141 63.06 -13.09 8.46
C GLY A 141 63.00 -12.67 6.99
N SER A 142 63.20 -11.37 6.77
CA SER A 142 64.21 -10.79 5.86
C SER A 142 64.63 -11.57 4.61
N GLY A 143 64.22 -11.07 3.44
CA GLY A 143 64.84 -11.37 2.14
C GLY A 143 64.99 -10.09 1.32
N SER A 144 66.06 -9.36 1.57
CA SER A 144 66.48 -8.16 0.82
C SER A 144 67.46 -8.54 -0.30
N GLY A 145 67.19 -8.07 -1.52
CA GLY A 145 68.15 -7.97 -2.62
C GLY A 145 67.50 -7.24 -3.80
N SER A 146 67.66 -5.92 -3.98
CA SER A 146 68.69 -5.29 -4.82
C SER A 146 68.95 -6.08 -6.12
N GLY A 147 68.65 -5.63 -7.33
CA GLY A 147 68.72 -4.28 -7.87
C GLY A 147 69.74 -4.28 -9.01
N SER A 148 69.30 -4.20 -10.27
CA SER A 148 70.08 -3.81 -11.46
C SER A 148 69.16 -3.89 -12.69
N GLY A 149 68.83 -2.77 -13.34
CA GLY A 149 69.54 -2.28 -14.54
C GLY A 149 68.99 -3.02 -15.77
N GLY A 150 68.14 -2.43 -16.61
CA GLY A 150 68.44 -1.26 -17.44
C GLY A 150 69.09 -1.73 -18.74
N GLY A 151 68.30 -1.95 -19.79
CA GLY A 151 68.80 -2.34 -21.12
C GLY A 151 67.70 -2.27 -22.16
N GLY A 152 67.71 -1.22 -22.97
CA GLY A 152 66.71 -0.93 -23.99
C GLY A 152 66.98 -1.58 -25.35
N VAL A 153 65.88 -1.74 -26.08
CA VAL A 153 65.69 -1.60 -27.54
C VAL A 153 66.63 -2.37 -28.47
N GLY A 154 66.08 -3.43 -29.08
CA GLY A 154 66.59 -4.05 -30.30
C GLY A 154 65.43 -4.51 -31.19
N VAL A 155 65.19 -3.77 -32.27
CA VAL A 155 64.24 -4.10 -33.35
C VAL A 155 64.91 -5.12 -34.27
N GLY A 156 64.39 -6.34 -34.32
CA GLY A 156 64.82 -7.40 -35.24
C GLY A 156 63.80 -7.62 -36.35
N GLN A 157 64.16 -7.27 -37.58
CA GLN A 157 63.44 -7.59 -38.81
C GLN A 157 63.78 -9.01 -39.29
N GLY A 158 62.77 -9.71 -39.81
CA GLY A 158 62.80 -10.48 -41.06
C GLY A 158 63.76 -11.68 -41.23
N ALA A 159 63.20 -12.89 -41.14
CA ALA A 159 63.56 -14.08 -41.94
C ALA A 159 62.38 -15.06 -41.77
N GLY A 160 61.69 -15.58 -42.80
CA GLY A 160 62.19 -16.24 -43.99
C GLY A 160 61.77 -17.72 -43.91
N CYS A 161 60.72 -18.10 -44.65
CA CYS A 161 60.13 -19.44 -44.69
C CYS A 161 61.12 -20.55 -45.09
N PRO A 162 60.84 -21.80 -44.66
CA PRO A 162 61.08 -22.99 -45.46
C PRO A 162 59.76 -23.69 -45.86
N PRO A 163 59.68 -24.33 -47.04
CA PRO A 163 58.47 -24.95 -47.58
C PRO A 163 58.45 -26.49 -47.47
N SER A 164 57.28 -27.04 -47.79
CA SER A 164 57.01 -28.37 -48.38
C SER A 164 57.08 -29.62 -47.48
N GLY A 165 55.90 -30.22 -47.30
CA GLY A 165 55.70 -31.60 -46.86
C GLY A 165 54.36 -32.09 -47.39
N SER A 166 54.38 -32.71 -48.55
CA SER A 166 53.23 -33.25 -49.28
C SER A 166 52.59 -34.43 -48.55
N CYS A 167 51.27 -34.38 -48.32
CA CYS A 167 50.47 -35.58 -48.04
C CYS A 167 49.21 -35.57 -48.91
N THR A 168 49.25 -36.49 -49.86
CA THR A 168 48.28 -37.02 -50.81
C THR A 168 46.79 -36.77 -50.54
N ALA A 169 46.16 -36.22 -51.59
CA ALA A 169 44.73 -36.17 -51.82
C ALA A 169 44.11 -37.58 -51.94
N SER A 170 43.01 -37.82 -51.23
CA SER A 170 42.01 -38.82 -51.62
C SER A 170 40.68 -38.11 -51.79
N GLY A 171 40.20 -38.09 -53.04
CA GLY A 171 38.97 -37.43 -53.42
C GLY A 171 37.74 -38.20 -52.94
N LYS A 172 36.81 -37.49 -52.31
CA LYS A 172 35.40 -37.88 -52.29
C LYS A 172 34.56 -36.68 -52.71
N SER A 173 34.16 -36.76 -53.97
CA SER A 173 33.06 -36.10 -54.67
C SER A 173 32.14 -35.24 -53.81
N SER A 174 32.21 -33.93 -54.06
CA SER A 174 31.18 -32.95 -53.77
C SER A 174 29.88 -33.33 -54.50
N ARG A 175 28.87 -33.74 -53.74
CA ARG A 175 27.49 -33.85 -54.20
C ARG A 175 26.95 -32.44 -54.38
N GLU A 176 26.69 -32.08 -55.63
CA GLU A 176 25.98 -30.87 -56.03
C GLU A 176 24.63 -30.80 -55.29
N LEU A 177 24.51 -29.84 -54.37
CA LEU A 177 23.21 -29.37 -53.92
C LEU A 177 22.71 -28.38 -54.97
N SER A 178 21.81 -28.87 -55.81
CA SER A 178 21.08 -28.12 -56.81
C SER A 178 20.36 -26.91 -56.20
N PRO A 179 20.25 -25.80 -56.96
CA PRO A 179 19.79 -24.52 -56.44
C PRO A 179 18.30 -24.56 -56.12
N SER A 180 17.96 -24.23 -54.87
CA SER A 180 16.56 -24.03 -54.46
C SER A 180 15.91 -22.91 -55.30
N PRO A 181 14.65 -23.10 -55.71
CA PRO A 181 14.02 -22.30 -56.75
C PRO A 181 13.80 -20.86 -56.30
N LYS A 182 13.99 -19.94 -57.24
CA LYS A 182 13.62 -18.52 -57.19
C LYS A 182 12.14 -18.38 -56.79
N ASN A 183 11.86 -18.31 -55.49
CA ASN A 183 10.56 -17.91 -55.00
C ASN A 183 10.40 -16.42 -55.27
N GLN A 184 9.70 -16.11 -56.36
CA GLN A 184 9.20 -14.78 -56.64
C GLN A 184 8.43 -14.30 -55.41
N GLN A 185 9.04 -13.35 -54.70
CA GLN A 185 8.39 -12.62 -53.61
C GLN A 185 7.26 -11.78 -54.23
N GLN A 186 6.08 -12.39 -54.37
CA GLN A 186 4.87 -11.62 -54.53
C GLN A 186 4.63 -10.88 -53.20
N PRO A 187 4.49 -9.55 -53.23
CA PRO A 187 4.28 -8.76 -52.03
C PRO A 187 2.96 -9.21 -51.38
N ARG A 188 3.04 -9.65 -50.11
CA ARG A 188 1.89 -9.99 -49.28
C ARG A 188 0.86 -8.85 -49.37
N LYS A 189 -0.24 -9.09 -50.11
CA LYS A 189 -1.42 -8.24 -50.09
C LYS A 189 -1.99 -8.29 -48.68
N MET A 190 -1.86 -7.20 -47.93
CA MET A 190 -2.56 -7.05 -46.65
C MET A 190 -4.06 -7.25 -46.86
N SER A 191 -4.69 -8.01 -45.96
CA SER A 191 -6.11 -8.33 -45.95
C SER A 191 -6.97 -7.06 -46.11
N GLN A 192 -8.02 -7.20 -46.92
CA GLN A 192 -9.01 -6.15 -47.19
C GLN A 192 -9.72 -5.68 -45.91
N ASP A 193 -9.73 -6.48 -44.85
CA ASP A 193 -10.34 -6.14 -43.56
C ASP A 193 -9.61 -5.02 -42.80
N TYR A 194 -8.32 -4.78 -43.09
CA TYR A 194 -7.61 -3.67 -42.47
C TYR A 194 -7.97 -2.32 -43.12
N ARG A 195 -8.40 -2.31 -44.39
CA ARG A 195 -8.81 -1.07 -45.08
C ARG A 195 -10.21 -0.62 -44.70
N SER A 196 -11.13 -1.54 -44.40
CA SER A 196 -12.48 -1.18 -43.96
C SER A 196 -12.50 -0.57 -42.56
N ARG A 197 -11.61 -1.00 -41.66
CA ARG A 197 -11.47 -0.39 -40.32
C ARG A 197 -10.77 0.97 -40.30
N ALA A 198 -10.00 1.31 -41.33
CA ALA A 198 -9.38 2.62 -41.50
C ALA A 198 -10.21 3.61 -42.35
N GLY A 199 -11.53 3.36 -42.46
CA GLY A 199 -12.46 4.19 -43.20
C GLY A 199 -12.80 5.51 -42.49
N SER A 200 -12.65 6.60 -43.24
CA SER A 200 -13.35 7.90 -43.10
C SER A 200 -12.74 9.11 -42.37
N PHE A 201 -11.46 9.13 -41.99
CA PHE A 201 -10.86 10.37 -41.45
C PHE A 201 -9.44 10.62 -41.99
N MET A 202 -9.33 11.01 -43.27
CA MET A 202 -8.06 11.48 -43.85
C MET A 202 -7.88 12.96 -43.53
N HIS A 203 -7.25 13.29 -42.41
CA HIS A 203 -6.70 14.64 -42.20
C HIS A 203 -5.42 14.78 -43.03
N LEU A 204 -5.50 15.63 -44.05
CA LEU A 204 -4.36 16.16 -44.78
C LEU A 204 -3.77 17.32 -43.95
N ASP A 205 -2.44 17.47 -43.94
CA ASP A 205 -1.85 18.75 -43.55
C ASP A 205 -2.13 19.82 -44.62
N ASP A 206 -1.80 21.09 -44.34
CA ASP A 206 -2.02 22.22 -45.26
C ASP A 206 -1.31 22.05 -46.62
N GLU A 207 -0.41 21.07 -46.76
CA GLU A 207 0.26 20.73 -48.02
C GLU A 207 -0.23 19.41 -48.65
N GLY A 208 -1.34 18.85 -48.19
CA GLY A 208 -1.95 17.67 -48.83
C GLY A 208 -1.24 16.35 -48.54
N ARG A 209 -0.43 16.26 -47.48
CA ARG A 209 0.24 15.01 -47.07
C ARG A 209 -0.53 14.30 -45.97
N SER A 210 -0.59 12.97 -46.08
CA SER A 210 -1.23 12.09 -45.08
C SER A 210 -0.45 12.09 -43.76
N LEU A 211 -1.09 12.54 -42.67
CA LEU A 211 -0.50 12.56 -41.33
C LEU A 211 -0.14 11.15 -40.80
N LEU A 212 -0.82 10.10 -41.26
CA LEU A 212 -0.59 8.72 -40.79
C LEU A 212 0.65 8.03 -41.39
N MET A 213 1.51 8.74 -42.15
CA MET A 213 2.73 8.16 -42.73
C MET A 213 4.03 8.87 -42.34
N ARG A 214 4.12 9.40 -41.10
CA ARG A 214 5.45 9.66 -40.52
C ARG A 214 6.13 8.31 -40.26
N LYS A 215 7.16 7.99 -41.06
CA LYS A 215 7.96 6.78 -40.91
C LYS A 215 8.53 6.72 -39.48
N PRO A 216 8.60 5.54 -38.84
CA PRO A 216 9.29 5.39 -37.56
C PRO A 216 10.69 6.01 -37.64
N MET A 217 11.05 6.83 -36.66
CA MET A 217 12.37 7.43 -36.58
C MET A 217 13.33 6.40 -36.02
N ARG A 218 14.27 5.95 -36.85
CA ARG A 218 15.29 5.01 -36.42
C ARG A 218 16.36 5.75 -35.61
N LEU A 219 16.49 5.37 -34.35
CA LEU A 219 17.47 5.88 -33.39
C LEU A 219 18.49 4.79 -33.08
N LYS A 220 19.76 5.05 -33.38
CA LYS A 220 20.85 4.11 -33.18
C LYS A 220 21.52 4.29 -31.82
N ASN A 221 22.06 3.19 -31.32
CA ASN A 221 23.01 3.20 -30.23
C ASN A 221 24.38 2.76 -30.76
N ILE A 222 25.41 3.58 -30.55
CA ILE A 222 26.74 3.35 -31.14
C ILE A 222 27.53 2.28 -30.36
N GLU A 223 27.18 1.98 -29.11
CA GLU A 223 27.79 0.90 -28.31
C GLU A 223 27.31 -0.50 -28.72
N GLY A 224 26.44 -0.61 -29.73
CA GLY A 224 25.93 -1.89 -30.23
C GLY A 224 24.66 -2.39 -29.52
N ARG A 225 23.98 -1.55 -28.74
CA ARG A 225 22.62 -1.87 -28.27
C ARG A 225 21.63 -1.88 -29.46
N PRO A 226 20.50 -2.61 -29.37
CA PRO A 226 19.52 -2.68 -30.44
C PRO A 226 19.03 -1.30 -30.88
N GLU A 227 18.82 -1.13 -32.20
CA GLU A 227 18.22 0.09 -32.74
C GLU A 227 16.77 0.24 -32.21
N VAL A 228 16.40 1.48 -31.87
CA VAL A 228 15.03 1.83 -31.45
C VAL A 228 14.31 2.52 -32.59
N TYR A 229 13.04 2.18 -32.79
CA TYR A 229 12.17 2.80 -33.80
C TYR A 229 11.10 3.64 -33.11
N ASP A 230 11.34 4.94 -32.98
CA ASP A 230 10.42 5.86 -32.31
C ASP A 230 9.23 6.18 -33.24
N THR A 231 8.03 5.78 -32.83
CA THR A 231 6.75 6.16 -33.45
C THR A 231 5.94 7.12 -32.56
N LEU A 232 6.32 7.27 -31.29
CA LEU A 232 5.66 8.16 -30.35
C LEU A 232 5.75 9.64 -30.78
N HIS A 233 6.80 10.04 -31.49
CA HIS A 233 6.93 11.37 -32.07
C HIS A 233 5.78 11.76 -33.01
N CYS A 234 5.06 10.77 -33.58
CA CYS A 234 3.86 11.00 -34.39
C CYS A 234 2.70 11.57 -33.56
N LYS A 235 2.67 11.34 -32.24
CA LYS A 235 1.69 11.94 -31.31
C LYS A 235 2.10 13.34 -30.84
N GLY A 236 3.36 13.75 -31.09
CA GLY A 236 3.84 15.09 -30.74
C GLY A 236 3.33 16.15 -31.71
N ARG A 237 2.74 17.23 -31.16
CA ARG A 237 2.24 18.37 -31.97
C ARG A 237 3.38 19.25 -32.48
N GLU A 238 4.38 19.50 -31.65
CA GLU A 238 5.48 20.43 -31.93
C GLU A 238 6.75 19.63 -32.22
N ILE A 239 7.04 19.45 -33.49
CA ILE A 239 8.41 19.15 -33.94
C ILE A 239 9.05 20.51 -34.19
N LEU A 240 10.14 20.81 -33.48
CA LEU A 240 11.01 21.92 -33.87
C LEU A 240 11.36 21.73 -35.33
N SER A 241 10.94 22.66 -36.18
CA SER A 241 11.03 22.55 -37.63
C SER A 241 12.50 22.62 -38.06
N CYS A 242 13.25 21.55 -37.83
CA CYS A 242 14.52 21.31 -38.47
C CYS A 242 14.23 21.22 -39.96
N SER A 243 14.88 22.07 -40.73
CA SER A 243 14.86 21.97 -42.19
C SER A 243 16.06 21.13 -42.65
N LYS A 244 16.06 20.71 -43.92
CA LYS A 244 17.26 20.10 -44.52
C LYS A 244 18.49 21.01 -44.44
N ALA A 245 18.30 22.33 -44.28
CA ALA A 245 19.38 23.31 -44.25
C ALA A 245 19.76 23.75 -42.83
N THR A 246 18.91 23.52 -41.82
CA THR A 246 19.11 24.10 -40.47
C THR A 246 18.48 23.24 -39.40
N CYS A 247 19.29 22.87 -38.40
CA CYS A 247 18.84 22.20 -37.20
C CYS A 247 18.45 23.25 -36.14
N THR A 248 17.16 23.38 -35.85
CA THR A 248 16.66 24.31 -34.83
C THR A 248 16.63 23.70 -33.43
N SER A 249 16.78 22.37 -33.31
CA SER A 249 16.86 21.67 -32.03
C SER A 249 18.12 21.98 -31.22
N SER A 250 19.12 22.64 -31.82
CA SER A 250 20.32 23.10 -31.10
C SER A 250 20.08 24.37 -30.25
N ILE A 251 18.89 24.97 -30.32
CA ILE A 251 18.55 26.19 -29.59
C ILE A 251 18.07 25.84 -28.18
N MET A 252 18.82 26.26 -27.16
CA MET A 252 18.50 25.98 -25.75
C MET A 252 17.19 26.65 -25.27
N ASN A 253 16.92 27.86 -25.74
CA ASN A 253 15.73 28.63 -25.36
C ASN A 253 14.75 28.72 -26.52
N ILE A 254 14.05 27.62 -26.76
CA ILE A 254 12.86 27.60 -27.62
C ILE A 254 11.79 28.38 -26.86
N GLY A 255 11.18 29.38 -27.50
CA GLY A 255 10.37 30.41 -26.86
C GLY A 255 9.35 29.92 -25.81
N ASN A 256 8.98 30.83 -24.91
CA ASN A 256 8.06 30.56 -23.81
C ASN A 256 6.61 30.44 -24.28
N ALA A 257 5.78 29.73 -23.51
CA ALA A 257 4.35 29.61 -23.79
C ALA A 257 3.67 31.00 -23.77
N ALA A 258 2.85 31.28 -24.79
CA ALA A 258 2.12 32.55 -24.89
C ALA A 258 1.12 32.75 -23.73
N VAL A 259 1.00 34.01 -23.29
CA VAL A 259 0.06 34.42 -22.23
C VAL A 259 -1.30 34.75 -22.84
N GLU A 260 -1.98 33.74 -23.38
CA GLU A 260 -3.31 33.90 -23.99
C GLU A 260 -4.30 32.85 -23.47
N ALA A 261 -5.58 33.21 -23.40
CA ALA A 261 -6.65 32.28 -23.09
C ALA A 261 -6.90 31.36 -24.30
N ARG A 262 -6.94 30.05 -24.04
CA ARG A 262 -7.16 29.03 -25.08
C ARG A 262 -8.61 29.05 -25.56
N LYS A 263 -8.83 28.93 -26.87
CA LYS A 263 -10.17 28.82 -27.46
C LYS A 263 -10.86 27.52 -27.03
N SER A 264 -12.17 27.57 -26.80
CA SER A 264 -12.96 26.41 -26.34
C SER A 264 -12.83 25.18 -27.23
N ASP A 265 -12.75 25.34 -28.55
CA ASP A 265 -12.58 24.23 -29.50
C ASP A 265 -11.29 23.44 -29.24
N LEU A 266 -10.18 24.16 -28.95
CA LEU A 266 -8.89 23.55 -28.65
C LEU A 266 -8.88 22.92 -27.24
N ILE A 267 -9.62 23.51 -26.29
CA ILE A 267 -9.82 22.91 -24.95
C ILE A 267 -10.58 21.58 -25.08
N LEU A 268 -11.64 21.53 -25.88
CA LEU A 268 -12.40 20.30 -26.14
C LEU A 268 -11.53 19.21 -26.77
N GLU A 269 -10.71 19.57 -27.76
CA GLU A 269 -9.79 18.64 -28.41
C GLU A 269 -8.80 18.02 -27.41
N HIS A 270 -8.14 18.85 -26.60
CA HIS A 270 -7.18 18.39 -25.61
C HIS A 270 -7.84 17.62 -24.46
N ALA A 271 -9.05 18.02 -24.04
CA ALA A 271 -9.79 17.34 -22.99
C ALA A 271 -10.18 15.92 -23.42
N LYS A 272 -10.61 15.75 -24.67
CA LYS A 272 -10.94 14.44 -25.23
C LYS A 272 -9.73 13.51 -25.23
N ASP A 273 -8.62 13.98 -25.78
CA ASP A 273 -7.37 13.22 -25.85
C ASP A 273 -6.87 12.82 -24.45
N PHE A 274 -6.89 13.76 -23.49
CA PHE A 274 -6.47 13.49 -22.12
C PHE A 274 -7.37 12.48 -21.40
N LEU A 275 -8.70 12.59 -21.53
CA LEU A 275 -9.61 11.62 -20.91
C LEU A 275 -9.44 10.23 -21.53
N GLU A 276 -9.23 10.13 -22.84
CA GLU A 276 -8.93 8.85 -23.48
C GLU A 276 -7.63 8.24 -22.94
N GLN A 277 -6.57 9.05 -22.74
CA GLN A 277 -5.34 8.60 -22.10
C GLN A 277 -5.57 8.13 -20.65
N TYR A 278 -6.30 8.91 -19.84
CA TYR A 278 -6.60 8.57 -18.45
C TYR A 278 -7.42 7.28 -18.34
N PHE A 279 -8.55 7.19 -19.05
CA PHE A 279 -9.39 5.99 -19.01
C PHE A 279 -8.71 4.77 -19.63
N THR A 280 -7.78 4.95 -20.59
CA THR A 280 -6.95 3.84 -21.10
C THR A 280 -5.99 3.35 -20.03
N SER A 281 -5.36 4.26 -19.27
CA SER A 281 -4.41 3.88 -18.22
C SER A 281 -5.04 3.03 -17.11
N ILE A 282 -6.33 3.22 -16.84
CA ILE A 282 -7.11 2.42 -15.88
C ILE A 282 -8.00 1.37 -16.57
N LYS A 283 -7.74 1.05 -17.85
CA LYS A 283 -8.46 0.03 -18.65
C LYS A 283 -10.00 0.20 -18.69
N ARG A 284 -10.49 1.44 -18.62
CA ARG A 284 -11.93 1.82 -18.65
C ARG A 284 -12.30 2.69 -19.85
N THR A 285 -11.51 2.67 -20.91
CA THR A 285 -11.86 3.34 -22.17
C THR A 285 -13.18 2.78 -22.71
N SER A 286 -13.99 3.67 -23.29
CA SER A 286 -15.34 3.37 -23.75
C SER A 286 -16.32 2.79 -22.71
N SER A 287 -16.00 2.89 -21.41
CA SER A 287 -16.95 2.53 -20.35
C SER A 287 -18.04 3.59 -20.14
N THR A 288 -19.13 3.21 -19.45
CA THR A 288 -20.20 4.15 -19.06
C THR A 288 -19.68 5.32 -18.23
N ALA A 289 -18.69 5.08 -17.36
CA ALA A 289 -18.03 6.11 -16.57
C ALA A 289 -17.25 7.10 -17.47
N HIS A 290 -16.53 6.59 -18.47
CA HIS A 290 -15.82 7.41 -19.45
C HIS A 290 -16.77 8.30 -20.26
N GLU A 291 -17.84 7.72 -20.82
CA GLU A 291 -18.82 8.47 -21.60
C GLU A 291 -19.55 9.54 -20.76
N THR A 292 -19.88 9.21 -19.51
CA THR A 292 -20.53 10.14 -18.57
C THR A 292 -19.60 11.30 -18.25
N ARG A 293 -18.33 11.01 -17.94
CA ARG A 293 -17.32 12.04 -17.67
C ARG A 293 -17.11 12.94 -18.88
N TRP A 294 -17.03 12.37 -20.08
CA TRP A 294 -16.89 13.15 -21.32
C TRP A 294 -18.07 14.10 -21.56
N LYS A 295 -19.31 13.64 -21.35
CA LYS A 295 -20.52 14.49 -21.45
C LYS A 295 -20.47 15.67 -20.49
N GLN A 296 -20.08 15.43 -19.22
CA GLN A 296 -19.95 16.48 -18.19
C GLN A 296 -18.91 17.53 -18.58
N VAL A 297 -17.73 17.08 -19.03
CA VAL A 297 -16.63 17.98 -19.43
C VAL A 297 -17.04 18.86 -20.62
N ARG A 298 -17.64 18.26 -21.65
CA ARG A 298 -18.13 19.00 -22.81
C ARG A 298 -19.15 20.08 -22.42
N GLN A 299 -20.15 19.70 -21.60
CA GLN A 299 -21.17 20.64 -21.12
C GLN A 299 -20.56 21.80 -20.30
N SER A 300 -19.57 21.51 -19.44
CA SER A 300 -18.86 22.55 -18.66
C SER A 300 -18.14 23.53 -19.57
N ILE A 301 -17.44 23.04 -20.60
CA ILE A 301 -16.70 23.89 -21.54
C ILE A 301 -17.66 24.74 -22.38
N GLU A 302 -18.77 24.18 -22.84
CA GLU A 302 -19.82 24.93 -23.56
C GLU A 302 -20.42 26.04 -22.68
N THR A 303 -20.57 25.79 -21.36
CA THR A 303 -21.20 26.73 -20.43
C THR A 303 -20.25 27.81 -19.91
N THR A 304 -19.01 27.44 -19.57
CA THR A 304 -18.06 28.30 -18.83
C THR A 304 -16.77 28.59 -19.59
N GLY A 305 -16.54 27.96 -20.74
CA GLY A 305 -15.28 28.02 -21.49
C GLY A 305 -14.16 27.13 -20.93
N HIS A 306 -14.36 26.48 -19.77
CA HIS A 306 -13.38 25.58 -19.16
C HIS A 306 -14.05 24.43 -18.41
N TYR A 307 -13.25 23.52 -17.85
CA TYR A 307 -13.72 22.49 -16.93
C TYR A 307 -12.71 22.28 -15.80
N GLN A 308 -13.07 21.44 -14.84
CA GLN A 308 -12.23 21.08 -13.70
C GLN A 308 -11.86 19.60 -13.77
N LEU A 309 -10.57 19.30 -13.67
CA LEU A 309 -10.09 17.93 -13.48
C LEU A 309 -10.54 17.40 -12.12
N THR A 310 -10.87 16.11 -12.04
CA THR A 310 -10.94 15.43 -10.74
C THR A 310 -9.56 15.36 -10.09
N GLU A 311 -9.49 15.01 -8.81
CA GLU A 311 -8.22 14.83 -8.11
C GLU A 311 -7.38 13.72 -8.77
N THR A 312 -7.99 12.59 -9.12
CA THR A 312 -7.31 11.47 -9.79
C THR A 312 -6.82 11.84 -11.19
N GLU A 313 -7.62 12.58 -11.96
CA GLU A 313 -7.23 13.12 -13.26
C GLU A 313 -6.05 14.09 -13.13
N LEU A 314 -6.07 14.98 -12.12
CA LEU A 314 -4.97 15.91 -11.85
C LEU A 314 -3.67 15.16 -11.51
N ILE A 315 -3.76 14.14 -10.65
CA ILE A 315 -2.61 13.32 -10.24
C ILE A 315 -2.02 12.60 -11.46
N TYR A 316 -2.87 11.92 -12.23
CA TYR A 316 -2.45 11.23 -13.45
C TYR A 316 -1.78 12.20 -14.43
N GLY A 317 -2.39 13.35 -14.68
CA GLY A 317 -1.87 14.36 -15.58
C GLY A 317 -0.50 14.89 -15.17
N ALA A 318 -0.29 15.15 -13.87
CA ALA A 318 0.99 15.67 -13.37
C ALA A 318 2.11 14.64 -13.48
N LYS A 319 1.83 13.37 -13.14
CA LYS A 319 2.77 12.25 -13.31
C LYS A 319 3.14 12.06 -14.79
N LEU A 320 2.13 12.07 -15.66
CA LEU A 320 2.33 11.90 -17.10
C LEU A 320 3.09 13.09 -17.73
N ALA A 321 2.88 14.32 -17.25
CA ALA A 321 3.67 15.48 -17.67
C ALA A 321 5.16 15.31 -17.34
N TRP A 322 5.48 14.76 -16.17
CA TRP A 322 6.88 14.47 -15.83
C TRP A 322 7.46 13.36 -16.71
N ARG A 323 6.70 12.27 -16.93
CA ARG A 323 7.08 11.19 -17.86
C ARG A 323 7.39 11.72 -19.27
N ASN A 324 6.65 12.73 -19.72
CA ASN A 324 6.81 13.39 -21.02
C ASN A 324 7.94 14.44 -21.07
N SER A 325 8.59 14.77 -19.95
CA SER A 325 9.54 15.90 -19.86
C SER A 325 10.88 15.62 -20.55
N SER A 326 11.03 16.07 -21.80
CA SER A 326 12.19 15.80 -22.66
C SER A 326 13.55 16.21 -22.10
N ARG A 327 13.59 17.18 -21.17
CA ARG A 327 14.82 17.75 -20.60
C ARG A 327 15.25 17.16 -19.26
N CYS A 328 14.48 16.21 -18.70
CA CYS A 328 14.76 15.66 -17.37
C CYS A 328 15.42 14.27 -17.49
N ILE A 329 16.63 14.14 -16.93
CA ILE A 329 17.35 12.86 -16.84
C ILE A 329 16.78 11.95 -15.74
N GLY A 330 16.26 12.52 -14.65
CA GLY A 330 15.68 11.80 -13.50
C GLY A 330 14.27 11.23 -13.72
N ARG A 331 13.84 11.04 -14.97
CA ARG A 331 12.44 10.68 -15.31
C ARG A 331 12.00 9.31 -14.83
N ILE A 332 12.90 8.39 -14.50
CA ILE A 332 12.51 7.05 -14.03
C ILE A 332 11.58 7.09 -12.80
N GLN A 333 11.64 8.18 -12.01
CA GLN A 333 10.87 8.35 -10.78
C GLN A 333 9.49 8.99 -11.00
N TRP A 334 9.06 9.18 -12.26
CA TRP A 334 7.84 9.90 -12.62
C TRP A 334 6.58 9.38 -11.91
N SER A 335 6.49 8.07 -11.71
CA SER A 335 5.36 7.39 -11.08
C SER A 335 5.25 7.68 -9.57
N LYS A 336 6.36 8.04 -8.92
CA LYS A 336 6.45 8.32 -7.47
C LYS A 336 6.18 9.77 -7.10
N LEU A 337 5.81 10.62 -8.06
CA LEU A 337 5.53 12.04 -7.81
C LEU A 337 4.35 12.21 -6.84
N GLN A 338 4.59 12.83 -5.69
CA GLN A 338 3.53 13.25 -4.78
C GLN A 338 2.88 14.54 -5.30
N VAL A 339 1.55 14.57 -5.39
CA VAL A 339 0.80 15.73 -5.90
C VAL A 339 0.03 16.38 -4.75
N PHE A 340 0.25 17.67 -4.54
CA PHE A 340 -0.51 18.52 -3.63
C PHE A 340 -1.50 19.37 -4.45
N ASP A 341 -2.77 18.96 -4.46
CA ASP A 341 -3.85 19.75 -5.06
C ASP A 341 -4.16 20.96 -4.16
N CYS A 342 -3.71 22.14 -4.57
CA CYS A 342 -3.95 23.41 -3.89
C CYS A 342 -4.84 24.34 -4.72
N ARG A 343 -5.69 23.79 -5.60
CA ARG A 343 -6.64 24.59 -6.42
C ARG A 343 -7.72 25.31 -5.61
N TYR A 344 -7.86 25.01 -4.32
CA TYR A 344 -8.73 25.73 -3.40
C TYR A 344 -8.07 26.97 -2.76
N VAL A 345 -6.75 27.15 -2.95
CA VAL A 345 -6.00 28.26 -2.36
C VAL A 345 -6.17 29.53 -3.20
N THR A 346 -6.78 30.56 -2.61
CA THR A 346 -7.15 31.80 -3.32
C THR A 346 -6.37 33.04 -2.87
N THR A 347 -5.45 32.91 -1.91
CA THR A 347 -4.68 34.03 -1.33
C THR A 347 -3.18 33.78 -1.39
N THR A 348 -2.39 34.86 -1.45
CA THR A 348 -0.92 34.80 -1.44
C THR A 348 -0.37 34.17 -0.14
N SER A 349 -1.00 34.44 1.00
CA SER A 349 -0.65 33.79 2.27
C SER A 349 -0.90 32.28 2.27
N GLY A 350 -2.03 31.84 1.69
CA GLY A 350 -2.29 30.40 1.53
C GLY A 350 -1.32 29.74 0.54
N MET A 351 -0.90 30.45 -0.52
CA MET A 351 0.13 29.94 -1.43
C MET A 351 1.47 29.76 -0.71
N PHE A 352 1.87 30.74 0.11
CA PHE A 352 3.08 30.65 0.92
C PHE A 352 3.05 29.46 1.89
N GLU A 353 1.93 29.23 2.58
CA GLU A 353 1.77 28.09 3.50
C GLU A 353 1.86 26.74 2.77
N ALA A 354 1.15 26.61 1.63
CA ALA A 354 1.23 25.41 0.79
C ALA A 354 2.66 25.14 0.28
N ILE A 355 3.40 26.19 -0.08
CA ILE A 355 4.80 26.09 -0.52
C ILE A 355 5.73 25.74 0.64
N CYS A 356 5.49 26.26 1.85
CA CYS A 356 6.25 25.84 3.03
C CYS A 356 6.04 24.34 3.32
N ASN A 357 4.81 23.85 3.20
CA ASN A 357 4.50 22.43 3.34
C ASN A 357 5.18 21.58 2.25
N HIS A 358 5.20 22.06 1.00
CA HIS A 358 5.97 21.43 -0.09
C HIS A 358 7.45 21.31 0.28
N ILE A 359 8.08 22.38 0.76
CA ILE A 359 9.50 22.36 1.16
C ILE A 359 9.74 21.39 2.33
N LYS A 360 8.88 21.39 3.37
CA LYS A 360 8.97 20.44 4.50
C LYS A 360 8.86 18.99 4.00
N TYR A 361 7.86 18.68 3.19
CA TYR A 361 7.64 17.35 2.62
C TYR A 361 8.82 16.90 1.76
N ALA A 362 9.23 17.75 0.81
CA ALA A 362 10.22 17.38 -0.19
C ALA A 362 11.64 17.34 0.39
N THR A 363 11.97 18.17 1.40
CA THR A 363 13.29 18.15 2.03
C THR A 363 13.48 16.94 2.94
N ASN A 364 12.45 16.54 3.69
CA ASN A 364 12.42 15.30 4.49
C ASN A 364 13.73 15.02 5.26
N LYS A 365 14.24 16.01 5.99
CA LYS A 365 15.48 15.94 6.79
C LYS A 365 16.74 15.52 5.99
N GLY A 366 16.75 15.74 4.67
CA GLY A 366 17.83 15.38 3.76
C GLY A 366 17.46 14.27 2.77
N ASN A 367 16.51 13.38 3.11
CA ASN A 367 16.08 12.29 2.22
C ASN A 367 15.03 12.78 1.21
N LEU A 368 15.48 13.52 0.21
CA LEU A 368 14.63 14.29 -0.68
C LEU A 368 13.54 13.45 -1.37
N ARG A 369 12.32 13.99 -1.43
CA ARG A 369 11.15 13.38 -2.09
C ARG A 369 10.68 14.21 -3.28
N SER A 370 10.25 13.52 -4.33
CA SER A 370 9.68 14.17 -5.51
C SER A 370 8.25 14.63 -5.22
N ALA A 371 7.98 15.92 -5.40
CA ALA A 371 6.67 16.50 -5.13
C ALA A 371 6.30 17.57 -6.15
N ILE A 372 5.00 17.76 -6.37
CA ILE A 372 4.45 18.90 -7.10
C ILE A 372 3.30 19.54 -6.33
N THR A 373 3.25 20.86 -6.29
CA THR A 373 2.10 21.62 -5.74
C THR A 373 1.44 22.41 -6.84
N ILE A 374 0.12 22.27 -6.99
CA ILE A 374 -0.65 22.83 -8.10
C ILE A 374 -1.69 23.82 -7.57
N PHE A 375 -1.58 25.08 -7.98
CA PHE A 375 -2.51 26.17 -7.63
C PHE A 375 -3.65 26.30 -8.65
N PRO A 376 -4.63 27.21 -8.48
CA PRO A 376 -5.77 27.32 -9.39
C PRO A 376 -5.37 27.54 -10.86
N GLN A 377 -6.19 26.99 -11.77
CA GLN A 377 -5.98 27.10 -13.22
C GLN A 377 -6.22 28.51 -13.76
N ARG A 378 -5.60 28.81 -14.91
CA ARG A 378 -5.91 29.96 -15.77
C ARG A 378 -7.34 29.86 -16.29
N THR A 379 -8.04 30.98 -16.29
CA THR A 379 -9.40 31.12 -16.83
C THR A 379 -9.44 32.07 -18.02
N ASP A 380 -8.91 33.29 -17.89
CA ASP A 380 -9.02 34.35 -18.90
C ASP A 380 -7.68 35.06 -19.22
N ALA A 381 -6.56 34.51 -18.74
CA ALA A 381 -5.20 35.07 -18.81
C ALA A 381 -5.00 36.42 -18.11
N LYS A 382 -6.02 36.96 -17.41
CA LYS A 382 -5.93 38.18 -16.60
C LYS A 382 -5.87 37.86 -15.10
N HIS A 383 -6.43 36.72 -14.71
CA HIS A 383 -6.55 36.28 -13.32
C HIS A 383 -5.60 35.13 -12.96
N ASP A 384 -4.43 35.07 -13.60
CA ASP A 384 -3.45 34.02 -13.35
C ASP A 384 -2.91 34.03 -11.91
N TYR A 385 -2.66 32.85 -11.39
CA TYR A 385 -1.85 32.64 -10.19
C TYR A 385 -0.40 32.45 -10.64
N ARG A 386 0.56 33.10 -9.99
CA ARG A 386 1.98 33.00 -10.36
C ARG A 386 2.87 32.88 -9.14
N ILE A 387 3.84 31.98 -9.22
CA ILE A 387 5.05 32.01 -8.41
C ILE A 387 6.11 32.72 -9.25
N TRP A 388 6.67 33.82 -8.74
CA TRP A 388 7.58 34.66 -9.52
C TRP A 388 9.00 34.11 -9.49
N ASN A 389 9.35 33.37 -8.44
CA ASN A 389 10.64 32.71 -8.34
C ASN A 389 10.74 31.58 -9.39
N ASN A 390 11.84 31.54 -10.15
CA ASN A 390 12.10 30.43 -11.08
C ASN A 390 12.34 29.11 -10.34
N GLN A 391 13.06 29.19 -9.22
CA GLN A 391 13.17 28.14 -8.22
C GLN A 391 12.73 28.70 -6.86
N LEU A 392 12.01 27.93 -6.05
CA LEU A 392 11.53 28.37 -4.73
C LEU A 392 12.68 28.95 -3.91
N ILE A 393 13.74 28.15 -3.73
CA ILE A 393 14.93 28.53 -2.99
C ILE A 393 15.99 28.94 -4.01
N SER A 394 16.54 30.14 -3.84
CA SER A 394 17.61 30.67 -4.68
C SER A 394 18.37 31.77 -3.94
N TYR A 395 19.67 31.89 -4.22
CA TYR A 395 20.51 32.95 -3.69
C TYR A 395 20.32 34.25 -4.48
N ALA A 396 20.30 35.37 -3.78
CA ALA A 396 20.26 36.70 -4.38
C ALA A 396 21.56 37.04 -5.12
N GLY A 397 21.49 37.98 -6.06
CA GLY A 397 22.62 38.51 -6.81
C GLY A 397 22.65 40.03 -6.77
N TYR A 398 23.73 40.61 -6.26
CA TYR A 398 23.90 42.06 -6.11
C TYR A 398 24.96 42.58 -7.07
N LYS A 399 24.51 43.28 -8.11
CA LYS A 399 25.42 44.00 -9.02
C LYS A 399 25.97 45.25 -8.33
N GLN A 400 27.28 45.28 -8.15
CA GLN A 400 28.02 46.39 -7.57
C GLN A 400 28.26 47.49 -8.61
N ALA A 401 28.68 48.66 -8.17
CA ALA A 401 28.93 49.82 -9.04
C ALA A 401 30.09 49.59 -10.04
N ASP A 402 31.07 48.76 -9.70
CA ASP A 402 32.19 48.35 -10.56
C ASP A 402 31.82 47.23 -11.56
N GLY A 403 30.58 46.72 -11.50
CA GLY A 403 30.10 45.62 -12.32
C GLY A 403 30.32 44.23 -11.72
N LYS A 404 31.06 44.10 -10.60
CA LYS A 404 31.19 42.83 -9.87
C LYS A 404 29.83 42.41 -9.32
N ILE A 405 29.60 41.11 -9.21
CA ILE A 405 28.38 40.55 -8.62
C ILE A 405 28.74 39.85 -7.30
N ILE A 406 27.99 40.16 -6.24
CA ILE A 406 28.02 39.43 -4.97
C ILE A 406 26.80 38.49 -4.95
N GLY A 407 26.99 37.21 -4.63
CA GLY A 407 25.92 36.22 -4.66
C GLY A 407 25.79 35.49 -6.00
N ASP A 408 24.57 35.19 -6.46
CA ASP A 408 24.34 34.44 -7.70
C ASP A 408 23.97 35.35 -8.88
N PRO A 409 24.83 35.45 -9.92
CA PRO A 409 24.55 36.26 -11.11
C PRO A 409 23.26 35.94 -11.84
N MET A 410 22.77 34.69 -11.77
CA MET A 410 21.52 34.29 -12.41
C MET A 410 20.32 35.08 -11.88
N ASN A 411 20.37 35.54 -10.63
CA ASN A 411 19.23 36.12 -9.95
C ASN A 411 19.32 37.65 -9.77
N VAL A 412 20.28 38.32 -10.42
CA VAL A 412 20.46 39.78 -10.29
C VAL A 412 19.20 40.55 -10.61
N GLU A 413 18.59 40.28 -11.78
CA GLU A 413 17.36 40.97 -12.20
C GLU A 413 16.22 40.75 -11.20
N PHE A 414 16.02 39.52 -10.73
CA PHE A 414 14.96 39.22 -9.78
C PHE A 414 15.25 39.78 -8.37
N THR A 415 16.52 39.88 -7.98
CA THR A 415 16.96 40.54 -6.74
C THR A 415 16.60 42.03 -6.77
N GLU A 416 16.79 42.70 -7.92
CA GLU A 416 16.37 44.09 -8.10
C GLU A 416 14.85 44.25 -8.01
N VAL A 417 14.08 43.30 -8.57
CA VAL A 417 12.62 43.27 -8.46
C VAL A 417 12.19 43.13 -6.99
N CYS A 418 12.78 42.19 -6.23
CA CYS A 418 12.51 42.02 -4.80
C CYS A 418 12.83 43.29 -4.01
N THR A 419 13.96 43.93 -4.31
CA THR A 419 14.37 45.19 -3.67
C THR A 419 13.38 46.32 -3.97
N LYS A 420 12.89 46.44 -5.21
CA LYS A 420 11.84 47.40 -5.61
C LYS A 420 10.49 47.11 -4.95
N LEU A 421 10.20 45.85 -4.65
CA LEU A 421 9.03 45.44 -3.84
C LEU A 421 9.16 45.82 -2.36
N GLY A 422 10.36 46.20 -1.90
CA GLY A 422 10.66 46.61 -0.54
C GLY A 422 11.29 45.52 0.32
N TRP A 423 11.70 44.39 -0.27
CA TRP A 423 12.55 43.42 0.41
C TRP A 423 13.89 44.06 0.79
N LYS A 424 14.41 43.70 1.96
CA LYS A 424 15.68 44.22 2.49
C LYS A 424 16.56 43.04 2.83
N SER A 425 17.68 42.91 2.15
CA SER A 425 18.63 41.83 2.42
C SER A 425 19.75 42.29 3.35
N LYS A 426 20.63 41.34 3.73
CA LYS A 426 21.84 41.61 4.50
C LYS A 426 23.01 42.04 3.60
N GLY A 427 22.85 41.89 2.28
CA GLY A 427 23.86 42.13 1.26
C GLY A 427 24.92 41.03 1.20
N SER A 428 24.62 39.82 1.71
CA SER A 428 25.58 38.71 1.78
C SER A 428 25.54 37.82 0.54
N GLU A 429 26.63 37.09 0.31
CA GLU A 429 26.76 36.13 -0.80
C GLU A 429 25.75 34.97 -0.73
N TRP A 430 25.16 34.73 0.45
CA TRP A 430 24.29 33.59 0.75
C TRP A 430 22.88 34.03 1.15
N ASP A 431 22.49 35.26 0.83
CA ASP A 431 21.14 35.75 1.10
C ASP A 431 20.12 34.96 0.26
N ILE A 432 19.18 34.30 0.93
CA ILE A 432 18.05 33.61 0.30
C ILE A 432 17.02 34.64 -0.15
N LEU A 433 16.62 34.58 -1.42
CA LEU A 433 15.55 35.42 -1.96
C LEU A 433 14.21 35.10 -1.30
N PRO A 434 13.33 36.09 -1.10
CA PRO A 434 12.00 35.85 -0.56
C PRO A 434 11.14 35.11 -1.60
N LEU A 435 10.13 34.39 -1.14
CA LEU A 435 9.09 33.87 -2.02
C LEU A 435 8.20 35.03 -2.47
N VAL A 436 8.06 35.23 -3.78
CA VAL A 436 7.18 36.25 -4.36
C VAL A 436 6.06 35.55 -5.13
N VAL A 437 4.81 35.82 -4.73
CA VAL A 437 3.61 35.18 -5.31
C VAL A 437 2.51 36.19 -5.58
N SER A 438 1.77 35.97 -6.67
CA SER A 438 0.55 36.70 -7.00
C SER A 438 -0.62 35.74 -7.14
N ALA A 439 -1.73 36.03 -6.47
CA ALA A 439 -2.97 35.29 -6.57
C ALA A 439 -3.97 36.04 -7.46
N ASN A 440 -4.67 35.35 -8.34
CA ASN A 440 -5.80 35.87 -9.11
C ASN A 440 -5.50 37.19 -9.87
N GLY A 441 -4.30 37.31 -10.46
CA GLY A 441 -3.85 38.49 -11.21
C GLY A 441 -3.66 39.77 -10.38
N HIS A 442 -3.64 39.68 -9.05
CA HIS A 442 -3.30 40.82 -8.19
C HIS A 442 -1.80 41.08 -8.16
N ASP A 443 -1.40 42.30 -7.77
CA ASP A 443 0.01 42.62 -7.52
C ASP A 443 0.60 41.65 -6.48
N PRO A 444 1.89 41.28 -6.61
CA PRO A 444 2.47 40.23 -5.78
C PRO A 444 2.70 40.69 -4.35
N ASP A 445 2.70 39.71 -3.44
CA ASP A 445 3.25 39.83 -2.09
C ASP A 445 4.56 39.02 -2.00
N TYR A 446 5.45 39.40 -1.09
CA TYR A 446 6.67 38.65 -0.80
C TYR A 446 6.69 38.14 0.64
N PHE A 447 7.31 36.98 0.86
CA PHE A 447 7.43 36.32 2.16
C PHE A 447 8.86 35.83 2.38
N ASP A 448 9.43 36.11 3.54
CA ASP A 448 10.68 35.49 3.96
C ASP A 448 10.39 34.04 4.41
N TYR A 449 11.25 33.10 4.01
CA TYR A 449 11.14 31.72 4.46
C TYR A 449 11.47 31.59 5.96
N PRO A 450 10.76 30.72 6.70
CA PRO A 450 11.24 30.26 8.00
C PRO A 450 12.62 29.62 7.83
N PRO A 451 13.68 30.09 8.53
CA PRO A 451 15.04 29.62 8.30
C PRO A 451 15.22 28.11 8.47
N GLU A 452 14.43 27.47 9.34
CA GLU A 452 14.43 26.04 9.60
C GLU A 452 13.97 25.17 8.43
N LEU A 453 13.24 25.75 7.46
CA LEU A 453 12.83 25.03 6.24
C LEU A 453 13.92 25.01 5.17
N ILE A 454 14.95 25.85 5.29
CA ILE A 454 16.00 25.98 4.29
C ILE A 454 17.21 25.14 4.70
N LEU A 455 17.32 23.95 4.11
CA LEU A 455 18.49 23.10 4.28
C LEU A 455 19.61 23.52 3.33
N GLU A 456 20.61 24.22 3.84
CA GLU A 456 21.86 24.51 3.13
C GLU A 456 22.94 23.48 3.48
N VAL A 457 23.69 23.04 2.48
CA VAL A 457 24.79 22.08 2.60
C VAL A 457 26.12 22.81 2.41
N PRO A 458 26.89 23.07 3.49
CA PRO A 458 28.26 23.59 3.37
C PRO A 458 29.17 22.58 2.67
N LEU A 459 29.93 23.03 1.68
CA LEU A 459 30.77 22.15 0.86
C LEU A 459 32.15 21.96 1.49
N THR A 460 32.60 20.71 1.49
CA THR A 460 33.85 20.20 2.03
C THR A 460 34.40 19.17 1.05
N HIS A 461 35.71 18.91 1.09
CA HIS A 461 36.35 17.96 0.20
C HIS A 461 36.96 16.81 1.01
N PRO A 462 36.86 15.53 0.58
CA PRO A 462 37.41 14.40 1.32
C PRO A 462 38.94 14.44 1.42
N LYS A 463 39.62 15.08 0.45
CA LYS A 463 41.08 15.17 0.38
C LYS A 463 41.65 16.56 0.72
N PHE A 464 40.89 17.63 0.48
CA PHE A 464 41.40 19.00 0.54
C PHE A 464 40.76 19.74 1.70
N GLU A 465 41.41 19.76 2.85
CA GLU A 465 40.88 20.40 4.06
C GLU A 465 40.60 21.90 3.84
N TRP A 466 41.49 22.58 3.10
CA TRP A 466 41.33 24.00 2.74
C TRP A 466 40.05 24.30 1.96
N PHE A 467 39.39 23.29 1.38
CA PHE A 467 38.17 23.50 0.60
C PHE A 467 37.04 24.07 1.46
N SER A 468 36.97 23.67 2.75
CA SER A 468 36.00 24.23 3.70
C SER A 468 36.19 25.73 3.93
N ASP A 469 37.42 26.23 3.79
CA ASP A 469 37.76 27.64 3.97
C ASP A 469 37.24 28.53 2.83
N LEU A 470 36.84 27.92 1.69
CA LEU A 470 36.16 28.65 0.62
C LEU A 470 34.75 29.09 1.03
N GLY A 471 34.17 28.52 2.10
CA GLY A 471 32.86 28.89 2.61
C GLY A 471 31.69 28.60 1.65
N LEU A 472 31.94 27.78 0.62
CA LEU A 472 30.95 27.39 -0.38
C LEU A 472 29.83 26.58 0.27
N ARG A 473 28.59 26.81 -0.15
CA ARG A 473 27.42 26.05 0.28
C ARG A 473 26.39 26.04 -0.84
N TRP A 474 25.45 25.11 -0.80
CA TRP A 474 24.31 25.10 -1.71
C TRP A 474 23.05 24.59 -1.01
N TYR A 475 21.88 25.08 -1.39
CA TYR A 475 20.63 24.57 -0.83
C TYR A 475 20.31 23.16 -1.35
N ALA A 476 19.72 22.32 -0.51
CA ALA A 476 19.53 20.90 -0.80
C ALA A 476 18.43 20.64 -1.86
N LEU A 477 17.34 21.40 -1.82
CA LEU A 477 16.11 21.11 -2.59
C LEU A 477 16.06 21.88 -3.92
N PRO A 478 16.17 21.22 -5.10
CA PRO A 478 15.95 21.84 -6.41
C PRO A 478 14.46 21.93 -6.74
N ALA A 479 13.77 22.94 -6.20
CA ALA A 479 12.34 23.13 -6.47
C ALA A 479 12.11 24.19 -7.56
N VAL A 480 11.80 23.77 -8.78
CA VAL A 480 11.42 24.65 -9.90
C VAL A 480 9.97 25.11 -9.69
N SER A 481 9.65 26.39 -9.91
CA SER A 481 8.34 26.96 -9.50
C SER A 481 7.64 27.91 -10.46
N SER A 482 8.32 28.45 -11.48
CA SER A 482 7.69 29.32 -12.49
C SER A 482 7.27 28.54 -13.75
N MET A 483 6.82 27.29 -13.60
CA MET A 483 6.40 26.44 -14.72
C MET A 483 4.89 26.50 -14.95
N LEU A 484 4.51 26.33 -16.21
CA LEU A 484 3.14 26.10 -16.64
C LEU A 484 2.91 24.59 -16.72
N PHE A 485 1.92 24.07 -15.99
CA PHE A 485 1.46 22.69 -16.17
C PHE A 485 0.22 22.68 -17.09
N ASP A 486 0.35 22.09 -18.28
CA ASP A 486 -0.71 22.03 -19.29
C ASP A 486 -1.22 20.59 -19.44
N VAL A 487 -2.49 20.38 -19.11
CA VAL A 487 -3.14 19.07 -19.03
C VAL A 487 -4.58 19.16 -19.50
N GLY A 488 -4.95 18.34 -20.49
CA GLY A 488 -6.33 18.22 -20.95
C GLY A 488 -6.98 19.54 -21.40
N GLY A 489 -6.18 20.50 -21.90
CA GLY A 489 -6.68 21.81 -22.31
C GLY A 489 -6.60 22.87 -21.22
N ILE A 490 -6.43 22.46 -19.96
CA ILE A 490 -6.33 23.31 -18.78
C ILE A 490 -4.88 23.70 -18.50
N GLN A 491 -4.68 24.96 -18.11
CA GLN A 491 -3.37 25.55 -17.88
C GLN A 491 -3.23 25.98 -16.43
N PHE A 492 -2.28 25.40 -15.69
CA PHE A 492 -1.93 25.78 -14.32
C PHE A 492 -0.64 26.61 -14.32
N THR A 493 -0.76 27.91 -14.12
CA THR A 493 0.33 28.89 -14.29
C THR A 493 1.20 29.08 -13.05
N ALA A 494 0.79 28.49 -11.92
CA ALA A 494 1.56 28.39 -10.69
C ALA A 494 1.64 26.93 -10.26
N THR A 495 2.76 26.28 -10.57
CA THR A 495 3.10 24.97 -10.04
C THR A 495 4.54 24.96 -9.56
N THR A 496 4.82 24.24 -8.48
CA THR A 496 6.19 23.99 -8.06
C THR A 496 6.48 22.51 -8.00
N PHE A 497 7.57 22.10 -8.62
CA PHE A 497 8.05 20.75 -8.75
C PHE A 497 9.42 20.62 -8.10
N SER A 498 9.63 19.58 -7.31
CA SER A 498 10.93 19.24 -6.72
C SER A 498 11.34 17.82 -7.08
N GLY A 499 12.63 17.64 -7.37
CA GLY A 499 13.33 16.36 -7.41
C GLY A 499 14.57 16.44 -6.51
N TRP A 500 15.68 15.88 -6.98
CA TRP A 500 17.00 16.06 -6.34
C TRP A 500 18.06 16.38 -7.37
N TYR A 501 19.17 16.97 -6.90
CA TYR A 501 20.27 17.39 -7.74
C TYR A 501 21.04 16.20 -8.31
N MET A 502 21.47 16.34 -9.55
CA MET A 502 22.68 15.70 -10.04
C MET A 502 23.89 16.57 -9.65
N SER A 503 24.97 15.95 -9.18
CA SER A 503 26.19 16.65 -8.73
C SER A 503 26.68 17.72 -9.72
N THR A 504 26.62 17.45 -11.02
CA THR A 504 27.08 18.36 -12.08
C THR A 504 26.21 19.60 -12.25
N GLU A 505 24.97 19.60 -11.79
CA GLU A 505 24.12 20.80 -11.75
C GLU A 505 24.64 21.81 -10.71
N ILE A 506 25.23 21.33 -9.62
CA ILE A 506 25.85 22.18 -8.60
C ILE A 506 27.32 22.44 -8.97
N GLY A 507 28.13 21.38 -9.03
CA GLY A 507 29.58 21.42 -9.18
C GLY A 507 30.00 22.05 -10.50
N SER A 508 29.50 21.53 -11.63
CA SER A 508 29.89 22.00 -12.95
C SER A 508 29.17 23.29 -13.36
N ARG A 509 27.86 23.41 -13.09
CA ARG A 509 27.05 24.53 -13.58
C ARG A 509 27.01 25.69 -12.58
N ASN A 510 26.33 25.53 -11.44
CA ASN A 510 26.12 26.63 -10.49
C ASN A 510 27.43 27.24 -9.95
N LEU A 511 28.43 26.40 -9.66
CA LEU A 511 29.68 26.84 -9.07
C LEU A 511 30.75 27.20 -10.11
N CYS A 512 30.86 26.47 -11.22
CA CYS A 512 31.99 26.61 -12.15
C CYS A 512 31.70 27.35 -13.46
N ASP A 513 30.44 27.48 -13.90
CA ASP A 513 30.16 28.24 -15.13
C ASP A 513 30.61 29.71 -14.96
N THR A 514 31.20 30.27 -16.01
CA THR A 514 31.78 31.62 -16.01
C THR A 514 30.74 32.73 -15.85
N ASN A 515 29.49 32.47 -16.23
CA ASN A 515 28.34 33.35 -16.03
C ASN A 515 27.58 33.07 -14.71
N ARG A 516 28.13 32.20 -13.85
CA ARG A 516 27.62 31.90 -12.51
C ARG A 516 28.67 32.29 -11.47
N ARG A 517 29.00 31.42 -10.51
CA ARG A 517 29.97 31.76 -9.47
C ARG A 517 31.43 31.70 -9.92
N ASN A 518 31.71 31.10 -11.08
CA ASN A 518 33.03 31.09 -11.71
C ASN A 518 34.19 30.67 -10.76
N MET A 519 33.97 29.64 -9.94
CA MET A 519 34.92 29.21 -8.90
C MET A 519 36.09 28.36 -9.42
N LEU A 520 36.09 28.01 -10.71
CA LEU A 520 36.98 27.00 -11.27
C LEU A 520 38.46 27.36 -11.15
N GLU A 521 38.83 28.60 -11.49
CA GLU A 521 40.22 29.07 -11.38
C GLU A 521 40.67 29.21 -9.93
N THR A 522 39.80 29.71 -9.04
CA THR A 522 40.07 29.81 -7.59
C THR A 522 40.42 28.45 -7.00
N VAL A 523 39.66 27.42 -7.36
CA VAL A 523 39.87 26.04 -6.91
C VAL A 523 41.16 25.48 -7.51
N ALA A 524 41.40 25.70 -8.80
CA ALA A 524 42.63 25.25 -9.47
C ALA A 524 43.90 25.83 -8.84
N LEU A 525 43.89 27.12 -8.49
CA LEU A 525 45.01 27.80 -7.82
C LEU A 525 45.23 27.23 -6.40
N LYS A 526 44.16 26.96 -5.65
CA LYS A 526 44.24 26.31 -4.33
C LYS A 526 44.75 24.87 -4.39
N MET A 527 44.45 24.18 -5.49
CA MET A 527 45.01 22.86 -5.82
C MET A 527 46.45 22.91 -6.35
N GLN A 528 47.06 24.09 -6.46
CA GLN A 528 48.41 24.29 -7.02
C GLN A 528 48.55 23.81 -8.48
N LEU A 529 47.48 23.94 -9.27
CA LEU A 529 47.51 23.64 -10.70
C LEU A 529 48.06 24.83 -11.49
N ASP A 530 48.79 24.56 -12.58
CA ASP A 530 49.23 25.61 -13.50
C ASP A 530 48.07 26.10 -14.36
N THR A 531 47.49 27.25 -13.99
CA THR A 531 46.36 27.88 -14.70
C THR A 531 46.77 28.68 -15.93
N ARG A 532 48.09 28.89 -16.16
CA ARG A 532 48.60 29.74 -17.26
C ARG A 532 48.39 29.14 -18.64
N THR A 533 48.22 27.82 -18.73
CA THR A 533 48.00 27.11 -20.00
C THR A 533 46.86 26.10 -19.89
N PRO A 534 45.92 26.06 -20.84
CA PRO A 534 44.89 25.01 -20.90
C PRO A 534 45.46 23.59 -21.09
N THR A 535 46.69 23.44 -21.60
CA THR A 535 47.31 22.13 -21.84
C THR A 535 47.61 21.35 -20.55
N SER A 536 47.64 22.00 -19.39
CA SER A 536 47.77 21.32 -18.10
C SER A 536 46.48 20.58 -17.66
N LEU A 537 45.38 20.78 -18.42
CA LEU A 537 44.02 20.31 -18.13
C LEU A 537 43.55 20.72 -16.72
N TRP A 538 43.98 21.91 -16.27
CA TRP A 538 43.65 22.39 -14.93
C TRP A 538 42.14 22.58 -14.74
N LYS A 539 41.41 22.96 -15.80
CA LYS A 539 39.96 23.13 -15.79
C LYS A 539 39.25 21.81 -15.51
N ASP A 540 39.64 20.77 -16.25
CA ASP A 540 39.10 19.41 -16.13
C ASP A 540 39.37 18.83 -14.75
N LYS A 541 40.61 18.98 -14.25
CA LYS A 541 40.98 18.56 -12.89
C LYS A 541 40.16 19.30 -11.83
N ALA A 542 40.05 20.62 -11.93
CA ALA A 542 39.32 21.42 -10.95
C ALA A 542 37.81 21.13 -10.95
N VAL A 543 37.19 20.93 -12.12
CA VAL A 543 35.74 20.66 -12.19
C VAL A 543 35.41 19.27 -11.66
N VAL A 544 36.30 18.28 -11.84
CA VAL A 544 36.16 16.95 -11.24
C VAL A 544 36.18 17.04 -9.71
N GLU A 545 37.17 17.70 -9.13
CA GLU A 545 37.28 17.85 -7.67
C GLU A 545 36.12 18.68 -7.08
N MET A 546 35.58 19.65 -7.83
CA MET A 546 34.37 20.38 -7.42
C MET A 546 33.14 19.47 -7.32
N ASN A 547 32.98 18.52 -8.24
CA ASN A 547 31.89 17.56 -8.19
C ASN A 547 32.10 16.53 -7.07
N ILE A 548 33.34 16.11 -6.81
CA ILE A 548 33.70 15.26 -5.66
C ILE A 548 33.34 15.97 -4.35
N ALA A 549 33.65 17.26 -4.21
CA ALA A 549 33.29 18.06 -3.03
C ALA A 549 31.76 18.07 -2.80
N VAL A 550 30.99 18.28 -3.87
CA VAL A 550 29.52 18.29 -3.82
C VAL A 550 28.98 16.94 -3.37
N LEU A 551 29.40 15.85 -4.02
CA LEU A 551 28.96 14.49 -3.67
C LEU A 551 29.30 14.15 -2.21
N HIS A 552 30.56 14.35 -1.80
CA HIS A 552 31.03 14.10 -0.45
C HIS A 552 30.22 14.89 0.60
N SER A 553 29.93 16.16 0.33
CA SER A 553 29.26 17.05 1.28
C SER A 553 27.78 16.73 1.49
N TYR A 554 27.10 16.30 0.43
CA TYR A 554 25.71 15.86 0.50
C TYR A 554 25.62 14.49 1.16
N GLN A 555 26.47 13.54 0.75
CA GLN A 555 26.49 12.18 1.29
C GLN A 555 26.86 12.15 2.79
N SER A 556 27.91 12.87 3.20
CA SER A 556 28.33 12.95 4.61
C SER A 556 27.28 13.56 5.54
N ARG A 557 26.30 14.28 4.98
CA ARG A 557 25.16 14.88 5.71
C ARG A 557 23.83 14.18 5.44
N ASN A 558 23.86 13.00 4.81
CA ASN A 558 22.67 12.21 4.47
C ASN A 558 21.64 13.00 3.63
N VAL A 559 22.10 13.85 2.70
CA VAL A 559 21.25 14.56 1.75
C VAL A 559 21.26 13.84 0.40
N THR A 560 20.08 13.55 -0.14
CA THR A 560 19.91 12.87 -1.43
C THR A 560 20.54 13.66 -2.56
N ILE A 561 21.45 13.01 -3.28
CA ILE A 561 22.12 13.51 -4.48
C ILE A 561 22.46 12.33 -5.37
N VAL A 562 22.60 12.56 -6.68
CA VAL A 562 23.05 11.52 -7.64
C VAL A 562 24.24 12.01 -8.45
N ASP A 563 25.17 11.11 -8.77
CA ASP A 563 26.21 11.40 -9.77
C ASP A 563 25.66 11.22 -11.20
N HIS A 564 26.39 11.77 -12.15
CA HIS A 564 25.95 11.83 -13.54
C HIS A 564 26.07 10.48 -14.27
N HIS A 565 26.88 9.53 -13.81
CA HIS A 565 26.97 8.20 -14.39
C HIS A 565 25.73 7.39 -13.99
N THR A 566 25.41 7.31 -12.69
CA THR A 566 24.21 6.61 -12.22
C THR A 566 22.93 7.24 -12.76
N ALA A 567 22.85 8.58 -12.85
CA ALA A 567 21.71 9.25 -13.48
C ALA A 567 21.56 8.88 -14.97
N SER A 568 22.68 8.78 -15.70
CA SER A 568 22.67 8.37 -17.11
C SER A 568 22.25 6.91 -17.31
N GLU A 569 22.73 5.99 -16.47
CA GLU A 569 22.30 4.58 -16.51
C GLU A 569 20.80 4.44 -16.21
N SER A 570 20.33 5.16 -15.18
CA SER A 570 18.91 5.23 -14.84
C SER A 570 18.07 5.78 -16.00
N PHE A 571 18.56 6.80 -16.70
CA PHE A 571 17.87 7.33 -17.88
C PHE A 571 17.81 6.32 -19.02
N MET A 572 18.89 5.56 -19.26
CA MET A 572 18.88 4.53 -20.30
C MET A 572 17.86 3.43 -20.02
N LYS A 573 17.68 3.03 -18.75
CA LYS A 573 16.59 2.11 -18.34
C LYS A 573 15.22 2.71 -18.64
N HIS A 574 14.99 3.96 -18.27
CA HIS A 574 13.75 4.68 -18.61
C HIS A 574 13.51 4.76 -20.12
N PHE A 575 14.55 5.09 -20.90
CA PHE A 575 14.47 5.18 -22.36
C PHE A 575 14.09 3.84 -22.98
N GLU A 576 14.70 2.74 -22.53
CA GLU A 576 14.39 1.40 -22.98
C GLU A 576 12.94 1.01 -22.66
N ASN A 577 12.48 1.28 -21.44
CA ASN A 577 11.12 0.97 -21.01
C ASN A 577 10.08 1.78 -21.77
N GLU A 578 10.29 3.08 -21.96
CA GLU A 578 9.40 3.93 -22.76
C GLU A 578 9.38 3.50 -24.23
N SER A 579 10.54 3.09 -24.78
CA SER A 579 10.64 2.55 -26.14
C SER A 579 9.84 1.26 -26.32
N LYS A 580 9.78 0.41 -25.29
CA LYS A 580 8.96 -0.80 -25.29
C LYS A 580 7.48 -0.50 -25.08
N LEU A 581 7.15 0.33 -24.09
CA LEU A 581 5.77 0.56 -23.62
C LEU A 581 4.99 1.53 -24.50
N ARG A 582 5.64 2.56 -25.04
CA ARG A 582 5.00 3.65 -25.79
C ARG A 582 5.57 3.82 -27.19
N ASN A 583 6.51 2.97 -27.59
CA ASN A 583 7.20 3.04 -28.87
C ASN A 583 7.94 4.37 -29.08
N GLY A 584 8.49 4.95 -28.02
CA GLY A 584 9.35 6.12 -28.14
C GLY A 584 9.57 6.83 -26.82
N CYS A 585 10.58 7.71 -26.79
CA CYS A 585 10.93 8.49 -25.61
C CYS A 585 11.44 9.88 -26.05
N PRO A 586 10.69 10.97 -25.77
CA PRO A 586 11.15 12.31 -26.12
C PRO A 586 12.38 12.66 -25.30
N ALA A 587 13.45 13.15 -25.92
CA ALA A 587 14.68 13.50 -25.22
C ALA A 587 15.42 14.65 -25.91
N ASP A 588 15.76 15.67 -25.13
CA ASP A 588 16.60 16.80 -25.55
C ASP A 588 18.06 16.48 -25.20
N TRP A 589 18.82 16.03 -26.19
CA TRP A 589 20.20 15.55 -26.01
C TRP A 589 21.10 16.57 -25.30
N ILE A 590 20.85 17.88 -25.48
CA ILE A 590 21.65 18.95 -24.85
C ILE A 590 21.43 19.02 -23.34
N TRP A 591 20.27 18.58 -22.86
CA TRP A 591 19.93 18.54 -21.44
C TRP A 591 20.17 17.18 -20.79
N ILE A 592 20.07 16.08 -21.57
CA ILE A 592 20.24 14.72 -21.07
C ILE A 592 21.71 14.36 -20.91
N VAL A 593 22.60 14.78 -21.83
CA VAL A 593 24.03 14.51 -21.70
C VAL A 593 24.62 15.42 -20.62
N PRO A 594 25.23 14.87 -19.56
CA PRO A 594 25.80 15.68 -18.50
C PRO A 594 27.01 16.51 -19.00
N PRO A 595 27.23 17.71 -18.43
CA PRO A 595 28.31 18.60 -18.87
C PRO A 595 29.70 18.11 -18.47
N LEU A 596 29.80 17.24 -17.45
CA LEU A 596 31.03 16.57 -17.06
C LEU A 596 31.03 15.16 -17.65
N SER A 597 32.16 14.76 -18.23
CA SER A 597 32.40 13.39 -18.67
C SER A 597 31.36 12.81 -19.64
N GLY A 598 30.73 13.66 -20.46
CA GLY A 598 29.62 13.24 -21.33
C GLY A 598 29.93 11.99 -22.18
N SER A 599 31.08 11.95 -22.86
CA SER A 599 31.47 10.85 -23.77
C SER A 599 31.75 9.50 -23.10
N ILE A 600 31.73 9.42 -21.77
CA ILE A 600 31.86 8.16 -21.02
C ILE A 600 30.56 7.82 -20.26
N THR A 601 29.45 8.47 -20.63
CA THR A 601 28.11 8.14 -20.16
C THR A 601 27.34 7.46 -21.30
N PRO A 602 26.49 6.46 -21.00
CA PRO A 602 25.80 5.71 -22.06
C PRO A 602 24.80 6.58 -22.84
N VAL A 603 24.31 7.68 -22.26
CA VAL A 603 23.42 8.65 -22.92
C VAL A 603 24.08 9.39 -24.07
N PHE A 604 25.42 9.52 -24.07
CA PHE A 604 26.14 10.16 -25.18
C PHE A 604 26.10 9.33 -26.46
N HIS A 605 26.07 8.00 -26.33
CA HIS A 605 26.09 7.06 -27.44
C HIS A 605 24.71 6.69 -27.98
N GLN A 606 23.64 7.21 -27.39
CA GLN A 606 22.25 6.96 -27.78
C GLN A 606 21.71 8.14 -28.59
N GLU A 607 21.33 7.90 -29.85
CA GLU A 607 20.58 8.89 -30.63
C GLU A 607 19.21 9.13 -29.98
N MET A 608 18.81 10.41 -29.89
CA MET A 608 17.62 10.87 -29.19
C MET A 608 16.80 11.80 -30.08
N ALA A 609 15.48 11.66 -30.03
CA ALA A 609 14.54 12.50 -30.77
C ALA A 609 13.90 13.55 -29.84
N LEU A 610 14.02 14.83 -30.22
CA LEU A 610 13.36 15.92 -29.50
C LEU A 610 11.98 16.21 -30.10
N TYR A 611 10.94 15.94 -29.32
CA TYR A 611 9.56 16.31 -29.59
C TYR A 611 8.81 16.51 -28.26
N TYR A 612 7.69 17.21 -28.31
CA TYR A 612 6.90 17.54 -27.11
C TYR A 612 5.53 16.84 -27.14
N LEU A 613 5.13 16.30 -25.99
CA LEU A 613 3.86 15.62 -25.77
C LEU A 613 3.03 16.39 -24.74
N LYS A 614 1.72 16.14 -24.72
CA LYS A 614 0.80 16.61 -23.67
C LYS A 614 0.32 15.42 -22.83
N PRO A 615 0.10 15.58 -21.52
CA PRO A 615 0.38 16.75 -20.67
C PRO A 615 1.87 17.14 -20.61
N SER A 616 2.18 18.39 -20.26
CA SER A 616 3.56 18.92 -20.21
C SER A 616 3.80 19.93 -19.09
N PHE A 617 5.07 20.08 -18.69
CA PHE A 617 5.57 21.23 -17.92
C PHE A 617 6.36 22.16 -18.83
N GLU A 618 5.99 23.44 -18.85
CA GLU A 618 6.51 24.42 -19.80
C GLU A 618 7.09 25.64 -19.08
N TYR A 619 8.15 26.21 -19.67
CA TYR A 619 8.71 27.46 -19.17
C TYR A 619 7.82 28.64 -19.56
N GLN A 620 7.69 29.58 -18.63
CA GLN A 620 6.94 30.81 -18.81
C GLN A 620 7.90 32.00 -18.81
N ASP A 621 7.48 33.10 -19.43
CA ASP A 621 8.17 34.37 -19.24
C ASP A 621 8.18 34.77 -17.76
N PRO A 622 9.31 35.33 -17.27
CA PRO A 622 9.39 35.79 -15.89
C PRO A 622 8.22 36.71 -15.52
N ALA A 623 7.53 36.40 -14.43
CA ALA A 623 6.26 37.04 -14.08
C ALA A 623 6.35 38.58 -14.02
N TRP A 624 7.46 39.12 -13.53
CA TRP A 624 7.67 40.57 -13.43
C TRP A 624 7.82 41.29 -14.78
N ARG A 625 8.10 40.56 -15.87
CA ARG A 625 8.17 41.12 -17.24
C ARG A 625 6.80 41.20 -17.90
N THR A 626 5.86 40.33 -17.50
CA THR A 626 4.50 40.25 -18.07
C THR A 626 3.43 40.85 -17.16
N HIS A 627 3.73 41.10 -15.88
CA HIS A 627 2.75 41.58 -14.90
C HIS A 627 2.28 43.01 -15.22
N VAL A 628 0.97 43.18 -15.35
CA VAL A 628 0.33 44.50 -15.51
C VAL A 628 -0.01 45.05 -14.13
N TRP A 629 0.81 45.99 -13.65
CA TRP A 629 0.62 46.65 -12.37
C TRP A 629 -0.72 47.39 -12.29
N LYS A 630 -1.49 47.17 -11.23
CA LYS A 630 -2.75 47.89 -11.02
C LYS A 630 -2.45 49.37 -10.73
N LYS A 631 -3.12 50.30 -11.45
CA LYS A 631 -2.92 51.76 -11.34
C LYS A 631 -3.01 52.21 -9.87
N GLY A 632 -2.04 53.01 -9.41
CA GLY A 632 -2.02 53.58 -8.06
C GLY A 632 -0.65 53.65 -7.35
N ARG A 633 0.42 53.04 -7.90
CA ARG A 633 1.78 53.22 -7.38
C ARG A 633 2.55 54.43 -7.94
N GLY A 634 2.15 54.95 -9.10
CA GLY A 634 2.90 56.02 -9.80
C GLY A 634 2.88 57.39 -9.11
N GLU A 635 1.77 57.78 -8.46
CA GLU A 635 1.60 59.17 -7.96
C GLU A 635 1.40 59.29 -6.45
N SER A 636 1.20 58.19 -5.72
CA SER A 636 1.07 58.25 -4.28
C SER A 636 2.42 58.02 -3.59
N LYS A 637 3.20 59.10 -3.41
CA LYS A 637 4.44 59.17 -2.59
C LYS A 637 4.29 58.74 -1.11
N GLY A 638 3.20 58.08 -0.71
CA GLY A 638 2.93 57.74 0.70
C GLY A 638 2.39 56.34 0.97
N LYS A 639 1.98 55.55 -0.03
CA LYS A 639 1.52 54.17 0.23
C LYS A 639 2.73 53.24 0.28
N LYS A 640 3.25 53.04 1.49
CA LYS A 640 4.27 52.02 1.80
C LYS A 640 3.89 50.70 1.11
N PRO A 641 4.84 49.99 0.46
CA PRO A 641 4.58 48.68 -0.12
C PRO A 641 3.93 47.77 0.93
N ARG A 642 3.01 46.92 0.47
CA ARG A 642 2.23 46.02 1.33
C ARG A 642 3.16 45.20 2.23
N ARG A 643 2.67 45.04 3.46
CA ARG A 643 3.39 45.07 4.73
C ARG A 643 3.94 43.68 5.10
N LYS A 644 5.12 43.66 5.72
CA LYS A 644 5.73 42.49 6.38
C LYS A 644 4.81 41.93 7.48
N PHE A 645 4.44 40.65 7.41
CA PHE A 645 3.89 39.97 8.59
C PHE A 645 5.01 39.75 9.60
N ASN A 646 4.81 40.18 10.84
CA ASN A 646 5.76 39.95 11.91
C ASN A 646 5.71 38.46 12.31
N PHE A 647 6.79 37.87 12.82
CA PHE A 647 6.85 36.46 13.24
C PHE A 647 5.68 36.06 14.18
N LYS A 648 5.21 36.99 15.02
CA LYS A 648 4.05 36.82 15.92
C LYS A 648 2.70 36.71 15.18
N GLN A 649 2.58 37.30 13.99
CA GLN A 649 1.43 37.14 13.10
C GLN A 649 1.53 35.85 12.28
N ILE A 650 2.73 35.42 11.88
CA ILE A 650 2.96 34.08 11.32
C ILE A 650 2.57 33.04 12.37
N ALA A 651 3.02 33.16 13.62
CA ALA A 651 2.60 32.27 14.71
C ALA A 651 1.09 32.31 14.99
N ARG A 652 0.42 33.47 14.83
CA ARG A 652 -1.05 33.57 14.93
C ARG A 652 -1.76 32.99 13.72
N ALA A 653 -1.18 33.12 12.52
CA ALA A 653 -1.67 32.52 11.30
C ALA A 653 -1.52 31.01 11.40
N VAL A 654 -0.35 30.49 11.81
CA VAL A 654 -0.10 29.10 12.19
C VAL A 654 -1.10 28.63 13.23
N LYS A 655 -1.43 29.42 14.27
CA LYS A 655 -2.46 29.06 15.26
C LYS A 655 -3.89 29.10 14.71
N PHE A 656 -4.19 30.01 13.79
CA PHE A 656 -5.48 30.08 13.10
C PHE A 656 -5.61 28.98 12.06
N THR A 657 -4.53 28.61 11.38
CA THR A 657 -4.45 27.43 10.52
C THR A 657 -4.41 26.18 11.36
N SER A 658 -3.90 26.12 12.60
CA SER A 658 -4.19 25.00 13.52
C SER A 658 -5.70 24.88 13.79
N LYS A 659 -6.42 26.01 13.89
CA LYS A 659 -7.89 26.02 14.08
C LYS A 659 -8.64 25.65 12.78
N LEU A 660 -8.09 26.02 11.63
CA LEU A 660 -8.60 25.64 10.31
C LEU A 660 -8.19 24.22 9.94
N PHE A 661 -7.08 23.71 10.47
CA PHE A 661 -6.67 22.32 10.54
C PHE A 661 -7.69 21.59 11.40
N GLY A 662 -8.17 22.16 12.50
CA GLY A 662 -9.36 21.66 13.20
C GLY A 662 -10.54 21.36 12.26
N ARG A 663 -10.77 22.19 11.24
CA ARG A 663 -11.74 21.92 10.16
C ARG A 663 -11.19 21.04 9.03
N ALA A 664 -9.92 21.12 8.67
CA ALA A 664 -9.27 20.27 7.68
C ALA A 664 -8.98 18.85 8.21
N LEU A 665 -9.12 18.59 9.51
CA LEU A 665 -9.14 17.24 10.08
C LEU A 665 -10.38 16.50 9.58
N SER A 666 -11.45 17.21 9.16
CA SER A 666 -12.54 16.61 8.39
C SER A 666 -12.13 16.19 6.96
N LYS A 667 -10.90 16.49 6.54
CA LYS A 667 -10.22 16.05 5.31
C LYS A 667 -8.97 15.20 5.62
N ARG A 668 -8.88 14.58 6.80
CA ARG A 668 -7.80 13.63 7.12
C ARG A 668 -7.69 12.56 6.03
N ILE A 669 -6.45 12.12 5.79
CA ILE A 669 -6.13 11.08 4.81
C ILE A 669 -6.88 9.80 5.18
N LYS A 670 -7.56 9.20 4.21
CA LYS A 670 -8.29 7.95 4.38
C LYS A 670 -7.31 6.83 4.69
N ALA A 671 -7.55 6.11 5.79
CA ALA A 671 -6.83 4.90 6.14
C ALA A 671 -7.84 3.76 6.29
N THR A 672 -7.65 2.68 5.55
CA THR A 672 -8.58 1.55 5.52
C THR A 672 -7.90 0.33 6.11
N VAL A 673 -8.54 -0.28 7.11
CA VAL A 673 -8.08 -1.52 7.75
C VAL A 673 -8.98 -2.68 7.30
N LEU A 674 -8.41 -3.68 6.63
CA LEU A 674 -9.12 -4.89 6.24
C LEU A 674 -8.75 -6.05 7.16
N TYR A 675 -9.72 -6.89 7.52
CA TYR A 675 -9.45 -8.10 8.27
C TYR A 675 -10.16 -9.34 7.72
N ALA A 676 -9.51 -10.48 7.93
CA ALA A 676 -10.09 -11.81 7.75
C ALA A 676 -9.77 -12.68 8.96
N THR A 677 -10.79 -13.34 9.48
CA THR A 677 -10.69 -14.11 10.72
C THR A 677 -11.80 -15.15 10.80
N GLU A 678 -11.45 -16.32 11.35
CA GLU A 678 -12.44 -17.34 11.75
C GLU A 678 -12.93 -17.11 13.18
N THR A 679 -11.99 -16.94 14.11
CA THR A 679 -12.27 -16.91 15.55
C THR A 679 -12.37 -15.51 16.16
N GLY A 680 -12.37 -14.45 15.34
CA GLY A 680 -12.36 -13.06 15.80
C GLY A 680 -11.00 -12.46 16.18
N LYS A 681 -9.90 -13.22 16.22
CA LYS A 681 -8.60 -12.69 16.68
C LYS A 681 -8.05 -11.56 15.80
N SER A 682 -8.10 -11.71 14.47
CA SER A 682 -7.68 -10.63 13.57
C SER A 682 -8.62 -9.44 13.61
N GLU A 683 -9.92 -9.66 13.81
CA GLU A 683 -10.91 -8.58 14.00
C GLU A 683 -10.54 -7.73 15.22
N GLN A 684 -10.15 -8.35 16.33
CA GLN A 684 -9.72 -7.64 17.54
C GLN A 684 -8.49 -6.76 17.27
N TYR A 685 -7.44 -7.32 16.67
CA TYR A 685 -6.23 -6.55 16.34
C TYR A 685 -6.50 -5.46 15.30
N ALA A 686 -7.35 -5.72 14.31
CA ALA A 686 -7.77 -4.72 13.33
C ALA A 686 -8.51 -3.55 13.98
N LYS A 687 -9.36 -3.80 15.00
CA LYS A 687 -10.04 -2.73 15.77
C LYS A 687 -9.04 -1.89 16.55
N GLN A 688 -8.11 -2.52 17.27
CA GLN A 688 -7.05 -1.81 18.00
C GLN A 688 -6.19 -0.95 17.05
N LEU A 689 -5.85 -1.48 15.88
CA LEU A 689 -5.12 -0.74 14.86
C LEU A 689 -5.93 0.42 14.28
N CYS A 690 -7.23 0.23 14.03
CA CYS A 690 -8.12 1.27 13.51
C CYS A 690 -8.23 2.44 14.51
N GLU A 691 -8.35 2.14 15.80
CA GLU A 691 -8.34 3.14 16.88
C GLU A 691 -7.01 3.91 16.90
N LEU A 692 -5.88 3.20 16.86
CA LEU A 692 -4.54 3.79 16.75
C LEU A 692 -4.43 4.75 15.56
N LEU A 693 -4.83 4.31 14.36
CA LEU A 693 -4.81 5.12 13.14
C LEU A 693 -5.74 6.34 13.24
N GLY A 694 -6.86 6.23 13.96
CA GLY A 694 -7.84 7.30 14.15
C GLY A 694 -7.30 8.56 14.82
N HIS A 695 -6.15 8.48 15.50
CA HIS A 695 -5.47 9.66 16.06
C HIS A 695 -4.94 10.61 14.97
N ALA A 696 -4.47 10.08 13.84
CA ALA A 696 -3.85 10.88 12.76
C ALA A 696 -4.62 10.82 11.42
N PHE A 697 -5.35 9.75 11.15
CA PHE A 697 -6.02 9.45 9.89
C PHE A 697 -7.54 9.46 10.02
N ASN A 698 -8.25 9.46 8.88
CA ASN A 698 -9.66 9.06 8.82
C ASN A 698 -9.70 7.54 8.67
N ALA A 699 -9.58 6.84 9.81
CA ALA A 699 -9.48 5.40 9.86
C ALA A 699 -10.86 4.73 9.70
N GLN A 700 -10.93 3.71 8.86
CA GLN A 700 -12.11 2.88 8.62
C GLN A 700 -11.71 1.41 8.70
N ILE A 701 -12.64 0.55 9.11
CA ILE A 701 -12.41 -0.89 9.25
C ILE A 701 -13.49 -1.68 8.51
N TYR A 702 -13.08 -2.69 7.74
CA TYR A 702 -13.99 -3.57 7.00
C TYR A 702 -13.58 -5.05 7.14
N CYS A 703 -14.59 -5.91 7.22
CA CYS A 703 -14.42 -7.34 6.96
C CYS A 703 -14.13 -7.53 5.46
N MET A 704 -13.19 -8.40 5.10
CA MET A 704 -12.86 -8.64 3.69
C MET A 704 -14.05 -9.07 2.84
N SER A 705 -15.02 -9.82 3.40
CA SER A 705 -16.25 -10.24 2.71
C SER A 705 -17.21 -9.10 2.39
N ASP A 706 -17.11 -7.99 3.13
CA ASP A 706 -18.03 -6.85 3.04
C ASP A 706 -17.39 -5.66 2.31
N TYR A 707 -16.12 -5.80 1.91
CA TYR A 707 -15.36 -4.76 1.23
C TYR A 707 -15.51 -4.86 -0.28
N ASP A 708 -15.93 -3.77 -0.91
CA ASP A 708 -16.00 -3.67 -2.37
C ASP A 708 -14.58 -3.54 -2.97
N ILE A 709 -14.11 -4.61 -3.60
CA ILE A 709 -12.77 -4.67 -4.22
C ILE A 709 -12.53 -3.55 -5.24
N SER A 710 -13.58 -2.98 -5.86
CA SER A 710 -13.40 -1.87 -6.81
C SER A 710 -12.92 -0.58 -6.13
N SER A 711 -13.08 -0.45 -4.81
CA SER A 711 -12.61 0.71 -4.05
C SER A 711 -11.10 0.68 -3.75
N ILE A 712 -10.43 -0.46 -3.92
CA ILE A 712 -9.05 -0.68 -3.46
C ILE A 712 -8.03 0.22 -4.18
N GLU A 713 -8.26 0.53 -5.47
CA GLU A 713 -7.43 1.42 -6.29
C GLU A 713 -7.52 2.90 -5.87
N HIS A 714 -8.52 3.26 -5.07
CA HIS A 714 -8.75 4.61 -4.57
C HIS A 714 -8.29 4.80 -3.11
N GLU A 715 -7.71 3.77 -2.50
CA GLU A 715 -7.17 3.87 -1.15
C GLU A 715 -5.85 4.65 -1.14
N ALA A 716 -5.64 5.46 -0.11
CA ALA A 716 -4.34 6.11 0.12
C ALA A 716 -3.45 5.24 1.03
N LEU A 717 -4.04 4.74 2.13
CA LEU A 717 -3.40 3.89 3.12
C LEU A 717 -4.27 2.66 3.38
N LEU A 718 -3.75 1.46 3.10
CA LEU A 718 -4.44 0.18 3.28
C LEU A 718 -3.65 -0.72 4.24
N ILE A 719 -4.22 -1.09 5.38
CA ILE A 719 -3.57 -2.01 6.32
C ILE A 719 -4.37 -3.29 6.45
N VAL A 720 -3.71 -4.45 6.34
CA VAL A 720 -4.38 -5.75 6.36
C VAL A 720 -4.00 -6.53 7.61
N VAL A 721 -4.99 -7.11 8.30
CA VAL A 721 -4.80 -8.03 9.44
C VAL A 721 -5.52 -9.34 9.14
N ALA A 722 -4.79 -10.38 8.74
CA ALA A 722 -5.40 -11.60 8.18
C ALA A 722 -4.91 -12.86 8.90
N SER A 723 -5.85 -13.70 9.35
CA SER A 723 -5.54 -15.05 9.86
C SER A 723 -5.42 -16.05 8.72
N THR A 724 -4.67 -17.13 8.94
CA THR A 724 -4.68 -18.33 8.10
C THR A 724 -5.47 -19.43 8.80
N PHE A 725 -6.34 -20.11 8.07
CA PHE A 725 -7.12 -21.24 8.56
C PHE A 725 -6.55 -22.57 8.03
N GLY A 726 -6.63 -23.61 8.86
CA GLY A 726 -6.11 -24.94 8.51
C GLY A 726 -4.65 -24.91 8.08
N ASN A 727 -4.32 -25.68 7.04
CA ASN A 727 -2.98 -25.76 6.48
C ASN A 727 -2.79 -24.78 5.30
N GLY A 728 -3.01 -23.48 5.53
CA GLY A 728 -2.69 -22.42 4.57
C GLY A 728 -3.86 -21.80 3.83
N ASP A 729 -5.10 -22.15 4.18
CA ASP A 729 -6.30 -21.66 3.53
C ASP A 729 -6.76 -20.31 4.15
N PRO A 730 -7.45 -19.44 3.39
CA PRO A 730 -8.05 -18.24 3.96
C PRO A 730 -9.20 -18.60 4.92
N PRO A 731 -9.49 -17.73 5.90
CA PRO A 731 -10.78 -17.72 6.59
C PRO A 731 -11.93 -17.58 5.60
N GLU A 732 -13.12 -18.06 5.96
CA GLU A 732 -14.33 -17.99 5.14
C GLU A 732 -14.61 -16.56 4.66
N ASN A 733 -14.48 -15.56 5.55
CA ASN A 733 -14.66 -14.16 5.19
C ASN A 733 -13.52 -13.53 4.37
N GLY A 734 -12.45 -14.27 4.08
CA GLY A 734 -11.36 -13.88 3.19
C GLY A 734 -11.38 -14.57 1.82
N GLU A 735 -12.21 -15.61 1.63
CA GLU A 735 -12.21 -16.42 0.41
C GLU A 735 -12.57 -15.60 -0.84
N LEU A 736 -13.69 -14.86 -0.81
CA LEU A 736 -14.13 -14.06 -1.96
C LEU A 736 -13.10 -12.99 -2.34
N PHE A 737 -12.65 -12.21 -1.35
CA PHE A 737 -11.64 -11.17 -1.55
C PHE A 737 -10.35 -11.73 -2.17
N SER A 738 -9.91 -12.93 -1.74
CA SER A 738 -8.72 -13.58 -2.31
C SER A 738 -8.89 -13.93 -3.79
N GLN A 739 -10.08 -14.37 -4.20
CA GLN A 739 -10.37 -14.71 -5.59
C GLN A 739 -10.40 -13.46 -6.47
N GLU A 740 -11.02 -12.38 -5.99
CA GLU A 740 -11.11 -11.11 -6.71
C GLU A 740 -9.74 -10.43 -6.84
N LEU A 741 -8.92 -10.47 -5.78
CA LEU A 741 -7.55 -9.95 -5.81
C LEU A 741 -6.67 -10.75 -6.78
N TYR A 742 -6.82 -12.09 -6.82
CA TYR A 742 -6.15 -12.93 -7.83
C TYR A 742 -6.62 -12.61 -9.25
N ALA A 743 -7.92 -12.42 -9.45
CA ALA A 743 -8.48 -12.09 -10.76
C ALA A 743 -7.92 -10.77 -11.28
N MET A 744 -7.75 -9.76 -10.41
CA MET A 744 -7.12 -8.49 -10.75
C MET A 744 -5.67 -8.67 -11.22
N ARG A 745 -4.92 -9.56 -10.58
CA ARG A 745 -3.55 -9.93 -10.99
C ARG A 745 -3.53 -10.66 -12.33
N VAL A 746 -4.37 -11.68 -12.53
CA VAL A 746 -4.40 -12.48 -13.77
C VAL A 746 -4.77 -11.63 -14.99
N GLN A 747 -5.67 -10.66 -14.82
CA GLN A 747 -6.01 -9.69 -15.87
C GLN A 747 -4.82 -8.81 -16.30
N GLU A 748 -3.75 -8.70 -15.52
CA GLU A 748 -2.50 -8.07 -15.96
C GLU A 748 -1.61 -9.03 -16.75
N SER A 749 -1.52 -10.30 -16.35
CA SER A 749 -0.62 -11.27 -16.97
C SER A 749 -1.03 -11.69 -18.39
N SER A 750 -2.34 -11.83 -18.66
CA SER A 750 -2.84 -12.40 -19.92
C SER A 750 -2.59 -11.56 -21.18
N GLU A 751 -2.28 -10.27 -21.07
CA GLU A 751 -1.88 -9.45 -22.23
C GLU A 751 -0.36 -9.38 -22.44
N HIS A 752 0.44 -9.84 -21.47
CA HIS A 752 1.90 -9.89 -21.55
C HIS A 752 2.44 -11.20 -22.14
N GLY A 753 1.74 -11.84 -23.08
CA GLY A 753 2.30 -12.87 -23.98
C GLY A 753 3.05 -14.05 -23.33
N LEU A 754 2.91 -14.27 -22.03
CA LEU A 754 3.59 -15.33 -21.29
C LEU A 754 2.79 -16.61 -21.50
N GLN A 755 3.36 -17.46 -22.35
CA GLN A 755 2.91 -18.82 -22.65
C GLN A 755 2.82 -19.66 -21.36
N ASP A 756 1.67 -20.31 -21.18
CA ASP A 756 1.49 -21.68 -20.67
C ASP A 756 2.22 -22.13 -19.39
N SER A 757 2.55 -21.25 -18.44
CA SER A 757 2.64 -21.71 -17.06
C SER A 757 1.21 -21.95 -16.58
N SER A 758 0.78 -23.22 -16.57
CA SER A 758 -0.51 -23.70 -16.04
C SER A 758 -0.96 -22.82 -14.88
N ILE A 759 -1.94 -21.92 -15.12
CA ILE A 759 -2.38 -20.95 -14.12
C ILE A 759 -3.08 -21.75 -13.03
N GLY A 760 -2.34 -22.04 -11.95
CA GLY A 760 -2.88 -22.72 -10.79
C GLY A 760 -4.06 -21.93 -10.21
N SER A 761 -4.95 -22.63 -9.52
CA SER A 761 -6.02 -21.99 -8.76
C SER A 761 -5.46 -21.03 -7.71
N SER A 762 -6.24 -20.04 -7.28
CA SER A 762 -5.84 -19.09 -6.21
C SER A 762 -5.36 -19.84 -4.94
N LYS A 763 -6.00 -20.97 -4.60
CA LYS A 763 -5.61 -21.86 -3.48
C LYS A 763 -4.26 -22.55 -3.68
N SER A 764 -3.98 -23.04 -4.88
CA SER A 764 -2.67 -23.62 -5.23
C SER A 764 -1.56 -22.58 -5.15
N PHE A 765 -1.80 -21.37 -5.68
CA PHE A 765 -0.84 -20.27 -5.62
C PHE A 765 -0.56 -19.79 -4.19
N MET A 766 -1.57 -19.73 -3.30
CA MET A 766 -1.40 -19.44 -1.87
C MET A 766 -0.42 -20.41 -1.19
N LYS A 767 -0.63 -21.72 -1.36
CA LYS A 767 0.23 -22.75 -0.74
C LYS A 767 1.63 -22.75 -1.35
N ALA A 768 1.75 -22.62 -2.68
CA ALA A 768 3.04 -22.53 -3.36
C ALA A 768 3.87 -21.32 -2.90
N SER A 769 3.23 -20.15 -2.76
CA SER A 769 3.88 -18.92 -2.29
C SER A 769 4.47 -19.08 -0.88
N SER A 770 3.74 -19.76 0.02
CA SER A 770 4.22 -19.99 1.40
C SER A 770 5.44 -20.93 1.49
N ARG A 771 5.61 -21.83 0.50
CA ARG A 771 6.70 -22.82 0.50
C ARG A 771 7.98 -22.33 -0.17
N GLN A 772 7.92 -21.31 -1.04
CA GLN A 772 9.10 -20.78 -1.72
C GLN A 772 10.16 -20.17 -0.77
N GLU A 773 9.77 -19.65 0.40
CA GLU A 773 10.77 -19.18 1.38
C GLU A 773 11.56 -20.33 2.03
N PHE A 774 10.98 -21.54 2.14
CA PHE A 774 11.65 -22.68 2.81
C PHE A 774 12.72 -23.37 1.96
N MET A 775 12.80 -23.11 0.64
CA MET A 775 13.81 -23.70 -0.24
C MET A 775 15.15 -22.93 -0.30
N LYS A 776 15.34 -21.89 0.53
CA LYS A 776 16.66 -21.27 0.71
C LYS A 776 17.54 -22.13 1.64
N LEU A 777 18.32 -23.00 1.00
CA LEU A 777 19.39 -23.86 1.55
C LEU A 777 20.44 -23.10 2.42
N PRO A 778 21.27 -23.82 3.22
CA PRO A 778 21.79 -23.34 4.52
C PRO A 778 23.05 -22.45 4.51
N LEU A 779 22.95 -21.36 5.28
CA LEU A 779 23.88 -20.78 6.28
C LEU A 779 25.33 -20.36 5.97
N GLN A 780 25.92 -20.49 4.78
CA GLN A 780 27.35 -20.11 4.61
C GLN A 780 27.66 -18.78 3.87
N GLN A 781 26.68 -18.02 3.39
CA GLN A 781 26.96 -16.73 2.69
C GLN A 781 25.93 -15.65 3.03
N VAL A 782 25.88 -15.22 4.29
CA VAL A 782 25.21 -13.96 4.63
C VAL A 782 26.15 -12.81 4.25
N LYS A 783 26.16 -12.43 2.96
CA LYS A 783 26.47 -11.04 2.63
C LYS A 783 25.42 -10.20 3.36
N ARG A 784 25.86 -9.26 4.20
CA ARG A 784 24.99 -8.22 4.78
C ARG A 784 24.21 -7.58 3.63
N ILE A 785 22.96 -7.98 3.48
CA ILE A 785 22.01 -7.32 2.59
C ILE A 785 21.63 -6.03 3.31
N ASP A 786 22.02 -4.90 2.73
CA ASP A 786 21.73 -3.59 3.29
C ASP A 786 20.21 -3.38 3.39
N ARG A 787 19.81 -2.66 4.44
CA ARG A 787 18.42 -2.32 4.80
C ARG A 787 17.59 -1.72 3.64
N TRP A 788 18.27 -1.26 2.58
CA TRP A 788 17.71 -0.60 1.42
C TRP A 788 17.19 -1.56 0.35
N ASP A 789 17.73 -2.78 0.26
CA ASP A 789 17.28 -3.72 -0.78
C ASP A 789 16.04 -4.53 -0.38
N SER A 790 15.68 -4.60 0.90
CA SER A 790 14.43 -5.24 1.34
C SER A 790 13.20 -4.31 1.31
N LEU A 791 13.41 -2.99 1.22
CA LEU A 791 12.33 -2.04 0.91
C LEU A 791 12.04 -1.99 -0.60
N ARG A 792 12.97 -2.48 -1.43
CA ARG A 792 12.67 -2.89 -2.81
C ARG A 792 12.08 -4.29 -2.76
N GLY A 793 11.02 -4.52 -3.55
CA GLY A 793 10.17 -5.71 -3.45
C GLY A 793 10.94 -7.04 -3.45
N SER A 794 10.37 -8.02 -2.74
CA SER A 794 10.83 -9.41 -2.72
C SER A 794 10.97 -9.97 -4.13
N THR A 795 12.19 -10.40 -4.47
CA THR A 795 12.54 -11.47 -5.41
C THR A 795 11.49 -11.83 -6.48
N SER A 796 11.42 -11.05 -7.55
CA SER A 796 11.25 -11.59 -8.89
C SER A 796 12.03 -10.72 -9.86
N ASP A 797 13.21 -11.20 -10.27
CA ASP A 797 14.22 -10.51 -11.08
C ASP A 797 13.79 -10.18 -12.53
N THR A 798 12.49 -10.14 -12.85
CA THR A 798 12.05 -9.96 -14.25
C THR A 798 10.70 -9.26 -14.48
N PHE A 799 9.98 -8.80 -13.45
CA PHE A 799 8.67 -8.18 -13.64
C PHE A 799 8.63 -6.71 -13.21
N THR A 800 8.94 -5.86 -14.20
CA THR A 800 8.52 -4.46 -14.38
C THR A 800 8.34 -3.60 -13.11
N GLU A 801 9.42 -3.01 -12.60
CA GLU A 801 9.38 -1.84 -11.69
C GLU A 801 8.64 -0.61 -12.27
N GLU A 802 8.06 -0.68 -13.47
CA GLU A 802 7.53 0.47 -14.21
C GLU A 802 6.13 0.27 -14.79
N THR A 803 5.40 -0.77 -14.38
CA THR A 803 3.97 -0.88 -14.67
C THR A 803 3.21 -0.05 -13.64
N PHE A 804 2.37 0.88 -14.12
CA PHE A 804 1.37 1.57 -13.27
C PHE A 804 0.31 0.52 -12.91
N GLY A 805 0.63 -0.35 -11.96
CA GLY A 805 -0.34 -1.29 -11.42
C GLY A 805 -1.51 -0.51 -10.82
N PRO A 806 -2.71 -1.11 -10.76
CA PRO A 806 -3.92 -0.44 -10.29
C PRO A 806 -3.76 0.14 -8.87
N LEU A 807 -2.82 -0.38 -8.08
CA LEU A 807 -2.57 0.05 -6.69
C LEU A 807 -1.35 0.96 -6.53
N SER A 808 -0.81 1.53 -7.61
CA SER A 808 0.40 2.38 -7.57
C SER A 808 0.32 3.64 -6.69
N ASN A 809 -0.87 4.04 -6.24
CA ASN A 809 -1.06 5.13 -5.28
C ASN A 809 -1.36 4.64 -3.85
N VAL A 810 -1.53 3.33 -3.65
CA VAL A 810 -1.87 2.72 -2.36
C VAL A 810 -0.60 2.41 -1.59
N ARG A 811 -0.53 2.88 -0.35
CA ARG A 811 0.51 2.49 0.62
C ARG A 811 -0.07 1.39 1.50
N PHE A 812 0.66 0.30 1.70
CA PHE A 812 0.12 -0.81 2.47
C PHE A 812 1.09 -1.45 3.45
N ALA A 813 0.53 -2.15 4.43
CA ALA A 813 1.26 -3.07 5.31
C ALA A 813 0.35 -4.23 5.73
N VAL A 814 0.94 -5.40 5.98
CA VAL A 814 0.19 -6.61 6.33
C VAL A 814 0.70 -7.21 7.65
N PHE A 815 -0.24 -7.54 8.55
CA PHE A 815 -0.01 -8.35 9.74
C PHE A 815 -0.70 -9.71 9.56
N ALA A 816 0.08 -10.76 9.38
CA ALA A 816 -0.39 -12.10 9.10
C ALA A 816 -0.40 -12.95 10.38
N LEU A 817 -1.52 -13.60 10.68
CA LEU A 817 -1.67 -14.49 11.83
C LEU A 817 -1.74 -15.95 11.39
N GLY A 818 -1.19 -16.82 12.23
CA GLY A 818 -1.21 -18.26 12.02
C GLY A 818 -0.57 -19.00 13.18
N SER A 819 -0.44 -20.32 13.04
CA SER A 819 0.26 -21.18 13.99
C SER A 819 1.42 -21.86 13.28
N SER A 820 2.62 -21.74 13.83
CA SER A 820 3.83 -22.40 13.30
C SER A 820 3.78 -23.93 13.42
N ALA A 821 2.76 -24.47 14.08
CA ALA A 821 2.46 -25.90 14.07
C ALA A 821 2.07 -26.42 12.67
N TYR A 822 1.60 -25.54 11.78
CA TYR A 822 1.25 -25.89 10.40
C TYR A 822 2.40 -25.56 9.43
N PRO A 823 2.68 -26.42 8.43
CA PRO A 823 3.68 -26.16 7.40
C PRO A 823 3.47 -24.82 6.67
N ASN A 824 2.23 -24.49 6.31
CA ASN A 824 1.88 -23.27 5.58
C ASN A 824 1.57 -22.11 6.56
N PHE A 825 2.54 -21.80 7.44
CA PHE A 825 2.42 -20.75 8.46
C PHE A 825 2.14 -19.37 7.86
N CYS A 826 1.08 -18.70 8.32
CA CYS A 826 0.70 -17.35 7.86
C CYS A 826 0.48 -17.21 6.34
N ALA A 827 0.22 -18.31 5.62
CA ALA A 827 0.20 -18.35 4.16
C ALA A 827 -0.79 -17.34 3.54
N PHE A 828 -1.98 -17.17 4.12
CA PHE A 828 -2.96 -16.26 3.54
C PHE A 828 -2.51 -14.79 3.63
N GLY A 829 -1.96 -14.37 4.77
CA GLY A 829 -1.46 -13.00 4.92
C GLY A 829 -0.24 -12.74 4.02
N GLN A 830 0.64 -13.73 3.83
CA GLN A 830 1.75 -13.62 2.88
C GLN A 830 1.25 -13.46 1.44
N TYR A 831 0.25 -14.25 1.07
CA TYR A 831 -0.37 -14.17 -0.24
C TYR A 831 -0.96 -12.78 -0.54
N VAL A 832 -1.70 -12.19 0.41
CA VAL A 832 -2.26 -10.84 0.23
C VAL A 832 -1.14 -9.80 0.11
N ASP A 833 -0.11 -9.88 0.96
CA ASP A 833 1.06 -8.98 0.91
C ASP A 833 1.79 -9.05 -0.44
N ASN A 834 1.96 -10.25 -0.98
CA ASN A 834 2.61 -10.46 -2.27
C ASN A 834 1.79 -9.84 -3.42
N ILE A 835 0.49 -10.12 -3.51
CA ILE A 835 -0.33 -9.62 -4.62
C ILE A 835 -0.48 -8.10 -4.55
N LEU A 836 -0.63 -7.50 -3.37
CA LEU A 836 -0.67 -6.04 -3.24
C LEU A 836 0.62 -5.39 -3.77
N GLY A 837 1.77 -6.02 -3.52
CA GLY A 837 3.04 -5.58 -4.08
C GLY A 837 3.14 -5.76 -5.59
N GLU A 838 2.71 -6.90 -6.12
CA GLU A 838 2.69 -7.19 -7.56
C GLU A 838 1.76 -6.22 -8.33
N LEU A 839 0.62 -5.82 -7.75
CA LEU A 839 -0.30 -4.83 -8.31
C LEU A 839 0.18 -3.37 -8.16
N GLY A 840 1.43 -3.16 -7.75
CA GLY A 840 2.09 -1.86 -7.70
C GLY A 840 1.98 -1.09 -6.37
N GLY A 841 1.39 -1.67 -5.33
CA GLY A 841 1.29 -1.03 -4.02
C GLY A 841 2.65 -0.76 -3.38
N GLU A 842 2.77 0.37 -2.67
CA GLU A 842 3.98 0.73 -1.93
C GLU A 842 3.92 0.13 -0.51
N ARG A 843 4.78 -0.86 -0.24
CA ARG A 843 4.87 -1.48 1.09
C ARG A 843 5.56 -0.54 2.08
N LEU A 844 4.84 -0.14 3.13
CA LEU A 844 5.38 0.66 4.23
C LEU A 844 6.36 -0.16 5.06
N LEU A 845 5.93 -1.33 5.53
CA LEU A 845 6.71 -2.20 6.39
C LEU A 845 6.62 -3.65 5.90
N ARG A 846 7.69 -4.42 6.09
CA ARG A 846 7.69 -5.87 5.81
C ARG A 846 6.51 -6.52 6.54
N VAL A 847 5.88 -7.50 5.88
CA VAL A 847 4.84 -8.34 6.50
C VAL A 847 5.34 -8.86 7.85
N ALA A 848 4.52 -8.67 8.88
CA ALA A 848 4.81 -9.17 10.22
C ALA A 848 3.95 -10.40 10.52
N TYR A 849 4.51 -11.32 11.32
CA TYR A 849 3.89 -12.60 11.63
C TYR A 849 3.52 -12.70 13.11
N GLY A 850 2.24 -12.97 13.38
CA GLY A 850 1.72 -13.27 14.70
C GLY A 850 1.53 -14.78 14.89
N ASP A 851 2.44 -15.42 15.62
CA ASP A 851 2.41 -16.87 15.88
C ASP A 851 1.63 -17.21 17.15
N GLU A 852 0.52 -17.93 16.99
CA GLU A 852 -0.30 -18.42 18.10
C GLU A 852 0.49 -19.27 19.12
N MET A 853 1.55 -19.95 18.67
CA MET A 853 2.39 -20.79 19.52
C MET A 853 3.28 -19.98 20.47
N CYS A 854 3.68 -18.75 20.09
CA CYS A 854 4.58 -17.92 20.88
C CYS A 854 4.53 -16.45 20.44
N GLY A 855 4.26 -15.54 21.38
CA GLY A 855 4.49 -14.10 21.20
C GLY A 855 3.64 -13.37 20.15
N GLN A 856 2.51 -13.93 19.69
CA GLN A 856 1.58 -13.27 18.75
C GLN A 856 1.25 -11.81 19.14
N GLU A 857 0.85 -11.58 20.39
CA GLU A 857 0.46 -10.25 20.89
C GLU A 857 1.66 -9.30 20.96
N GLN A 858 2.85 -9.82 21.31
CA GLN A 858 4.09 -9.06 21.33
C GLN A 858 4.46 -8.56 19.92
N SER A 859 4.37 -9.43 18.92
CA SER A 859 4.61 -9.07 17.52
C SER A 859 3.68 -7.95 17.06
N PHE A 860 2.38 -8.05 17.38
CA PHE A 860 1.40 -7.01 17.03
C PHE A 860 1.71 -5.67 17.71
N ARG A 861 1.99 -5.69 19.02
CA ARG A 861 2.30 -4.48 19.80
C ARG A 861 3.62 -3.81 19.40
N LYS A 862 4.58 -4.54 18.85
CA LYS A 862 5.79 -3.96 18.23
C LYS A 862 5.45 -3.33 16.87
N TRP A 863 4.71 -4.06 16.04
CA TRP A 863 4.44 -3.69 14.65
C TRP A 863 3.47 -2.51 14.49
N ALA A 864 2.39 -2.45 15.28
CA ALA A 864 1.34 -1.43 15.10
C ALA A 864 1.83 0.01 15.31
N PRO A 865 2.60 0.36 16.38
CA PRO A 865 3.19 1.69 16.52
C PRO A 865 4.19 2.03 15.40
N GLU A 866 4.97 1.05 14.94
CA GLU A 866 5.95 1.24 13.86
C GLU A 866 5.26 1.59 12.54
N VAL A 867 4.21 0.85 12.17
CA VAL A 867 3.38 1.15 10.99
C VAL A 867 2.70 2.52 11.12
N PHE A 868 2.16 2.85 12.30
CA PHE A 868 1.53 4.15 12.53
C PHE A 868 2.51 5.31 12.35
N LYS A 869 3.70 5.19 12.95
CA LYS A 869 4.77 6.19 12.84
C LYS A 869 5.20 6.36 11.38
N LEU A 870 5.45 5.26 10.68
CA LEU A 870 5.90 5.30 9.30
C LEU A 870 4.81 5.84 8.36
N ALA A 871 3.54 5.52 8.62
CA ALA A 871 2.42 6.13 7.91
C ALA A 871 2.39 7.65 8.13
N CYS A 872 2.51 8.12 9.38
CA CYS A 872 2.57 9.56 9.67
C CYS A 872 3.74 10.25 8.94
N GLU A 873 4.93 9.65 8.96
CA GLU A 873 6.11 10.18 8.25
C GLU A 873 5.92 10.20 6.73
N THR A 874 5.34 9.14 6.17
CA THR A 874 5.01 9.02 4.74
C THR A 874 4.06 10.12 4.31
N PHE A 875 3.04 10.39 5.13
CA PHE A 875 2.00 11.39 4.87
C PHE A 875 2.29 12.79 5.47
N CYS A 876 3.48 13.02 6.04
CA CYS A 876 3.90 14.28 6.68
C CYS A 876 2.97 14.80 7.78
N LEU A 877 2.42 13.88 8.56
CA LEU A 877 1.73 14.17 9.81
C LEU A 877 2.78 14.20 10.92
N ASP A 878 2.70 15.14 11.87
CA ASP A 878 3.66 15.21 12.98
C ASP A 878 3.38 14.04 13.95
N PRO A 879 4.29 13.06 14.07
CA PRO A 879 4.00 11.84 14.82
C PRO A 879 4.09 12.06 16.33
N GLU A 880 4.88 13.03 16.82
CA GLU A 880 5.13 13.22 18.25
C GLU A 880 3.89 13.62 19.05
N GLU A 881 3.06 14.53 18.54
CA GLU A 881 1.79 14.89 19.21
C GLU A 881 0.78 13.73 19.20
N SER A 882 0.85 12.85 18.19
CA SER A 882 -0.12 11.75 18.04
C SER A 882 0.34 10.47 18.76
N LEU A 883 1.64 10.19 18.82
CA LEU A 883 2.19 8.92 19.30
C LEU A 883 2.01 8.71 20.80
N SER A 884 2.06 9.76 21.64
CA SER A 884 1.85 9.56 23.09
C SER A 884 0.45 9.05 23.36
N ASP A 885 -0.55 9.71 22.76
CA ASP A 885 -1.96 9.39 22.93
C ASP A 885 -2.29 8.06 22.25
N ALA A 886 -1.72 7.81 21.06
CA ALA A 886 -1.92 6.59 20.29
C ALA A 886 -1.24 5.37 20.95
N SER A 887 -0.06 5.54 21.56
CA SER A 887 0.61 4.46 22.33
C SER A 887 -0.15 4.14 23.62
N LEU A 888 -0.73 5.16 24.27
CA LEU A 888 -1.63 4.98 25.41
C LEU A 888 -2.88 4.19 25.02
N ALA A 889 -3.45 4.44 23.83
CA ALA A 889 -4.61 3.69 23.31
C ALA A 889 -4.31 2.20 23.08
N LEU A 890 -3.09 1.83 22.70
CA LEU A 890 -2.67 0.42 22.61
C LEU A 890 -2.47 -0.26 23.98
N GLN A 891 -2.23 0.53 25.04
CA GLN A 891 -1.95 0.02 26.39
C GLN A 891 -3.22 -0.06 27.25
N ASN A 892 -4.12 0.91 27.12
CA ASN A 892 -5.33 1.00 27.94
C ASN A 892 -6.58 0.82 27.08
N ASP A 893 -7.34 -0.23 27.37
CA ASP A 893 -8.72 -0.29 26.93
C ASP A 893 -9.52 0.79 27.69
N SER A 894 -10.32 1.57 26.96
CA SER A 894 -11.05 2.74 27.50
C SER A 894 -12.16 2.38 28.50
N LEU A 895 -12.44 1.09 28.67
CA LEU A 895 -13.52 0.59 29.51
C LEU A 895 -13.12 0.59 30.99
N THR A 896 -13.93 1.27 31.79
CA THR A 896 -13.82 1.34 33.24
C THR A 896 -15.13 0.88 33.88
N VAL A 897 -15.13 0.66 35.20
CA VAL A 897 -16.33 0.31 35.96
C VAL A 897 -17.48 1.32 35.76
N ASN A 898 -17.18 2.56 35.37
CA ASN A 898 -18.18 3.61 35.13
C ASN A 898 -18.69 3.68 33.69
N THR A 899 -18.08 2.97 32.74
CA THR A 899 -18.47 2.99 31.31
C THR A 899 -19.13 1.69 30.86
N VAL A 900 -19.23 0.70 31.74
CA VAL A 900 -19.90 -0.59 31.50
C VAL A 900 -20.82 -0.94 32.65
N ARG A 901 -21.98 -1.52 32.34
CA ARG A 901 -22.92 -1.99 33.37
C ARG A 901 -23.78 -3.13 32.86
N LEU A 902 -24.24 -3.97 33.78
CA LEU A 902 -25.33 -4.92 33.54
C LEU A 902 -26.62 -4.32 34.10
N VAL A 903 -27.70 -4.38 33.34
CA VAL A 903 -29.04 -3.95 33.78
C VAL A 903 -30.06 -5.05 33.52
N PRO A 904 -31.09 -5.21 34.37
CA PRO A 904 -32.18 -6.16 34.11
C PRO A 904 -32.82 -5.96 32.74
N SER A 905 -33.11 -7.06 32.04
CA SER A 905 -33.76 -7.07 30.73
C SER A 905 -34.90 -8.08 30.70
N ALA A 906 -36.07 -7.67 30.18
CA ALA A 906 -37.24 -8.55 30.05
C ALA A 906 -37.17 -9.48 28.82
N ASN A 907 -36.31 -9.17 27.84
CA ASN A 907 -36.26 -9.88 26.57
C ASN A 907 -35.08 -10.85 26.55
N LYS A 908 -35.36 -12.15 26.69
CA LYS A 908 -34.41 -13.24 26.40
C LYS A 908 -34.83 -13.94 25.12
N GLY A 909 -33.96 -13.94 24.11
CA GLY A 909 -34.18 -14.69 22.87
C GLY A 909 -33.95 -16.19 23.06
N SER A 910 -34.30 -16.99 22.05
CA SER A 910 -33.85 -18.38 22.00
C SER A 910 -32.32 -18.43 21.84
N LEU A 911 -31.70 -19.49 22.35
CA LEU A 911 -30.24 -19.59 22.39
C LEU A 911 -29.63 -19.74 20.99
N ASP A 912 -30.29 -20.47 20.09
CA ASP A 912 -29.94 -20.60 18.68
C ASP A 912 -29.91 -19.23 17.97
N SER A 913 -30.94 -18.40 18.17
CA SER A 913 -31.01 -17.07 17.57
C SER A 913 -29.95 -16.13 18.15
N SER A 914 -29.68 -16.25 19.45
CA SER A 914 -28.67 -15.45 20.14
C SER A 914 -27.25 -15.81 19.70
N LEU A 915 -26.92 -17.09 19.61
CA LEU A 915 -25.66 -17.58 19.06
C LEU A 915 -25.52 -17.22 17.58
N SER A 916 -26.63 -17.29 16.81
CA SER A 916 -26.63 -16.93 15.40
C SER A 916 -26.23 -15.49 15.17
N LYS A 917 -26.82 -14.57 15.95
CA LYS A 917 -26.47 -13.16 15.90
C LYS A 917 -25.04 -12.90 16.41
N TYR A 918 -24.63 -13.58 17.49
CA TYR A 918 -23.34 -13.36 18.12
C TYR A 918 -22.16 -13.79 17.23
N HIS A 919 -22.28 -14.94 16.56
CA HIS A 919 -21.25 -15.48 15.67
C HIS A 919 -21.46 -15.14 14.19
N ASN A 920 -22.57 -14.47 13.84
CA ASN A 920 -22.98 -14.21 12.46
C ASN A 920 -23.03 -15.51 11.61
N LYS A 921 -23.65 -16.56 12.16
CA LYS A 921 -23.83 -17.87 11.53
C LYS A 921 -25.28 -18.34 11.73
N LYS A 922 -25.81 -19.17 10.84
CA LYS A 922 -27.13 -19.76 11.03
C LYS A 922 -27.01 -20.97 11.95
N VAL A 923 -27.33 -20.81 13.23
CA VAL A 923 -27.22 -21.86 14.24
C VAL A 923 -28.55 -22.59 14.37
N HIS A 924 -28.48 -23.92 14.40
CA HIS A 924 -29.61 -24.82 14.56
C HIS A 924 -29.57 -25.50 15.92
N CYS A 925 -30.73 -25.63 16.54
CA CYS A 925 -30.91 -26.45 17.75
C CYS A 925 -31.29 -27.87 17.33
N CYS A 926 -30.40 -28.83 17.62
CA CYS A 926 -30.54 -30.25 17.31
C CYS A 926 -30.56 -31.06 18.61
N LYS A 927 -30.89 -32.35 18.54
CA LYS A 927 -30.95 -33.22 19.73
C LYS A 927 -30.03 -34.42 19.59
N ALA A 928 -29.41 -34.82 20.69
CA ALA A 928 -28.66 -36.07 20.74
C ALA A 928 -29.65 -37.24 20.65
N LYS A 929 -29.43 -38.14 19.67
CA LYS A 929 -30.30 -39.31 19.45
C LYS A 929 -30.23 -40.29 20.61
N ALA A 930 -29.01 -40.51 21.11
CA ALA A 930 -28.72 -41.39 22.23
C ALA A 930 -27.47 -40.91 22.97
N LYS A 931 -27.17 -41.56 24.11
CA LYS A 931 -25.87 -41.36 24.79
C LYS A 931 -24.73 -41.73 23.82
N PRO A 932 -23.63 -40.95 23.75
CA PRO A 932 -22.49 -41.28 22.90
C PRO A 932 -21.97 -42.70 23.13
N HIS A 933 -21.72 -43.41 22.04
CA HIS A 933 -21.26 -44.80 22.04
C HIS A 933 -19.74 -44.87 22.03
N ASN A 934 -19.12 -45.61 22.97
CA ASN A 934 -17.66 -45.77 23.02
C ASN A 934 -17.20 -46.74 21.92
N LEU A 935 -16.37 -46.25 20.99
CA LEU A 935 -15.80 -47.03 19.88
C LEU A 935 -14.51 -47.77 20.27
N THR A 936 -14.05 -47.63 21.52
CA THR A 936 -12.80 -48.21 22.00
C THR A 936 -13.08 -49.26 23.06
N ARG A 937 -12.29 -50.34 23.10
CA ARG A 937 -12.40 -51.40 24.12
C ARG A 937 -11.74 -51.04 25.46
N LEU A 938 -11.33 -49.78 25.62
CA LEU A 938 -10.69 -49.28 26.83
C LEU A 938 -11.74 -48.88 27.87
N SER A 939 -11.40 -49.05 29.15
CA SER A 939 -12.21 -48.57 30.28
C SER A 939 -12.37 -47.04 30.25
N GLU A 940 -13.50 -46.54 30.80
CA GLU A 940 -13.73 -45.11 31.01
C GLU A 940 -12.53 -44.47 31.75
N GLY A 941 -11.91 -43.46 31.14
CA GLY A 941 -10.73 -42.75 31.69
C GLY A 941 -9.49 -42.75 30.79
N ALA A 942 -9.32 -43.76 29.93
CA ALA A 942 -8.28 -43.74 28.89
C ALA A 942 -8.65 -42.76 27.75
N LYS A 943 -7.76 -42.56 26.76
CA LYS A 943 -8.08 -41.78 25.53
C LYS A 943 -9.15 -42.51 24.71
N THR A 944 -10.40 -42.37 25.10
CA THR A 944 -11.57 -42.97 24.48
C THR A 944 -12.04 -42.12 23.29
N THR A 945 -12.46 -42.81 22.24
CA THR A 945 -13.12 -42.21 21.07
C THR A 945 -14.57 -42.67 21.06
N MET A 946 -15.50 -41.77 20.82
CA MET A 946 -16.93 -42.05 20.81
C MET A 946 -17.59 -41.70 19.47
N LEU A 947 -18.65 -42.41 19.15
CA LEU A 947 -19.63 -42.07 18.13
C LEU A 947 -20.76 -41.28 18.78
N LEU A 948 -21.00 -40.07 18.30
CA LEU A 948 -22.16 -39.27 18.66
C LEU A 948 -23.13 -39.26 17.47
N GLU A 949 -24.41 -39.53 17.73
CA GLU A 949 -25.49 -39.51 16.75
C GLU A 949 -26.47 -38.39 17.10
N ILE A 950 -26.77 -37.52 16.13
CA ILE A 950 -27.53 -36.29 16.34
C ILE A 950 -28.72 -36.29 15.40
N CYS A 951 -29.92 -36.10 15.94
CA CYS A 951 -31.12 -35.80 15.16
C CYS A 951 -31.05 -34.34 14.70
N ALA A 952 -30.84 -34.14 13.40
CA ALA A 952 -30.62 -32.86 12.75
C ALA A 952 -31.53 -32.68 11.51
N PRO A 953 -32.87 -32.71 11.68
CA PRO A 953 -33.80 -32.60 10.56
C PRO A 953 -33.67 -31.26 9.84
N GLY A 954 -33.68 -31.31 8.51
CA GLY A 954 -33.59 -30.12 7.65
C GLY A 954 -32.21 -29.47 7.56
N LEU A 955 -31.16 -30.09 8.10
CA LEU A 955 -29.77 -29.68 7.83
C LEU A 955 -29.21 -30.52 6.68
N GLU A 956 -29.02 -29.87 5.53
CA GLU A 956 -28.37 -30.47 4.37
C GLU A 956 -26.85 -30.45 4.53
N TYR A 957 -26.20 -31.55 4.15
CA TYR A 957 -24.74 -31.68 4.14
C TYR A 957 -24.34 -32.74 3.09
N GLU A 958 -23.08 -32.72 2.66
CA GLU A 958 -22.50 -33.75 1.81
C GLU A 958 -21.42 -34.55 2.56
N PRO A 959 -21.19 -35.82 2.20
CA PRO A 959 -20.07 -36.59 2.74
C PRO A 959 -18.76 -35.82 2.61
N GLY A 960 -18.05 -35.65 3.73
CA GLY A 960 -16.82 -34.86 3.84
C GLY A 960 -16.96 -33.48 4.48
N ASP A 961 -18.20 -32.98 4.63
CA ASP A 961 -18.47 -31.70 5.31
C ASP A 961 -18.11 -31.71 6.80
N HIS A 962 -18.03 -30.51 7.38
CA HIS A 962 -17.81 -30.29 8.80
C HIS A 962 -19.09 -29.81 9.48
N VAL A 963 -19.20 -30.09 10.77
CA VAL A 963 -20.16 -29.43 11.65
C VAL A 963 -19.41 -28.60 12.69
N GLY A 964 -19.81 -27.34 12.85
CA GLY A 964 -19.39 -26.49 13.95
C GLY A 964 -20.35 -26.64 15.13
N ILE A 965 -19.87 -27.15 16.27
CA ILE A 965 -20.65 -27.32 17.50
C ILE A 965 -20.30 -26.23 18.50
N PHE A 966 -21.31 -25.55 19.04
CA PHE A 966 -21.15 -24.62 20.16
C PHE A 966 -21.22 -25.37 21.50
N PRO A 967 -20.10 -25.51 22.22
CA PRO A 967 -20.09 -26.24 23.49
C PRO A 967 -20.63 -25.39 24.65
N ALA A 968 -20.74 -26.00 25.82
CA ALA A 968 -20.89 -25.27 27.09
C ALA A 968 -19.63 -25.45 27.95
N ASN A 969 -19.24 -24.40 28.67
CA ASN A 969 -18.30 -24.53 29.78
C ASN A 969 -18.92 -25.39 30.89
N ARG A 970 -18.05 -26.10 31.60
CA ARG A 970 -18.44 -26.97 32.72
C ARG A 970 -19.10 -26.15 33.84
N THR A 971 -20.12 -26.73 34.48
CA THR A 971 -20.87 -26.06 35.55
C THR A 971 -19.97 -25.69 36.71
N GLU A 972 -19.01 -26.55 37.09
CA GLU A 972 -18.10 -26.28 38.21
C GLU A 972 -17.20 -25.07 37.93
N LEU A 973 -16.77 -24.89 36.67
CA LEU A 973 -15.97 -23.74 36.25
C LEU A 973 -16.79 -22.44 36.26
N VAL A 974 -18.04 -22.52 35.79
CA VAL A 974 -18.96 -21.37 35.78
C VAL A 974 -19.32 -20.96 37.22
N ASP A 975 -19.69 -21.91 38.07
CA ASP A 975 -20.02 -21.68 39.49
C ASP A 975 -18.82 -21.12 40.25
N GLY A 976 -17.63 -21.68 40.01
CA GLY A 976 -16.39 -21.18 40.60
C GLY A 976 -16.12 -19.73 40.23
N LEU A 977 -16.30 -19.34 38.96
CA LEU A 977 -16.16 -17.94 38.54
C LEU A 977 -17.22 -17.04 39.15
N LEU A 978 -18.49 -17.46 39.14
CA LEU A 978 -19.60 -16.68 39.73
C LEU A 978 -19.32 -16.34 41.19
N ASN A 979 -18.72 -17.25 41.96
CA ASN A 979 -18.32 -17.01 43.36
C ASN A 979 -17.21 -15.97 43.53
N ARG A 980 -16.50 -15.60 42.45
CA ARG A 980 -15.37 -14.65 42.47
C ARG A 980 -15.72 -13.29 41.89
N LEU A 981 -16.73 -13.21 41.03
CA LEU A 981 -17.16 -11.95 40.40
C LEU A 981 -17.96 -11.07 41.37
N VAL A 982 -17.90 -9.76 41.17
CA VAL A 982 -18.68 -8.78 41.93
C VAL A 982 -19.61 -7.95 41.03
N GLY A 983 -20.62 -7.31 41.62
CA GLY A 983 -21.52 -6.39 40.92
C GLY A 983 -22.78 -7.02 40.32
N VAL A 984 -23.05 -8.29 40.60
CA VAL A 984 -24.30 -8.99 40.24
C VAL A 984 -24.75 -9.83 41.43
N ASP A 985 -25.92 -9.52 42.00
CA ASP A 985 -26.46 -10.24 43.17
C ASP A 985 -27.13 -11.56 42.78
N ASN A 986 -27.88 -11.57 41.67
CA ASN A 986 -28.54 -12.75 41.14
C ASN A 986 -27.98 -13.12 39.75
N PRO A 987 -27.11 -14.14 39.63
CA PRO A 987 -26.51 -14.52 38.35
C PRO A 987 -27.50 -15.20 37.39
N ASP A 988 -28.68 -15.56 37.87
CA ASP A 988 -29.76 -16.22 37.14
C ASP A 988 -30.87 -15.25 36.68
N GLU A 989 -30.76 -13.97 37.01
CA GLU A 989 -31.58 -12.91 36.42
C GLU A 989 -31.11 -12.60 34.99
N VAL A 990 -32.04 -12.27 34.08
CA VAL A 990 -31.71 -11.88 32.70
C VAL A 990 -31.17 -10.45 32.70
N LEU A 991 -29.92 -10.28 32.25
CA LEU A 991 -29.21 -9.02 32.26
C LEU A 991 -28.79 -8.63 30.84
N GLN A 992 -28.75 -7.32 30.57
CA GLN A 992 -28.21 -6.74 29.33
C GLN A 992 -26.92 -5.97 29.65
N LEU A 993 -25.83 -6.34 29.01
CA LEU A 993 -24.60 -5.55 29.04
C LEU A 993 -24.80 -4.26 28.24
N GLN A 994 -24.49 -3.12 28.85
CA GLN A 994 -24.53 -1.80 28.24
C GLN A 994 -23.16 -1.11 28.33
N LEU A 995 -22.82 -0.37 27.27
CA LEU A 995 -21.62 0.46 27.19
C LEU A 995 -22.04 1.93 27.14
N LEU A 996 -21.28 2.79 27.81
CA LEU A 996 -21.46 4.25 27.73
C LEU A 996 -20.75 4.76 26.46
N LYS A 997 -21.52 5.07 25.42
CA LYS A 997 -21.00 5.62 24.15
C LYS A 997 -21.12 7.16 24.15
N GLU A 998 -20.08 7.83 23.66
CA GLU A 998 -20.09 9.29 23.47
C GLU A 998 -20.48 9.62 22.03
N LYS A 999 -21.54 10.42 21.83
CA LYS A 999 -21.99 10.87 20.51
C LYS A 999 -21.81 12.38 20.36
N GLN A 1000 -21.16 12.78 19.27
CA GLN A 1000 -21.05 14.18 18.88
C GLN A 1000 -22.36 14.61 18.21
N THR A 1001 -23.09 15.55 18.82
CA THR A 1001 -24.26 16.19 18.23
C THR A 1001 -23.96 17.66 17.94
N SER A 1002 -24.85 18.35 17.22
CA SER A 1002 -24.74 19.81 17.00
C SER A 1002 -24.68 20.62 18.30
N ASN A 1003 -25.15 20.05 19.40
CA ASN A 1003 -25.22 20.69 20.72
C ASN A 1003 -24.06 20.29 21.64
N GLY A 1004 -23.08 19.50 21.16
CA GLY A 1004 -21.93 19.02 21.93
C GLY A 1004 -21.87 17.50 22.08
N ILE A 1005 -20.92 17.04 22.91
CA ILE A 1005 -20.73 15.63 23.26
C ILE A 1005 -21.83 15.22 24.25
N PHE A 1006 -22.64 14.24 23.87
CA PHE A 1006 -23.66 13.63 24.70
C PHE A 1006 -23.30 12.17 24.98
N LYS A 1007 -23.32 11.74 26.25
CA LYS A 1007 -23.03 10.35 26.63
C LYS A 1007 -24.34 9.59 26.83
N CYS A 1008 -24.51 8.46 26.15
CA CYS A 1008 -25.69 7.61 26.27
C CYS A 1008 -25.32 6.15 26.50
N TRP A 1009 -26.07 5.48 27.35
CA TRP A 1009 -25.96 4.04 27.57
C TRP A 1009 -26.64 3.29 26.44
N GLU A 1010 -25.90 2.40 25.78
CA GLU A 1010 -26.41 1.58 24.68
C GLU A 1010 -26.13 0.10 24.95
N PRO A 1011 -27.04 -0.82 24.54
CA PRO A 1011 -26.77 -2.25 24.57
C PRO A 1011 -25.47 -2.58 23.83
N HIS A 1012 -24.73 -3.55 24.35
CA HIS A 1012 -23.56 -4.07 23.65
C HIS A 1012 -23.98 -4.69 22.30
N ASP A 1013 -23.25 -4.36 21.22
CA ASP A 1013 -23.70 -4.65 19.85
C ASP A 1013 -23.82 -6.16 19.55
N LYS A 1014 -22.89 -6.97 20.07
CA LYS A 1014 -22.86 -8.44 19.89
C LYS A 1014 -23.49 -9.25 21.04
N ILE A 1015 -23.15 -8.95 22.30
CA ILE A 1015 -23.56 -9.76 23.47
C ILE A 1015 -25.07 -9.64 23.73
N PRO A 1016 -25.82 -10.75 23.70
CA PRO A 1016 -27.26 -10.73 23.88
C PRO A 1016 -27.66 -10.57 25.36
N PRO A 1017 -28.90 -10.12 25.64
CA PRO A 1017 -29.47 -10.20 26.97
C PRO A 1017 -29.70 -11.66 27.38
N ASP A 1018 -29.06 -12.08 28.47
CA ASP A 1018 -29.18 -13.41 29.05
C ASP A 1018 -28.71 -13.39 30.53
N THR A 1019 -28.80 -14.52 31.22
CA THR A 1019 -28.29 -14.65 32.58
C THR A 1019 -26.77 -14.66 32.59
N LEU A 1020 -26.15 -14.12 33.64
CA LEU A 1020 -24.69 -14.12 33.78
C LEU A 1020 -24.14 -15.55 33.72
N ARG A 1021 -24.85 -16.50 34.35
CA ARG A 1021 -24.53 -17.93 34.28
C ARG A 1021 -24.49 -18.44 32.84
N ASN A 1022 -25.52 -18.15 32.03
CA ASN A 1022 -25.58 -18.64 30.66
C ASN A 1022 -24.57 -17.95 29.73
N LEU A 1023 -24.29 -16.66 29.96
CA LEU A 1023 -23.23 -15.92 29.27
C LEU A 1023 -21.87 -16.60 29.48
N LEU A 1024 -21.50 -16.85 30.74
CA LEU A 1024 -20.26 -17.55 31.09
C LEU A 1024 -20.26 -19.00 30.57
N ALA A 1025 -21.41 -19.68 30.57
CA ALA A 1025 -21.50 -21.05 30.08
C ALA A 1025 -21.39 -21.18 28.56
N ARG A 1026 -21.94 -20.23 27.77
CA ARG A 1026 -22.20 -20.44 26.33
C ARG A 1026 -21.55 -19.43 25.40
N PHE A 1027 -21.15 -18.25 25.90
CA PHE A 1027 -20.72 -17.15 25.04
C PHE A 1027 -19.24 -16.78 25.20
N PHE A 1028 -18.62 -17.12 26.34
CA PHE A 1028 -17.24 -16.72 26.64
C PHE A 1028 -16.29 -17.90 26.83
N ASP A 1029 -15.09 -17.78 26.26
CA ASP A 1029 -14.00 -18.72 26.51
C ASP A 1029 -13.39 -18.43 27.88
N LEU A 1030 -13.52 -19.41 28.77
CA LEU A 1030 -13.02 -19.34 30.14
C LEU A 1030 -11.73 -20.15 30.32
N THR A 1031 -11.36 -20.94 29.32
CA THR A 1031 -10.33 -21.99 29.43
C THR A 1031 -9.01 -21.65 28.79
N THR A 1032 -9.01 -20.76 27.80
CA THR A 1032 -7.76 -20.22 27.25
C THR A 1032 -7.07 -19.34 28.29
N PRO A 1033 -5.74 -19.48 28.49
CA PRO A 1033 -5.01 -18.62 29.40
C PRO A 1033 -5.24 -17.13 29.14
N PRO A 1034 -5.58 -16.33 30.17
CA PRO A 1034 -5.82 -14.90 30.03
C PRO A 1034 -4.69 -14.17 29.32
N SER A 1035 -5.05 -13.30 28.37
CA SER A 1035 -4.08 -12.43 27.69
C SER A 1035 -3.43 -11.46 28.67
N ARG A 1036 -2.27 -10.91 28.32
CA ARG A 1036 -1.63 -9.89 29.17
C ARG A 1036 -2.52 -8.68 29.39
N GLN A 1037 -3.32 -8.30 28.41
CA GLN A 1037 -4.33 -7.24 28.56
C GLN A 1037 -5.37 -7.58 29.63
N LEU A 1038 -5.88 -8.82 29.64
CA LEU A 1038 -6.81 -9.27 30.67
C LEU A 1038 -6.13 -9.33 32.04
N LEU A 1039 -4.86 -9.75 32.11
CA LEU A 1039 -4.09 -9.70 33.36
C LEU A 1039 -3.89 -8.26 33.87
N THR A 1040 -3.69 -7.26 33.00
CA THR A 1040 -3.63 -5.84 33.38
C THR A 1040 -4.93 -5.40 34.04
N LEU A 1041 -6.08 -5.79 33.46
CA LEU A 1041 -7.38 -5.51 34.05
C LEU A 1041 -7.52 -6.16 35.44
N LEU A 1042 -7.18 -7.44 35.56
CA LEU A 1042 -7.28 -8.20 36.80
C LEU A 1042 -6.39 -7.63 37.90
N ALA A 1043 -5.17 -7.18 37.57
CA ALA A 1043 -4.26 -6.54 38.52
C ALA A 1043 -4.86 -5.28 39.16
N GLY A 1044 -5.71 -4.55 38.42
CA GLY A 1044 -6.45 -3.38 38.93
C GLY A 1044 -7.51 -3.70 39.99
N PHE A 1045 -7.89 -4.97 40.15
CA PHE A 1045 -8.91 -5.44 41.10
C PHE A 1045 -8.36 -6.35 42.20
N CYS A 1046 -7.04 -6.38 42.38
CA CYS A 1046 -6.38 -7.02 43.52
C CYS A 1046 -6.35 -6.08 44.72
N GLU A 1047 -6.92 -6.50 45.85
CA GLU A 1047 -6.82 -5.77 47.12
C GLU A 1047 -5.44 -5.97 47.79
N ASP A 1048 -4.86 -7.18 47.66
CA ASP A 1048 -3.55 -7.49 48.21
C ASP A 1048 -2.42 -6.99 47.28
N THR A 1049 -1.40 -6.38 47.87
CA THR A 1049 -0.30 -5.78 47.10
C THR A 1049 0.58 -6.85 46.44
N ALA A 1050 0.78 -8.02 47.08
CA ALA A 1050 1.60 -9.08 46.52
C ALA A 1050 0.94 -9.74 45.30
N ASP A 1051 -0.38 -9.95 45.34
CA ASP A 1051 -1.15 -10.44 44.19
C ASP A 1051 -1.03 -9.47 43.00
N LYS A 1052 -1.19 -8.17 43.27
CA LYS A 1052 -1.08 -7.11 42.26
C LYS A 1052 0.31 -7.07 41.63
N GLU A 1053 1.37 -7.03 42.43
CA GLU A 1053 2.76 -6.99 41.94
C GLU A 1053 3.11 -8.22 41.10
N ARG A 1054 2.62 -9.40 41.48
CA ARG A 1054 2.85 -10.64 40.72
C ARG A 1054 2.08 -10.66 39.41
N LEU A 1055 0.85 -10.17 39.35
CA LEU A 1055 0.14 -9.99 38.08
C LEU A 1055 0.83 -8.94 37.19
N GLU A 1056 1.27 -7.82 37.76
CA GLU A 1056 2.02 -6.78 37.04
C GLU A 1056 3.35 -7.31 36.49
N LEU A 1057 4.03 -8.22 37.20
CA LEU A 1057 5.20 -8.92 36.68
C LEU A 1057 4.87 -9.72 35.43
N LEU A 1058 3.78 -10.49 35.42
CA LEU A 1058 3.34 -11.24 34.24
C LEU A 1058 2.92 -10.31 33.09
N VAL A 1059 2.30 -9.16 33.40
CA VAL A 1059 1.94 -8.17 32.38
C VAL A 1059 3.19 -7.60 31.69
N ASN A 1060 4.18 -7.20 32.50
CA ASN A 1060 5.33 -6.43 32.04
C ASN A 1060 6.48 -7.30 31.51
N ASP A 1061 6.70 -8.49 32.09
CA ASP A 1061 7.74 -9.43 31.66
C ASP A 1061 7.15 -10.50 30.73
N SER A 1062 7.39 -10.30 29.43
CA SER A 1062 6.93 -11.21 28.38
C SER A 1062 7.50 -12.63 28.52
N SER A 1063 8.70 -12.80 29.08
CA SER A 1063 9.28 -14.14 29.28
C SER A 1063 8.60 -14.84 30.45
N ALA A 1064 8.41 -14.14 31.56
CA ALA A 1064 7.72 -14.67 32.74
C ALA A 1064 6.28 -15.08 32.41
N TYR A 1065 5.53 -14.25 31.67
CA TYR A 1065 4.19 -14.59 31.20
C TYR A 1065 4.17 -15.85 30.33
N GLU A 1066 5.07 -15.91 29.36
CA GLU A 1066 5.17 -17.05 28.46
C GLU A 1066 5.48 -18.34 29.26
N ASP A 1067 6.45 -18.31 30.17
CA ASP A 1067 6.78 -19.48 31.01
C ASP A 1067 5.60 -19.89 31.90
N TRP A 1068 4.93 -18.93 32.57
CA TRP A 1068 3.76 -19.19 33.39
C TRP A 1068 2.58 -19.76 32.58
N ARG A 1069 2.20 -19.11 31.48
CA ARG A 1069 1.11 -19.54 30.57
C ARG A 1069 1.30 -20.98 30.13
N HIS A 1070 2.51 -21.37 29.79
CA HIS A 1070 2.80 -22.69 29.22
C HIS A 1070 2.96 -23.78 30.28
N TRP A 1071 3.57 -23.45 31.42
CA TRP A 1071 3.75 -24.39 32.51
C TRP A 1071 2.44 -24.72 33.22
N ARG A 1072 1.65 -23.68 33.54
CA ARG A 1072 0.40 -23.81 34.31
C ARG A 1072 -0.81 -24.11 33.43
N LEU A 1073 -0.84 -23.61 32.19
CA LEU A 1073 -2.03 -23.61 31.30
C LEU A 1073 -3.31 -23.20 32.06
N PRO A 1074 -3.31 -22.05 32.75
CA PRO A 1074 -4.38 -21.71 33.69
C PRO A 1074 -5.62 -21.23 32.94
N HIS A 1075 -6.79 -21.77 33.28
CA HIS A 1075 -8.07 -21.18 32.91
C HIS A 1075 -8.38 -19.98 33.82
N LEU A 1076 -9.36 -19.16 33.46
CA LEU A 1076 -9.66 -17.92 34.18
C LEU A 1076 -9.90 -18.12 35.68
N LEU A 1077 -10.58 -19.21 36.07
CA LEU A 1077 -10.80 -19.53 37.48
C LEU A 1077 -9.49 -19.86 38.22
N ASP A 1078 -8.52 -20.52 37.57
CA ASP A 1078 -7.24 -20.86 38.21
C ASP A 1078 -6.49 -19.57 38.53
N VAL A 1079 -6.56 -18.59 37.63
CA VAL A 1079 -5.96 -17.28 37.84
C VAL A 1079 -6.60 -16.60 39.05
N LEU A 1080 -7.94 -16.59 39.15
CA LEU A 1080 -8.59 -16.01 40.32
C LEU A 1080 -8.28 -16.80 41.60
N GLU A 1081 -8.11 -18.11 41.54
CA GLU A 1081 -7.70 -18.94 42.68
C GLU A 1081 -6.24 -18.72 43.08
N GLU A 1082 -5.32 -18.53 42.13
CA GLU A 1082 -3.91 -18.17 42.36
C GLU A 1082 -3.78 -16.76 42.97
N PHE A 1083 -4.67 -15.83 42.59
CA PHE A 1083 -4.72 -14.45 43.06
C PHE A 1083 -6.03 -14.18 43.86
N PRO A 1084 -6.13 -14.68 45.10
CA PRO A 1084 -7.38 -14.71 45.87
C PRO A 1084 -7.97 -13.32 46.17
N SER A 1085 -7.14 -12.27 46.23
CA SER A 1085 -7.62 -10.90 46.45
C SER A 1085 -8.21 -10.24 45.20
N CYS A 1086 -8.07 -10.86 44.02
CA CYS A 1086 -8.63 -10.35 42.77
C CYS A 1086 -10.17 -10.57 42.74
N ARG A 1087 -10.92 -9.47 42.69
CA ARG A 1087 -12.41 -9.44 42.67
C ARG A 1087 -12.92 -8.57 41.51
N PRO A 1088 -12.84 -9.02 40.25
CA PRO A 1088 -13.21 -8.20 39.11
C PRO A 1088 -14.74 -8.02 38.98
N PRO A 1089 -15.24 -6.81 38.66
CA PRO A 1089 -16.65 -6.59 38.37
C PRO A 1089 -17.12 -7.34 37.13
N ALA A 1090 -18.21 -8.10 37.24
CA ALA A 1090 -18.74 -8.92 36.15
C ALA A 1090 -18.97 -8.15 34.84
N PRO A 1091 -19.61 -6.95 34.84
CA PRO A 1091 -19.86 -6.23 33.59
C PRO A 1091 -18.58 -5.89 32.81
N LEU A 1092 -17.52 -5.52 33.54
CA LEU A 1092 -16.25 -5.12 32.94
C LEU A 1092 -15.46 -6.32 32.45
N LEU A 1093 -15.49 -7.43 33.21
CA LEU A 1093 -14.87 -8.67 32.77
C LEU A 1093 -15.53 -9.21 31.49
N LEU A 1094 -16.88 -9.28 31.44
CA LEU A 1094 -17.60 -9.75 30.26
C LEU A 1094 -17.29 -8.93 29.00
N ALA A 1095 -17.10 -7.61 29.14
CA ALA A 1095 -16.74 -6.74 28.02
C ALA A 1095 -15.33 -7.00 27.46
N GLN A 1096 -14.51 -7.77 28.19
CA GLN A 1096 -13.10 -8.04 27.88
C GLN A 1096 -12.81 -9.51 27.55
N LEU A 1097 -13.76 -10.41 27.83
CA LEU A 1097 -13.62 -11.84 27.54
C LEU A 1097 -13.76 -12.13 26.05
N THR A 1098 -13.02 -13.13 25.59
CA THR A 1098 -13.10 -13.61 24.21
C THR A 1098 -14.30 -14.53 24.00
N PRO A 1099 -14.93 -14.52 22.81
CA PRO A 1099 -16.04 -15.40 22.50
C PRO A 1099 -15.66 -16.89 22.57
N LEU A 1100 -16.53 -17.73 23.12
CA LEU A 1100 -16.41 -19.20 23.05
C LEU A 1100 -16.64 -19.65 21.60
N GLN A 1101 -15.60 -20.19 20.97
CA GLN A 1101 -15.68 -20.57 19.55
C GLN A 1101 -16.33 -21.95 19.36
N PRO A 1102 -17.05 -22.16 18.24
CA PRO A 1102 -17.53 -23.48 17.89
C PRO A 1102 -16.35 -24.41 17.57
N ARG A 1103 -16.51 -25.70 17.89
CA ARG A 1103 -15.54 -26.72 17.52
C ARG A 1103 -16.01 -27.45 16.27
N PHE A 1104 -15.15 -27.49 15.26
CA PHE A 1104 -15.41 -28.23 14.03
C PHE A 1104 -15.08 -29.72 14.18
N TYR A 1105 -15.98 -30.56 13.67
CA TYR A 1105 -15.79 -32.00 13.51
C TYR A 1105 -16.19 -32.41 12.10
N SER A 1106 -15.43 -33.30 11.47
CA SER A 1106 -15.81 -33.89 10.18
C SER A 1106 -16.98 -34.85 10.39
N ILE A 1107 -17.97 -34.74 9.52
CA ILE A 1107 -19.19 -35.56 9.60
C ILE A 1107 -18.84 -37.00 9.24
N SER A 1108 -19.30 -37.94 10.07
CA SER A 1108 -19.00 -39.37 10.01
C SER A 1108 -20.19 -40.23 9.54
N SER A 1109 -21.17 -39.61 8.88
CA SER A 1109 -22.34 -40.26 8.29
C SER A 1109 -22.57 -39.78 6.86
N SER A 1110 -23.21 -40.61 6.03
CA SER A 1110 -23.81 -40.14 4.77
C SER A 1110 -25.29 -39.76 5.02
N PRO A 1111 -25.77 -38.63 4.46
CA PRO A 1111 -27.17 -38.23 4.57
C PRO A 1111 -28.12 -39.22 3.85
N ARG A 1112 -27.61 -40.00 2.88
CA ARG A 1112 -28.39 -41.05 2.21
C ARG A 1112 -28.51 -42.32 3.04
N ARG A 1113 -27.57 -42.56 3.96
CA ARG A 1113 -27.58 -43.73 4.83
C ARG A 1113 -28.47 -43.51 6.06
N VAL A 1114 -28.39 -42.31 6.64
CA VAL A 1114 -29.13 -41.89 7.82
C VAL A 1114 -29.83 -40.55 7.52
N SER A 1115 -31.14 -40.62 7.22
CA SER A 1115 -31.95 -39.43 6.94
C SER A 1115 -32.12 -38.61 8.22
N ASP A 1116 -32.02 -37.28 8.11
CA ASP A 1116 -32.19 -36.33 9.23
C ASP A 1116 -31.22 -36.56 10.41
N GLU A 1117 -30.09 -37.24 10.18
CA GLU A 1117 -29.09 -37.51 11.21
C GLU A 1117 -27.68 -37.08 10.77
N ILE A 1118 -26.91 -36.61 11.76
CA ILE A 1118 -25.48 -36.30 11.62
C ILE A 1118 -24.72 -37.08 12.68
N HIS A 1119 -23.73 -37.86 12.25
CA HIS A 1119 -22.90 -38.67 13.13
C HIS A 1119 -21.50 -38.08 13.22
N LEU A 1120 -20.85 -38.18 14.38
CA LEU A 1120 -19.51 -37.63 14.62
C LEU A 1120 -18.61 -38.62 15.34
N THR A 1121 -17.36 -38.69 14.91
CA THR A 1121 -16.29 -39.45 15.57
C THR A 1121 -15.47 -38.51 16.45
N VAL A 1122 -15.65 -38.57 17.77
CA VAL A 1122 -15.08 -37.59 18.70
C VAL A 1122 -14.10 -38.27 19.66
N ALA A 1123 -12.85 -37.81 19.68
CA ALA A 1123 -11.89 -38.19 20.72
C ALA A 1123 -12.06 -37.32 21.96
N ILE A 1124 -12.19 -37.95 23.13
CA ILE A 1124 -12.30 -37.24 24.41
C ILE A 1124 -10.92 -36.73 24.82
N VAL A 1125 -10.81 -35.40 24.96
CA VAL A 1125 -9.56 -34.74 25.35
C VAL A 1125 -9.53 -34.52 26.85
N LYS A 1126 -8.57 -35.19 27.51
CA LYS A 1126 -8.16 -34.95 28.90
C LYS A 1126 -6.63 -34.93 28.97
N TYR A 1127 -6.08 -34.01 29.75
CA TYR A 1127 -4.63 -33.89 29.97
C TYR A 1127 -4.36 -33.30 31.35
N ARG A 1128 -3.14 -33.43 31.88
CA ARG A 1128 -2.74 -32.81 33.15
C ARG A 1128 -1.72 -31.72 32.90
N CYS A 1129 -1.81 -30.62 33.66
CA CYS A 1129 -0.82 -29.54 33.63
C CYS A 1129 0.51 -29.96 34.29
N GLU A 1130 1.53 -29.09 34.26
CA GLU A 1130 2.80 -29.27 34.99
C GLU A 1130 3.47 -30.63 34.71
N ASP A 1131 3.62 -30.97 33.43
CA ASP A 1131 4.18 -32.24 32.96
C ASP A 1131 3.52 -33.50 33.57
N GLY A 1132 2.21 -33.40 33.84
CA GLY A 1132 1.41 -34.49 34.36
C GLY A 1132 1.25 -34.52 35.88
N GLN A 1133 1.92 -33.61 36.61
CA GLN A 1133 1.82 -33.52 38.07
C GLN A 1133 0.69 -32.59 38.54
N GLY A 1134 0.22 -31.70 37.67
CA GLY A 1134 -0.85 -30.76 38.00
C GLY A 1134 -2.25 -31.35 37.85
N ASP A 1135 -3.22 -30.45 37.96
CA ASP A 1135 -4.64 -30.76 37.85
C ASP A 1135 -5.01 -31.25 36.45
N GLU A 1136 -6.05 -32.08 36.40
CA GLU A 1136 -6.61 -32.59 35.16
C GLU A 1136 -7.46 -31.52 34.46
N ARG A 1137 -7.14 -31.26 33.20
CA ARG A 1137 -7.82 -30.35 32.29
C ARG A 1137 -8.62 -31.12 31.26
N TYR A 1138 -9.70 -30.47 30.81
CA TYR A 1138 -10.71 -31.05 29.95
C TYR A 1138 -10.84 -30.24 28.67
N GLY A 1139 -10.85 -30.90 27.51
CA GLY A 1139 -11.28 -30.24 26.28
C GLY A 1139 -12.76 -29.85 26.38
N VAL A 1140 -13.06 -28.57 26.21
CA VAL A 1140 -14.40 -28.00 26.42
C VAL A 1140 -15.46 -28.75 25.63
N CYS A 1141 -15.30 -28.82 24.30
CA CYS A 1141 -16.31 -29.42 23.44
C CYS A 1141 -16.36 -30.95 23.56
N SER A 1142 -15.23 -31.65 23.59
CA SER A 1142 -15.25 -33.12 23.64
C SER A 1142 -15.87 -33.66 24.93
N ASN A 1143 -15.64 -32.99 26.07
CA ASN A 1143 -16.23 -33.40 27.35
C ASN A 1143 -17.69 -32.99 27.46
N TYR A 1144 -18.06 -31.81 26.93
CA TYR A 1144 -19.45 -31.41 26.75
C TYR A 1144 -20.24 -32.48 25.99
N LEU A 1145 -19.73 -32.90 24.83
CA LEU A 1145 -20.37 -33.93 24.01
C LEU A 1145 -20.43 -35.30 24.71
N SER A 1146 -19.40 -35.66 25.49
CA SER A 1146 -19.37 -36.95 26.18
C SER A 1146 -20.38 -37.07 27.32
N GLY A 1147 -20.83 -35.91 27.86
CA GLY A 1147 -21.81 -35.84 28.92
C GLY A 1147 -23.26 -35.87 28.44
N LEU A 1148 -23.49 -35.82 27.12
CA LEU A 1148 -24.84 -35.77 26.54
C LEU A 1148 -25.61 -37.07 26.79
N ARG A 1149 -26.91 -36.92 27.05
CA ARG A 1149 -27.91 -37.98 27.14
C ARG A 1149 -28.85 -37.90 25.93
N ALA A 1150 -29.67 -38.92 25.76
CA ALA A 1150 -30.73 -38.88 24.75
C ALA A 1150 -31.62 -37.65 24.98
N ASP A 1151 -32.03 -37.00 23.88
CA ASP A 1151 -32.84 -35.78 23.83
C ASP A 1151 -32.19 -34.48 24.36
N ASP A 1152 -30.93 -34.52 24.82
CA ASP A 1152 -30.21 -33.29 25.18
C ASP A 1152 -30.01 -32.39 23.94
N GLU A 1153 -30.21 -31.09 24.12
CA GLU A 1153 -30.07 -30.08 23.07
C GLU A 1153 -28.61 -29.71 22.80
N LEU A 1154 -28.25 -29.60 21.52
CA LEU A 1154 -26.97 -29.08 21.06
C LEU A 1154 -27.16 -28.10 19.93
N PHE A 1155 -26.24 -27.13 19.85
CA PHE A 1155 -26.33 -26.00 18.95
C PHE A 1155 -25.21 -26.10 17.94
N MET A 1156 -25.56 -26.13 16.65
CA MET A 1156 -24.61 -26.45 15.60
C MET A 1156 -24.98 -25.83 14.26
N PHE A 1157 -24.02 -25.83 13.34
CA PHE A 1157 -24.21 -25.46 11.94
C PHE A 1157 -23.32 -26.33 11.05
N VAL A 1158 -23.76 -26.58 9.82
CA VAL A 1158 -22.96 -27.29 8.81
C VAL A 1158 -22.07 -26.28 8.08
N ARG A 1159 -20.83 -26.68 7.84
CA ARG A 1159 -19.86 -25.95 7.01
C ARG A 1159 -19.45 -26.86 5.85
N SER A 1160 -19.68 -26.36 4.63
CA SER A 1160 -19.28 -27.10 3.44
C SER A 1160 -17.77 -27.19 3.29
N ALA A 1161 -17.27 -28.37 2.93
CA ALA A 1161 -15.87 -28.67 2.69
C ALA A 1161 -15.61 -28.94 1.19
N LEU A 1162 -15.81 -27.92 0.35
CA LEU A 1162 -15.76 -28.03 -1.13
C LEU A 1162 -14.52 -28.77 -1.69
N GLY A 1163 -13.39 -28.78 -0.97
CA GLY A 1163 -12.16 -29.47 -1.36
C GLY A 1163 -12.01 -30.91 -0.86
N PHE A 1164 -12.99 -31.44 -0.12
CA PHE A 1164 -12.92 -32.74 0.57
C PHE A 1164 -14.19 -33.57 0.37
N HIS A 1165 -14.89 -33.39 -0.75
CA HIS A 1165 -16.02 -34.23 -1.15
C HIS A 1165 -15.58 -35.37 -2.06
N LEU A 1166 -16.43 -36.40 -2.17
CA LEU A 1166 -16.22 -37.50 -3.10
C LEU A 1166 -16.11 -37.02 -4.56
N PRO A 1167 -15.36 -37.74 -5.42
CA PRO A 1167 -15.20 -37.35 -6.83
C PRO A 1167 -16.55 -37.32 -7.56
N SER A 1168 -16.68 -36.41 -8.51
CA SER A 1168 -17.85 -36.39 -9.42
C SER A 1168 -17.91 -37.66 -10.27
N ASP A 1169 -16.76 -38.14 -10.77
CA ASP A 1169 -16.61 -39.44 -11.44
C ASP A 1169 -16.42 -40.56 -10.41
N ARG A 1170 -17.53 -41.23 -10.06
CA ARG A 1170 -17.57 -42.34 -9.09
C ARG A 1170 -16.91 -43.63 -9.57
N SER A 1171 -16.35 -43.68 -10.78
CA SER A 1171 -15.57 -44.82 -11.27
C SER A 1171 -14.08 -44.77 -10.89
N ARG A 1172 -13.60 -43.59 -10.42
CA ARG A 1172 -12.19 -43.38 -10.10
C ARG A 1172 -11.79 -44.04 -8.79
N PRO A 1173 -10.58 -44.64 -8.70
CA PRO A 1173 -10.09 -45.19 -7.43
C PRO A 1173 -9.98 -44.13 -6.34
N ILE A 1174 -10.20 -44.54 -5.10
CA ILE A 1174 -10.22 -43.68 -3.91
C ILE A 1174 -9.25 -44.24 -2.87
N ILE A 1175 -8.27 -43.44 -2.47
CA ILE A 1175 -7.30 -43.79 -1.43
C ILE A 1175 -7.57 -42.93 -0.19
N LEU A 1176 -7.95 -43.56 0.92
CA LEU A 1176 -8.33 -42.92 2.17
C LEU A 1176 -7.24 -43.14 3.23
N ILE A 1177 -6.67 -42.07 3.77
CA ILE A 1177 -5.55 -42.13 4.72
C ILE A 1177 -5.94 -41.35 5.98
N GLY A 1178 -6.30 -42.05 7.05
CA GLY A 1178 -6.99 -41.43 8.19
C GLY A 1178 -6.79 -42.14 9.52
N PRO A 1179 -5.65 -41.96 10.19
CA PRO A 1179 -5.42 -42.55 11.50
C PRO A 1179 -6.25 -41.89 12.62
N GLY A 1180 -6.67 -42.69 13.59
CA GLY A 1180 -7.48 -42.23 14.72
C GLY A 1180 -8.79 -41.57 14.27
N THR A 1181 -9.12 -40.40 14.82
CA THR A 1181 -10.34 -39.66 14.43
C THR A 1181 -10.30 -39.13 13.00
N GLY A 1182 -9.15 -39.18 12.31
CA GLY A 1182 -9.06 -38.88 10.88
C GLY A 1182 -9.88 -39.83 9.99
N ILE A 1183 -10.38 -40.93 10.54
CA ILE A 1183 -11.30 -41.84 9.85
C ILE A 1183 -12.72 -41.25 9.69
N ALA A 1184 -13.05 -40.18 10.42
CA ALA A 1184 -14.38 -39.58 10.48
C ALA A 1184 -15.03 -39.35 9.10
N PRO A 1185 -14.45 -38.52 8.20
CA PRO A 1185 -15.09 -38.26 6.90
C PRO A 1185 -15.15 -39.51 6.03
N PHE A 1186 -14.22 -40.46 6.19
CA PHE A 1186 -14.17 -41.68 5.40
C PHE A 1186 -15.33 -42.62 5.71
N ARG A 1187 -15.86 -42.55 6.93
CA ARG A 1187 -17.12 -43.21 7.26
C ARG A 1187 -18.30 -42.70 6.47
N SER A 1188 -18.40 -41.38 6.28
CA SER A 1188 -19.42 -40.83 5.39
C SER A 1188 -19.25 -41.31 3.94
N PHE A 1189 -18.02 -41.50 3.49
CA PHE A 1189 -17.73 -41.92 2.13
C PHE A 1189 -18.13 -43.36 1.85
N TRP A 1190 -17.69 -44.32 2.68
CA TRP A 1190 -18.03 -45.72 2.44
C TRP A 1190 -19.53 -45.99 2.67
N GLN A 1191 -20.19 -45.22 3.54
CA GLN A 1191 -21.65 -45.29 3.69
C GLN A 1191 -22.39 -44.84 2.43
N GLU A 1192 -21.87 -43.82 1.73
CA GLU A 1192 -22.40 -43.42 0.42
C GLU A 1192 -22.31 -44.59 -0.58
N PHE A 1193 -21.20 -45.32 -0.60
CA PHE A 1193 -21.04 -46.48 -1.48
C PHE A 1193 -21.81 -47.72 -1.04
N GLN A 1194 -22.03 -47.93 0.26
CA GLN A 1194 -22.98 -48.94 0.77
C GLN A 1194 -24.37 -48.69 0.21
N VAL A 1195 -24.89 -47.46 0.32
CA VAL A 1195 -26.21 -47.12 -0.21
C VAL A 1195 -26.26 -47.28 -1.73
N LEU A 1196 -25.22 -46.89 -2.46
CA LEU A 1196 -25.15 -47.13 -3.91
C LEU A 1196 -25.15 -48.62 -4.25
N SER A 1197 -24.43 -49.45 -3.49
CA SER A 1197 -24.40 -50.90 -3.66
C SER A 1197 -25.74 -51.56 -3.35
N ASP A 1198 -26.46 -51.07 -2.33
CA ASP A 1198 -27.78 -51.58 -1.95
C ASP A 1198 -28.84 -51.24 -3.01
N LEU A 1199 -28.72 -50.06 -3.63
CA LEU A 1199 -29.65 -49.59 -4.68
C LEU A 1199 -29.39 -50.26 -6.04
N ASP A 1200 -28.13 -50.48 -6.40
CA ASP A 1200 -27.73 -51.18 -7.62
C ASP A 1200 -26.59 -52.18 -7.35
N PRO A 1201 -26.91 -53.43 -6.97
CA PRO A 1201 -25.92 -54.48 -6.75
C PRO A 1201 -25.11 -54.85 -8.00
N THR A 1202 -25.53 -54.42 -9.18
CA THR A 1202 -24.82 -54.66 -10.44
C THR A 1202 -23.84 -53.54 -10.79
N ALA A 1203 -23.93 -52.39 -10.12
CA ALA A 1203 -23.03 -51.27 -10.31
C ALA A 1203 -21.61 -51.65 -9.87
N LYS A 1204 -20.65 -51.46 -10.77
CA LYS A 1204 -19.24 -51.65 -10.45
C LYS A 1204 -18.73 -50.50 -9.59
N LEU A 1205 -18.47 -50.77 -8.32
CA LEU A 1205 -17.90 -49.81 -7.38
C LEU A 1205 -16.41 -49.53 -7.72
N PRO A 1206 -15.90 -48.32 -7.42
CA PRO A 1206 -14.49 -48.01 -7.58
C PRO A 1206 -13.63 -48.78 -6.57
N LYS A 1207 -12.36 -48.99 -6.89
CA LYS A 1207 -11.39 -49.51 -5.90
C LYS A 1207 -11.23 -48.49 -4.78
N MET A 1208 -11.64 -48.85 -3.56
CA MET A 1208 -11.48 -48.01 -2.38
C MET A 1208 -10.49 -48.64 -1.40
N TRP A 1209 -9.39 -47.95 -1.12
CA TRP A 1209 -8.33 -48.40 -0.22
C TRP A 1209 -8.32 -47.54 1.04
N LEU A 1210 -8.27 -48.17 2.21
CA LEU A 1210 -8.21 -47.48 3.50
C LEU A 1210 -6.90 -47.78 4.23
N PHE A 1211 -6.12 -46.75 4.50
CA PHE A 1211 -4.96 -46.76 5.38
C PHE A 1211 -5.35 -46.17 6.74
N PHE A 1212 -5.58 -47.04 7.71
CA PHE A 1212 -5.96 -46.66 9.07
C PHE A 1212 -4.82 -46.93 10.05
N GLY A 1213 -4.54 -45.98 10.94
CA GLY A 1213 -3.51 -46.12 11.95
C GLY A 1213 -4.03 -45.86 13.36
N CYS A 1214 -3.62 -46.69 14.32
CA CYS A 1214 -3.97 -46.53 15.72
C CYS A 1214 -2.84 -47.02 16.65
N ARG A 1215 -3.09 -47.04 17.96
CA ARG A 1215 -2.08 -47.47 18.95
C ARG A 1215 -1.98 -48.98 19.01
N ASN A 1216 -3.10 -49.64 19.26
CA ASN A 1216 -3.25 -51.08 19.37
C ASN A 1216 -4.65 -51.46 18.87
N ARG A 1217 -4.93 -52.76 18.76
CA ARG A 1217 -6.22 -53.25 18.25
C ARG A 1217 -7.44 -52.83 19.08
N ASP A 1218 -7.26 -52.44 20.34
CA ASP A 1218 -8.36 -51.96 21.21
C ASP A 1218 -8.91 -50.58 20.82
N VAL A 1219 -8.15 -49.82 20.02
CA VAL A 1219 -8.56 -48.54 19.41
C VAL A 1219 -8.64 -48.65 17.89
N ASP A 1220 -8.94 -49.85 17.37
CA ASP A 1220 -9.26 -50.05 15.98
C ASP A 1220 -10.71 -49.60 15.70
N LEU A 1221 -10.87 -48.31 15.38
CA LEU A 1221 -12.19 -47.70 15.21
C LEU A 1221 -12.96 -48.34 14.06
N TYR A 1222 -14.24 -48.65 14.30
CA TYR A 1222 -15.14 -49.27 13.33
C TYR A 1222 -14.63 -50.62 12.80
N ALA A 1223 -13.93 -51.42 13.63
CA ALA A 1223 -13.34 -52.69 13.23
C ALA A 1223 -14.36 -53.65 12.60
N GLU A 1224 -15.53 -53.78 13.22
CA GLU A 1224 -16.61 -54.65 12.75
C GLU A 1224 -17.21 -54.14 11.42
N GLU A 1225 -17.51 -52.84 11.33
CA GLU A 1225 -18.03 -52.19 10.11
C GLU A 1225 -17.03 -52.34 8.94
N LYS A 1226 -15.73 -52.19 9.18
CA LYS A 1226 -14.69 -52.40 8.15
C LYS A 1226 -14.60 -53.84 7.67
N ALA A 1227 -14.75 -54.81 8.57
CA ALA A 1227 -14.73 -56.23 8.19
C ALA A 1227 -15.93 -56.60 7.30
N GLU A 1228 -17.12 -56.04 7.60
CA GLU A 1228 -18.31 -56.16 6.76
C GLU A 1228 -18.09 -55.50 5.39
N LEU A 1229 -17.56 -54.27 5.36
CA LEU A 1229 -17.26 -53.56 4.10
C LEU A 1229 -16.27 -54.29 3.18
N GLN A 1230 -15.29 -55.01 3.74
CA GLN A 1230 -14.39 -55.85 2.94
C GLN A 1230 -15.08 -57.11 2.40
N LYS A 1231 -15.97 -57.71 3.20
CA LYS A 1231 -16.78 -58.86 2.78
C LYS A 1231 -17.73 -58.49 1.65
N ASP A 1232 -18.31 -57.30 1.72
CA ASP A 1232 -19.25 -56.75 0.73
C ASP A 1232 -18.53 -56.10 -0.47
N GLN A 1233 -17.19 -56.18 -0.53
CA GLN A 1233 -16.34 -55.64 -1.61
C GLN A 1233 -16.46 -54.13 -1.84
N ILE A 1234 -16.88 -53.38 -0.82
CA ILE A 1234 -16.95 -51.91 -0.87
C ILE A 1234 -15.57 -51.33 -0.55
N LEU A 1235 -14.92 -51.83 0.52
CA LEU A 1235 -13.51 -51.59 0.78
C LEU A 1235 -12.69 -52.71 0.14
N ASP A 1236 -12.06 -52.41 -1.00
CA ASP A 1236 -11.21 -53.36 -1.73
C ASP A 1236 -10.02 -53.80 -0.87
N ARG A 1237 -9.39 -52.86 -0.15
CA ARG A 1237 -8.30 -53.15 0.79
C ARG A 1237 -8.33 -52.25 2.02
N VAL A 1238 -7.99 -52.85 3.18
CA VAL A 1238 -7.81 -52.15 4.45
C VAL A 1238 -6.42 -52.46 4.99
N PHE A 1239 -5.65 -51.41 5.26
CA PHE A 1239 -4.30 -51.46 5.80
C PHE A 1239 -4.30 -50.89 7.22
N LEU A 1240 -4.00 -51.74 8.21
CA LEU A 1240 -4.00 -51.38 9.62
C LEU A 1240 -2.57 -51.18 10.14
N ALA A 1241 -2.22 -49.94 10.49
CA ALA A 1241 -0.95 -49.57 11.11
C ALA A 1241 -1.08 -49.50 12.63
N LEU A 1242 -0.27 -50.27 13.36
CA LEU A 1242 -0.27 -50.34 14.81
C LEU A 1242 1.03 -49.76 15.39
N SER A 1243 0.93 -48.71 16.20
CA SER A 1243 2.10 -47.96 16.69
C SER A 1243 2.60 -48.37 18.08
N ARG A 1244 1.83 -49.17 18.83
CA ARG A 1244 2.12 -49.58 20.22
C ARG A 1244 1.61 -51.00 20.53
N GLU A 1245 1.42 -51.85 19.51
CA GLU A 1245 0.98 -53.22 19.71
C GLU A 1245 2.15 -54.08 20.20
N GLN A 1246 1.90 -54.90 21.21
CA GLN A 1246 2.95 -55.79 21.73
C GLN A 1246 3.28 -56.85 20.67
N ALA A 1247 4.57 -57.17 20.51
CA ALA A 1247 5.12 -58.11 19.53
C ALA A 1247 5.08 -57.69 18.04
N ILE A 1248 4.57 -56.50 17.69
CA ILE A 1248 4.60 -55.97 16.32
C ILE A 1248 5.52 -54.74 16.27
N PRO A 1249 6.41 -54.60 15.27
CA PRO A 1249 7.17 -53.37 15.06
C PRO A 1249 6.25 -52.16 14.98
N LYS A 1250 6.72 -51.03 15.50
CA LYS A 1250 5.97 -49.77 15.48
C LYS A 1250 5.77 -49.31 14.03
N THR A 1251 4.53 -49.35 13.57
CA THR A 1251 4.16 -49.03 12.19
C THR A 1251 3.21 -47.85 12.13
N TYR A 1252 3.44 -46.95 11.18
CA TYR A 1252 2.57 -45.84 10.84
C TYR A 1252 1.99 -45.99 9.42
N VAL A 1253 0.98 -45.18 9.10
CA VAL A 1253 0.29 -45.25 7.79
C VAL A 1253 1.24 -45.00 6.63
N GLN A 1254 2.23 -44.10 6.77
CA GLN A 1254 3.20 -43.82 5.72
C GLN A 1254 4.15 -45.01 5.46
N ASP A 1255 4.41 -45.85 6.46
CA ASP A 1255 5.25 -47.04 6.29
C ASP A 1255 4.52 -48.09 5.43
N LEU A 1256 3.21 -48.25 5.63
CA LEU A 1256 2.36 -49.11 4.80
C LEU A 1256 2.19 -48.55 3.38
N ILE A 1257 2.09 -47.22 3.23
CA ILE A 1257 2.05 -46.55 1.93
C ILE A 1257 3.35 -46.81 1.16
N GLU A 1258 4.51 -46.71 1.80
CA GLU A 1258 5.81 -46.99 1.16
C GLU A 1258 5.92 -48.46 0.74
N GLN A 1259 5.44 -49.40 1.56
CA GLN A 1259 5.41 -50.83 1.24
C GLN A 1259 4.53 -51.17 0.04
N GLU A 1260 3.36 -50.54 -0.08
CA GLU A 1260 2.36 -50.82 -1.11
C GLU A 1260 2.42 -49.83 -2.30
N PHE A 1261 3.47 -49.00 -2.36
CA PHE A 1261 3.49 -47.85 -3.27
C PHE A 1261 3.42 -48.25 -4.75
N ASP A 1262 3.93 -49.42 -5.11
CA ASP A 1262 3.86 -49.92 -6.50
C ASP A 1262 2.42 -50.05 -7.00
N SER A 1263 1.54 -50.57 -6.16
CA SER A 1263 0.12 -50.67 -6.46
C SER A 1263 -0.57 -49.31 -6.36
N LEU A 1264 -0.19 -48.49 -5.38
CA LEU A 1264 -0.73 -47.12 -5.26
C LEU A 1264 -0.36 -46.25 -6.46
N TYR A 1265 0.84 -46.39 -7.01
CA TYR A 1265 1.29 -45.66 -8.19
C TYR A 1265 0.38 -45.95 -9.39
N GLN A 1266 -0.02 -47.21 -9.59
CA GLN A 1266 -0.98 -47.57 -10.63
C GLN A 1266 -2.34 -46.90 -10.40
N LEU A 1267 -2.86 -46.91 -9.17
CA LEU A 1267 -4.14 -46.27 -8.84
C LEU A 1267 -4.07 -44.75 -9.04
N ILE A 1268 -3.04 -44.10 -8.53
CA ILE A 1268 -2.88 -42.65 -8.52
C ILE A 1268 -2.55 -42.14 -9.92
N VAL A 1269 -1.54 -42.69 -10.58
CA VAL A 1269 -1.03 -42.11 -11.83
C VAL A 1269 -1.76 -42.67 -13.05
N GLN A 1270 -1.96 -44.00 -13.14
CA GLN A 1270 -2.52 -44.63 -14.34
C GLN A 1270 -4.05 -44.61 -14.35
N GLU A 1271 -4.70 -44.93 -13.23
CA GLU A 1271 -6.16 -44.96 -13.12
C GLU A 1271 -6.77 -43.60 -12.74
N ARG A 1272 -5.91 -42.58 -12.55
CA ARG A 1272 -6.25 -41.22 -12.11
C ARG A 1272 -7.05 -41.16 -10.80
N GLY A 1273 -6.67 -41.98 -9.83
CA GLY A 1273 -7.31 -42.03 -8.52
C GLY A 1273 -7.14 -40.75 -7.70
N HIS A 1274 -7.98 -40.64 -6.67
CA HIS A 1274 -8.02 -39.54 -5.70
C HIS A 1274 -7.43 -39.95 -4.36
N ILE A 1275 -6.64 -39.07 -3.75
CA ILE A 1275 -6.00 -39.27 -2.45
C ILE A 1275 -6.65 -38.35 -1.44
N TYR A 1276 -7.18 -38.90 -0.35
CA TYR A 1276 -7.74 -38.16 0.77
C TYR A 1276 -6.92 -38.42 2.02
N VAL A 1277 -6.40 -37.35 2.61
CA VAL A 1277 -5.61 -37.38 3.85
C VAL A 1277 -6.37 -36.60 4.92
N CYS A 1278 -6.76 -37.28 6.00
CA CYS A 1278 -7.47 -36.64 7.12
C CYS A 1278 -6.79 -36.98 8.45
N GLY A 1279 -6.50 -35.96 9.27
CA GLY A 1279 -5.96 -36.17 10.62
C GLY A 1279 -4.93 -35.13 11.07
N ASP A 1280 -3.98 -35.59 11.88
CA ASP A 1280 -2.98 -34.71 12.51
C ASP A 1280 -1.97 -34.16 11.49
N VAL A 1281 -1.62 -32.88 11.64
CA VAL A 1281 -0.68 -32.16 10.75
C VAL A 1281 0.66 -32.85 10.55
N THR A 1282 1.22 -33.48 11.59
CA THR A 1282 2.51 -34.18 11.45
C THR A 1282 2.39 -35.43 10.58
N MET A 1283 1.26 -36.12 10.69
CA MET A 1283 0.97 -37.30 9.89
C MET A 1283 0.72 -36.91 8.44
N ALA A 1284 -0.07 -35.86 8.19
CA ALA A 1284 -0.35 -35.39 6.85
C ALA A 1284 0.93 -34.96 6.11
N GLU A 1285 1.83 -34.23 6.78
CA GLU A 1285 3.11 -33.86 6.21
C GLU A 1285 3.99 -35.08 5.91
N HIS A 1286 4.05 -36.07 6.82
CA HIS A 1286 4.81 -37.31 6.56
C HIS A 1286 4.22 -38.10 5.39
N VAL A 1287 2.91 -38.21 5.28
CA VAL A 1287 2.24 -38.86 4.15
C VAL A 1287 2.56 -38.12 2.84
N TYR A 1288 2.50 -36.80 2.85
CA TYR A 1288 2.85 -35.97 1.70
C TYR A 1288 4.31 -36.21 1.27
N GLN A 1289 5.26 -36.16 2.21
CA GLN A 1289 6.68 -36.40 1.92
C GLN A 1289 6.95 -37.83 1.45
N THR A 1290 6.30 -38.83 2.02
CA THR A 1290 6.41 -40.23 1.56
C THR A 1290 5.89 -40.38 0.13
N ILE A 1291 4.71 -39.86 -0.19
CA ILE A 1291 4.17 -39.89 -1.56
C ILE A 1291 5.11 -39.16 -2.52
N ARG A 1292 5.59 -37.97 -2.14
CA ARG A 1292 6.56 -37.18 -2.91
C ARG A 1292 7.84 -37.98 -3.21
N LYS A 1293 8.45 -38.58 -2.19
CA LYS A 1293 9.65 -39.42 -2.30
C LYS A 1293 9.41 -40.63 -3.22
N CYS A 1294 8.27 -41.31 -3.06
CA CYS A 1294 7.99 -42.51 -3.83
C CYS A 1294 7.66 -42.21 -5.31
N ILE A 1295 6.98 -41.09 -5.61
CA ILE A 1295 6.77 -40.62 -7.00
C ILE A 1295 8.11 -40.26 -7.64
N ALA A 1296 8.97 -39.51 -6.93
CA ALA A 1296 10.30 -39.14 -7.40
C ALA A 1296 11.11 -40.38 -7.81
N GLY A 1297 11.08 -41.42 -6.97
CA GLY A 1297 11.75 -42.70 -7.25
C GLY A 1297 11.18 -43.46 -8.46
N LYS A 1298 9.85 -43.46 -8.65
CA LYS A 1298 9.19 -44.18 -9.74
C LYS A 1298 9.34 -43.51 -11.11
N GLU A 1299 9.23 -42.19 -11.18
CA GLU A 1299 9.30 -41.45 -12.45
C GLU A 1299 10.70 -40.90 -12.79
N GLN A 1300 11.69 -41.09 -11.90
CA GLN A 1300 13.04 -40.48 -12.02
C GLN A 1300 12.98 -38.96 -12.25
N LYS A 1301 11.93 -38.31 -11.75
CA LYS A 1301 11.71 -36.86 -11.85
C LYS A 1301 12.57 -36.11 -10.84
N SER A 1302 13.01 -34.91 -11.22
CA SER A 1302 13.65 -33.98 -10.30
C SER A 1302 12.68 -33.50 -9.22
N GLU A 1303 13.20 -33.00 -8.10
CA GLU A 1303 12.36 -32.49 -7.01
C GLU A 1303 11.36 -31.40 -7.45
N ALA A 1304 11.75 -30.55 -8.41
CA ALA A 1304 10.89 -29.49 -8.93
C ALA A 1304 9.76 -30.02 -9.83
N GLU A 1305 10.04 -31.04 -10.64
CA GLU A 1305 9.03 -31.70 -11.47
C GLU A 1305 8.00 -32.47 -10.62
N VAL A 1306 8.44 -33.08 -9.51
CA VAL A 1306 7.52 -33.75 -8.58
C VAL A 1306 6.64 -32.74 -7.85
N GLU A 1307 7.18 -31.60 -7.41
CA GLU A 1307 6.36 -30.55 -6.78
C GLU A 1307 5.31 -30.03 -7.75
N THR A 1308 5.69 -29.81 -9.02
CA THR A 1308 4.76 -29.40 -10.08
C THR A 1308 3.68 -30.45 -10.32
N PHE A 1309 4.04 -31.74 -10.31
CA PHE A 1309 3.08 -32.83 -10.42
C PHE A 1309 2.11 -32.89 -9.24
N LEU A 1310 2.58 -32.72 -8.00
CA LEU A 1310 1.73 -32.68 -6.81
C LEU A 1310 0.81 -31.45 -6.78
N LEU A 1311 1.28 -30.30 -7.26
CA LEU A 1311 0.46 -29.11 -7.49
C LEU A 1311 -0.63 -29.41 -8.54
N THR A 1312 -0.27 -30.08 -9.64
CA THR A 1312 -1.23 -30.50 -10.67
C THR A 1312 -2.30 -31.43 -10.10
N LEU A 1313 -1.94 -32.39 -9.24
CA LEU A 1313 -2.94 -33.25 -8.57
C LEU A 1313 -3.91 -32.44 -7.68
N ARG A 1314 -3.44 -31.37 -7.04
CA ARG A 1314 -4.31 -30.49 -6.25
C ARG A 1314 -5.21 -29.64 -7.15
N ASP A 1315 -4.66 -29.06 -8.22
CA ASP A 1315 -5.42 -28.25 -9.19
C ASP A 1315 -6.47 -29.10 -9.95
N GLU A 1316 -6.16 -30.38 -10.23
CA GLU A 1316 -7.12 -31.37 -10.74
C GLU A 1316 -8.15 -31.84 -9.70
N SER A 1317 -8.08 -31.36 -8.45
CA SER A 1317 -8.93 -31.82 -7.33
C SER A 1317 -8.86 -33.33 -7.11
N ARG A 1318 -7.63 -33.87 -7.07
CA ARG A 1318 -7.32 -35.30 -6.86
C ARG A 1318 -6.45 -35.57 -5.64
N TYR A 1319 -5.96 -34.51 -4.99
CA TYR A 1319 -5.25 -34.60 -3.72
C TYR A 1319 -5.95 -33.70 -2.69
N HIS A 1320 -6.56 -34.32 -1.69
CA HIS A 1320 -7.45 -33.69 -0.73
C HIS A 1320 -6.88 -33.81 0.68
N GLU A 1321 -6.87 -32.71 1.42
CA GLU A 1321 -6.36 -32.62 2.79
C GLU A 1321 -7.42 -32.04 3.72
N ASP A 1322 -7.73 -32.75 4.81
CA ASP A 1322 -8.51 -32.24 5.95
C ASP A 1322 -7.68 -32.40 7.23
N ILE A 1323 -6.91 -31.36 7.56
CA ILE A 1323 -5.83 -31.41 8.54
C ILE A 1323 -6.17 -30.59 9.78
N PHE A 1324 -6.03 -31.22 10.94
CA PHE A 1324 -6.24 -30.56 12.23
C PHE A 1324 -4.90 -30.40 12.98
N GLY A 1325 -4.79 -29.27 13.67
CA GLY A 1325 -3.60 -28.87 14.42
C GLY A 1325 -3.38 -29.70 15.67
N ILE A 1326 -2.27 -29.43 16.36
CA ILE A 1326 -1.72 -30.20 17.49
C ILE A 1326 -2.86 -30.71 18.38
N THR A 1327 -3.18 -32.01 18.25
CA THR A 1327 -4.15 -32.69 19.11
C THR A 1327 -3.56 -32.90 20.49
N LEU A 1328 -3.28 -31.81 21.25
CA LEU A 1328 -2.72 -31.83 22.62
C LEU A 1328 -1.81 -33.05 22.87
N ARG A 1329 -0.90 -33.30 21.91
CA ARG A 1329 0.07 -34.38 22.07
C ARG A 1329 1.06 -33.83 23.08
N THR A 1330 1.22 -34.58 24.18
CA THR A 1330 2.35 -34.63 25.13
C THR A 1330 3.17 -33.36 25.21
N ALA A 1331 3.27 -32.78 26.42
CA ALA A 1331 4.13 -31.63 26.74
C ALA A 1331 5.37 -31.51 25.84
N GLU A 1332 6.12 -32.60 25.60
CA GLU A 1332 7.21 -32.72 24.62
C GLU A 1332 7.02 -32.07 23.23
N ILE A 1333 5.91 -32.28 22.52
CA ILE A 1333 5.71 -31.72 21.16
C ILE A 1333 5.39 -30.24 21.26
N HIS A 1334 4.55 -29.85 22.23
CA HIS A 1334 4.28 -28.44 22.51
C HIS A 1334 5.58 -27.71 22.87
N THR A 1335 6.44 -28.33 23.68
CA THR A 1335 7.77 -27.84 24.05
C THR A 1335 8.71 -27.77 22.83
N LYS A 1336 8.73 -28.78 21.94
CA LYS A 1336 9.54 -28.75 20.71
C LYS A 1336 9.08 -27.66 19.74
N SER A 1337 7.79 -27.62 19.39
CA SER A 1337 7.25 -26.58 18.50
C SER A 1337 7.47 -25.19 19.06
N ARG A 1338 7.34 -25.03 20.39
CA ARG A 1338 7.64 -23.78 21.09
C ARG A 1338 9.12 -23.44 21.11
N ALA A 1339 10.01 -24.39 21.31
CA ALA A 1339 11.45 -24.15 21.22
C ALA A 1339 11.81 -23.61 19.82
N THR A 1340 11.23 -24.21 18.77
CA THR A 1340 11.39 -23.71 17.39
C THR A 1340 10.77 -22.33 17.20
N ALA A 1341 9.57 -22.06 17.72
CA ALA A 1341 8.91 -20.76 17.65
C ALA A 1341 9.69 -19.67 18.40
N ARG A 1342 10.23 -19.99 19.59
CA ARG A 1342 11.13 -19.11 20.37
C ARG A 1342 12.42 -18.80 19.60
N ILE A 1343 13.05 -19.82 19.02
CA ILE A 1343 14.23 -19.63 18.17
C ILE A 1343 13.88 -18.72 16.98
N ARG A 1344 12.71 -18.92 16.35
CA ARG A 1344 12.24 -18.07 15.24
C ARG A 1344 12.00 -16.63 15.68
N MET A 1345 11.32 -16.39 16.80
CA MET A 1345 11.15 -15.04 17.35
C MET A 1345 12.48 -14.39 17.71
N ALA A 1346 13.39 -15.13 18.35
CA ALA A 1346 14.73 -14.64 18.69
C ALA A 1346 15.60 -14.36 17.44
N SER A 1347 15.29 -15.01 16.31
CA SER A 1347 15.94 -14.78 15.03
C SER A 1347 15.33 -13.66 14.19
N GLN A 1348 14.13 -13.17 14.55
CA GLN A 1348 13.53 -12.02 13.87
C GLN A 1348 14.23 -10.73 14.34
N PRO A 1349 14.72 -9.88 13.41
CA PRO A 1349 15.48 -8.68 13.75
C PRO A 1349 14.69 -7.56 14.47
#